data_AF-A0A1D6GKQ2-F1
#
_entry.id   AF-A0A1D6GKQ2-F1
#
_cell.length_a   1.000
_cell.length_b   1.000
_cell.length_c   1.000
_cell.angle_alpha   90.00
_cell.angle_beta   90.00
_cell.angle_gamma   90.00
#
_symmetry.space_group_name_H-M   'P 1'
#
loop_
_entity.id
_entity.type
_entity.pdbx_description
1 polymer ?
#
loop_
_entity_poly.entity_id
_entity_poly.type
_entity_poly.pdbx_seq_one_letter_code
_entity_poly.pdbx_strand_id
1 'polypeptide(L)'
;MGRPRMLTAAGGIDPIAEEPHHARSPADGGLGPDPAALACAISAEASTVLAVMRRGLRHPRATAADDAAAEHPLVASLRGLRRLAFSPSPSAAAALPAAALRPFLDAVRSEDAGAAATSASLAALHEVMSLTGPALPGAALREVVDAVASCRFEAGTEPAAEEAVLMRMLQALLACLRAPAAPALGDQHVCTAVNTCFRVVHQAAAKGELLQRFSRHVMHELIRCIFARLPQIGGADGVDGAVKPEMGGMDMNHPFGIKQMENGNGSYVSETGTSDENSADGSGLVVEPYGVPCMVEIFHFLCSLLNVVEQIGLDEDLPLFALKLINSAIELGGSSIQKHPKLLSLVQDELFRNLMQFGLSMSPLILSIVCSIALNLYHHLRTELKLQLEAFFSCIIIRLAQPRFGATYHQQEVAMEALVDFCRQKNFMVEMYANLDCDITCRNVFEELANLLSKSAFPINCPLSSMHILALEGLIAVIQGMADRIGNAVSRPELLPVELDEYTPFWTVKCENFSDPRHWVKFVRQRKYVKRRLMIGADHFNRDPKKGLEFLQGTHLLPEKLDPQSVACFFRYTAGLDKNLVGDFLGNHDEFCVQVLHEFAQTFDFQEMNLDTALRLFLETFRLPGESQKIQRVLEAFSDRYYEQSPQSFANKDTALLLSYSIIMLNTDQHNMQVKKKMTEDDFIKNNRNINGGSDLPREMLSELYHSICRNEIKTTPEQGLGYFEMSPSRWIDLMRKSKSTSPYIIGDSQPFLDHDMFAVMSGPTIAAIAVVFDHSEHEEVLLTCIEGFLGVAKISAFHHLEDVLDDLVVSLCKFTTLLNTSLVEEPVTAFGDDLKARLATETLFTIANRYGDYIRTGWRNVLDCILRLHKLGLLPARVASDAADDSELPAEAVQRKAAPSSVPPSHIPVMGTPRKSSGLMGRFSQLLSLDSEEPRSQPTEQQLAAHQRTLQTIQKCRIDSIFTESKFLQPDSLLQLAKALIWAAGRPQKVASSPDDEDTAVFCLELLIAITLNNRDRIVLLWQGVYEHIASIVQSTVMPCALVEKAIFGLLRICQRLLPYKENLADELLRSLQLVLKLDARVADAYCENITQEVARLVKANAAHIKSQMGWRTVILLLSITARHPDASEVGFEAIVFIMTEGAHLSLANYGFCIDAARQFAESRVGLADRSVRALDLMSDSVRNLALWSQEIKATTFEEGEKGPEAIREMWLRLLQALKKLSLDQREEVRNHALASLQRCLTSTGELCLQSATWSHAFDLVIFSLLDDLLEISQNHSQKDYRNMEGSLVLAMKLVAKVYLQLLPDLFGLSSFCKLWLGVLSRMEKYVKVKVRGKRSDRLQEVVPDLLKNILLVMKSKGILAKRSTIGGDSLWELTWLHANNISTSLLPDVFPSQEYEQQSSTGSPRGPSPVEA
;
A
#
# COMPACT_ATOMS: atom_id res chain seq x y z
N MET A 1 -13.79 -16.30 7.44
CA MET A 1 -14.21 -17.52 8.16
C MET A 1 -14.55 -18.57 7.13
N GLY A 2 -13.74 -19.64 7.04
CA GLY A 2 -13.85 -20.69 6.03
C GLY A 2 -12.47 -21.21 5.68
N ARG A 3 -12.08 -22.39 6.21
CA ARG A 3 -10.87 -23.11 5.79
C ARG A 3 -11.16 -23.78 4.44
N PRO A 4 -10.38 -23.54 3.38
CA PRO A 4 -10.58 -24.25 2.12
C PRO A 4 -10.03 -25.66 2.24
N ARG A 5 -10.85 -26.64 1.86
CA ARG A 5 -10.43 -28.03 1.64
C ARG A 5 -9.59 -28.06 0.36
N MET A 6 -8.37 -28.58 0.45
CA MET A 6 -7.59 -28.99 -0.71
C MET A 6 -8.36 -30.08 -1.46
N LEU A 7 -8.77 -29.76 -2.69
CA LEU A 7 -9.30 -30.69 -3.68
C LEU A 7 -8.13 -31.09 -4.58
N THR A 8 -7.52 -32.24 -4.27
CA THR A 8 -6.65 -32.93 -5.23
C THR A 8 -7.53 -33.62 -6.26
N ALA A 9 -7.61 -33.04 -7.47
CA ALA A 9 -8.22 -33.66 -8.63
C ALA A 9 -7.19 -34.59 -9.31
N ALA A 10 -7.24 -35.88 -8.98
CA ALA A 10 -6.64 -36.92 -9.80
C ALA A 10 -7.76 -37.89 -10.19
N GLY A 11 -8.16 -37.82 -11.46
CA GLY A 11 -9.10 -38.77 -12.07
C GLY A 11 -8.50 -40.17 -12.06
N GLY A 12 -9.01 -41.00 -11.15
CA GLY A 12 -8.74 -42.42 -11.08
C GLY A 12 -10.05 -43.13 -10.78
N ILE A 13 -10.42 -44.06 -11.65
CA ILE A 13 -11.66 -44.84 -11.66
C ILE A 13 -12.01 -45.36 -10.24
N ASP A 14 -13.19 -44.97 -9.74
CA ASP A 14 -13.79 -45.49 -8.51
C ASP A 14 -13.96 -47.02 -8.58
N PRO A 15 -13.38 -47.81 -7.67
CA PRO A 15 -13.88 -49.13 -7.34
C PRO A 15 -14.73 -49.02 -6.08
N ILE A 16 -16.05 -49.07 -6.27
CA ILE A 16 -17.10 -49.52 -5.33
C ILE A 16 -16.87 -49.09 -3.86
N ALA A 17 -17.57 -48.03 -3.47
CA ALA A 17 -17.82 -47.68 -2.08
C ALA A 17 -18.47 -48.86 -1.33
N GLU A 18 -17.71 -49.53 -0.48
CA GLU A 18 -18.26 -50.25 0.67
C GLU A 18 -18.39 -49.27 1.85
N GLU A 19 -19.55 -49.35 2.52
CA GLU A 19 -19.95 -48.50 3.64
C GLU A 19 -18.87 -48.44 4.74
N PRO A 20 -18.69 -47.28 5.41
CA PRO A 20 -17.84 -47.23 6.59
C PRO A 20 -18.56 -47.94 7.72
N HIS A 21 -18.11 -49.14 8.09
CA HIS A 21 -18.40 -49.66 9.42
C HIS A 21 -17.86 -48.66 10.44
N HIS A 22 -18.78 -47.93 11.06
CA HIS A 22 -18.53 -46.96 12.12
C HIS A 22 -17.47 -47.46 13.10
N ALA A 23 -16.29 -46.84 13.05
CA ALA A 23 -15.37 -46.81 14.19
C ALA A 23 -16.11 -46.09 15.33
N ARG A 24 -16.60 -46.87 16.30
CA ARG A 24 -17.06 -46.33 17.59
C ARG A 24 -15.92 -45.53 18.21
N SER A 25 -16.18 -44.27 18.54
CA SER A 25 -15.20 -43.43 19.23
C SER A 25 -14.79 -44.07 20.57
N PRO A 26 -13.51 -44.01 20.97
CA PRO A 26 -13.04 -44.53 22.26
C PRO A 26 -13.25 -43.48 23.36
N ALA A 27 -14.45 -42.91 23.42
CA ALA A 27 -14.82 -41.90 24.40
C ALA A 27 -16.19 -42.26 25.01
N ASP A 28 -16.28 -43.46 25.57
CA ASP A 28 -17.18 -43.70 26.70
C ASP A 28 -16.58 -44.80 27.57
N GLY A 29 -16.48 -44.53 28.87
CA GLY A 29 -15.90 -45.45 29.83
C GLY A 29 -16.76 -46.70 30.01
N GLY A 30 -16.10 -47.85 30.10
CA GLY A 30 -16.58 -49.00 30.87
C GLY A 30 -17.70 -49.83 30.25
N LEU A 31 -17.32 -50.83 29.46
CA LEU A 31 -17.76 -52.23 29.58
C LEU A 31 -16.96 -53.04 28.55
N GLY A 32 -16.01 -53.86 29.03
CA GLY A 32 -15.34 -54.84 28.17
C GLY A 32 -16.36 -55.76 27.50
N PRO A 33 -16.00 -56.44 26.40
CA PRO A 33 -16.91 -57.36 25.71
C PRO A 33 -17.49 -58.35 26.72
N ASP A 34 -18.82 -58.55 26.68
CA ASP A 34 -19.49 -59.54 27.51
C ASP A 34 -18.74 -60.88 27.38
N PRO A 35 -18.20 -61.45 28.48
CA PRO A 35 -17.43 -62.69 28.44
C PRO A 35 -18.18 -63.82 27.74
N ALA A 36 -19.52 -63.85 27.85
CA ALA A 36 -20.35 -64.83 27.16
C ALA A 36 -20.40 -64.58 25.64
N ALA A 37 -20.50 -63.33 25.21
CA ALA A 37 -20.46 -62.97 23.79
C ALA A 37 -19.08 -63.30 23.18
N LEU A 38 -17.99 -63.01 23.90
CA LEU A 38 -16.63 -63.35 23.48
C LEU A 38 -16.43 -64.87 23.36
N ALA A 39 -16.90 -65.64 24.34
CA ALA A 39 -16.86 -67.10 24.30
C ALA A 39 -17.65 -67.67 23.11
N CYS A 40 -18.85 -67.13 22.83
CA CYS A 40 -19.66 -67.50 21.67
C CYS A 40 -18.95 -67.21 20.35
N ALA A 41 -18.33 -66.02 20.22
CA ALA A 41 -17.57 -65.65 19.04
C ALA A 41 -16.36 -66.58 18.82
N ILE A 42 -15.53 -66.80 19.86
CA ILE A 42 -14.38 -67.72 19.77
C ILE A 42 -14.83 -69.13 19.38
N SER A 43 -15.92 -69.64 19.96
CA SER A 43 -16.44 -70.97 19.61
C SER A 43 -17.00 -71.02 18.19
N ALA A 44 -17.64 -69.96 17.70
CA ALA A 44 -18.12 -69.87 16.33
C ALA A 44 -16.94 -69.93 15.35
N GLU A 45 -15.92 -69.09 15.58
CA GLU A 45 -14.71 -69.06 14.76
C GLU A 45 -13.96 -70.40 14.75
N ALA A 46 -13.78 -71.02 15.92
CA ALA A 46 -13.18 -72.35 16.01
C ALA A 46 -14.00 -73.41 15.24
N SER A 47 -15.34 -73.29 15.23
CA SER A 47 -16.21 -74.19 14.49
C SER A 47 -16.10 -73.98 12.97
N THR A 48 -15.95 -72.75 12.52
CA THR A 48 -15.70 -72.40 11.12
C THR A 48 -14.41 -73.03 10.63
N VAL A 49 -13.30 -72.85 11.36
CA VAL A 49 -12.00 -73.44 10.98
C VAL A 49 -12.09 -74.97 10.96
N LEU A 50 -12.69 -75.59 11.99
CA LEU A 50 -12.90 -77.04 12.03
C LEU A 50 -13.73 -77.56 10.85
N ALA A 51 -14.75 -76.82 10.42
CA ALA A 51 -15.59 -77.19 9.28
C ALA A 51 -14.78 -77.18 7.98
N VAL A 52 -13.92 -76.18 7.79
CA VAL A 52 -13.04 -76.08 6.61
C VAL A 52 -11.99 -77.18 6.61
N MET A 53 -11.31 -77.43 7.73
CA MET A 53 -10.31 -78.51 7.84
C MET A 53 -10.89 -79.89 7.50
N ARG A 54 -12.12 -80.17 7.95
CA ARG A 54 -12.83 -81.43 7.62
C ARG A 54 -13.16 -81.57 6.14
N ARG A 55 -13.32 -80.46 5.42
CA ARG A 55 -13.58 -80.44 3.98
C ARG A 55 -12.32 -80.69 3.16
N GLY A 56 -11.17 -80.12 3.56
CA GLY A 56 -9.88 -80.29 2.89
C GLY A 56 -9.31 -81.71 2.99
N LEU A 57 -9.45 -82.36 4.16
CA LEU A 57 -8.97 -83.72 4.42
C LEU A 57 -9.70 -84.82 3.61
N ARG A 58 -10.73 -84.49 2.81
CA ARG A 58 -11.49 -85.45 2.01
C ARG A 58 -10.92 -85.75 0.61
N HIS A 59 -9.79 -85.16 0.22
CA HIS A 59 -9.09 -85.51 -1.03
C HIS A 59 -7.82 -86.32 -0.72
N PRO A 60 -7.87 -87.66 -0.75
CA PRO A 60 -6.69 -88.47 -0.48
C PRO A 60 -5.83 -88.54 -1.74
N ARG A 61 -4.58 -88.07 -1.64
CA ARG A 61 -3.51 -88.58 -2.51
C ARG A 61 -3.43 -90.09 -2.25
N ALA A 62 -3.81 -90.86 -3.26
CA ALA A 62 -3.74 -92.31 -3.23
C ALA A 62 -2.30 -92.76 -3.01
N THR A 63 -1.96 -93.24 -1.81
CA THR A 63 -1.06 -94.38 -1.55
C THR A 63 -0.99 -94.68 -0.05
N ALA A 64 -1.02 -95.98 0.26
CA ALA A 64 -0.78 -96.63 1.55
C ALA A 64 -1.88 -96.60 2.63
N ALA A 65 -2.27 -97.81 3.03
CA ALA A 65 -3.24 -98.17 4.04
C ALA A 65 -2.61 -98.22 5.45
N ASP A 66 -3.47 -98.26 6.47
CA ASP A 66 -3.22 -98.42 7.92
C ASP A 66 -2.78 -97.18 8.71
N ASP A 67 -3.71 -96.24 8.94
CA ASP A 67 -3.90 -95.55 10.25
C ASP A 67 -5.14 -94.62 10.21
N ALA A 68 -6.31 -95.15 10.57
CA ALA A 68 -7.60 -94.44 10.47
C ALA A 68 -8.16 -93.91 11.80
N ALA A 69 -7.33 -93.67 12.84
CA ALA A 69 -7.85 -93.27 14.17
C ALA A 69 -7.12 -92.13 14.91
N ALA A 70 -6.01 -91.59 14.41
CA ALA A 70 -5.36 -90.44 15.04
C ALA A 70 -6.04 -89.14 14.61
N GLU A 71 -6.77 -88.50 15.52
CA GLU A 71 -7.33 -87.15 15.27
C GLU A 71 -6.18 -86.15 15.06
N HIS A 72 -6.17 -85.45 13.92
CA HIS A 72 -5.12 -84.49 13.58
C HIS A 72 -4.90 -83.48 14.73
N PRO A 73 -3.66 -83.21 15.16
CA PRO A 73 -3.37 -82.42 16.37
C PRO A 73 -4.04 -81.03 16.38
N LEU A 74 -4.11 -80.37 15.23
CA LEU A 74 -4.85 -79.09 15.07
C LEU A 74 -6.36 -79.21 15.34
N VAL A 75 -7.00 -80.30 14.92
CA VAL A 75 -8.44 -80.54 15.14
C VAL A 75 -8.69 -80.77 16.64
N ALA A 76 -7.79 -81.49 17.32
CA ALA A 76 -7.83 -81.67 18.77
C ALA A 76 -7.65 -80.33 19.51
N SER A 77 -6.71 -79.49 19.08
CA SER A 77 -6.45 -78.16 19.64
C SER A 77 -7.67 -77.23 19.55
N LEU A 78 -8.31 -77.14 18.37
CA LEU A 78 -9.53 -76.34 18.16
C LEU A 78 -10.75 -76.87 18.94
N ARG A 79 -10.89 -78.19 19.13
CA ARG A 79 -11.91 -78.75 20.05
C ARG A 79 -11.60 -78.46 21.51
N GLY A 80 -10.32 -78.41 21.89
CA GLY A 80 -9.87 -77.94 23.19
C GLY A 80 -10.29 -76.50 23.45
N LEU A 81 -10.10 -75.62 22.47
CA LEU A 81 -10.49 -74.21 22.54
C LEU A 81 -11.98 -74.03 22.79
N ARG A 82 -12.83 -74.77 22.06
CA ARG A 82 -14.29 -74.70 22.27
C ARG A 82 -14.71 -75.11 23.67
N ARG A 83 -13.99 -76.06 24.30
CA ARG A 83 -14.22 -76.44 25.70
C ARG A 83 -13.73 -75.36 26.66
N LEU A 84 -12.59 -74.72 26.36
CA LEU A 84 -12.04 -73.62 27.16
C LEU A 84 -12.97 -72.39 27.15
N ALA A 85 -13.53 -72.03 25.99
CA ALA A 85 -14.38 -70.85 25.81
C ALA A 85 -15.61 -70.85 26.74
N PHE A 86 -16.21 -72.02 27.00
CA PHE A 86 -17.38 -72.15 27.87
C PHE A 86 -17.05 -72.66 29.29
N SER A 87 -15.78 -72.62 29.70
CA SER A 87 -15.37 -73.09 31.03
C SER A 87 -15.75 -72.08 32.12
N PRO A 88 -16.41 -72.49 33.22
CA PRO A 88 -16.95 -71.58 34.25
C PRO A 88 -15.90 -70.99 35.22
N SER A 89 -14.60 -70.95 34.89
CA SER A 89 -13.56 -70.46 35.80
C SER A 89 -13.21 -68.98 35.57
N PRO A 90 -13.23 -68.12 36.61
CA PRO A 90 -12.83 -66.71 36.51
C PRO A 90 -11.35 -66.51 36.15
N SER A 91 -10.45 -67.45 36.49
CA SER A 91 -9.05 -67.37 36.05
C SER A 91 -8.88 -67.70 34.56
N ALA A 92 -9.76 -68.55 34.02
CA ALA A 92 -9.77 -68.89 32.60
C ALA A 92 -10.25 -67.70 31.76
N ALA A 93 -11.25 -66.94 32.23
CA ALA A 93 -11.77 -65.76 31.52
C ALA A 93 -10.72 -64.65 31.31
N ALA A 94 -9.83 -64.42 32.29
CA ALA A 94 -8.77 -63.42 32.17
C ALA A 94 -7.63 -63.84 31.22
N ALA A 95 -7.31 -65.14 31.16
CA ALA A 95 -6.31 -65.70 30.24
C ALA A 95 -6.89 -66.04 28.85
N LEU A 96 -8.22 -66.05 28.71
CA LEU A 96 -8.94 -66.46 27.50
C LEU A 96 -8.49 -65.69 26.25
N PRO A 97 -8.28 -64.36 26.26
CA PRO A 97 -7.89 -63.63 25.06
C PRO A 97 -6.58 -64.11 24.43
N ALA A 98 -5.53 -64.35 25.23
CA ALA A 98 -4.24 -64.83 24.73
C ALA A 98 -4.27 -66.34 24.43
N ALA A 99 -4.88 -67.14 25.31
CA ALA A 99 -4.98 -68.57 25.13
C ALA A 99 -5.85 -68.95 23.92
N ALA A 100 -6.82 -68.12 23.54
CA ALA A 100 -7.70 -68.35 22.41
C ALA A 100 -7.01 -68.21 21.06
N LEU A 101 -5.90 -67.46 20.96
CA LEU A 101 -5.17 -67.29 19.71
C LEU A 101 -4.34 -68.53 19.37
N ARG A 102 -3.80 -69.25 20.36
CA ARG A 102 -2.85 -70.37 20.18
C ARG A 102 -3.30 -71.41 19.14
N PRO A 103 -4.54 -71.94 19.21
CA PRO A 103 -4.98 -72.98 18.27
C PRO A 103 -5.12 -72.49 16.83
N PHE A 104 -5.45 -71.20 16.64
CA PHE A 104 -5.46 -70.57 15.32
C PHE A 104 -4.03 -70.32 14.81
N LEU A 105 -3.12 -69.86 15.68
CA LEU A 105 -1.70 -69.66 15.36
C LEU A 105 -1.02 -70.97 14.93
N ASP A 106 -1.30 -72.07 15.64
CA ASP A 106 -0.78 -73.40 15.30
C ASP A 106 -1.27 -73.85 13.91
N ALA A 107 -2.53 -73.55 13.58
CA ALA A 107 -3.09 -73.84 12.25
C ALA A 107 -2.47 -72.97 11.14
N VAL A 108 -2.09 -71.73 11.44
CA VAL A 108 -1.39 -70.83 10.50
C VAL A 108 0.05 -71.28 10.22
N ARG A 109 0.74 -71.85 11.21
CA ARG A 109 2.12 -72.35 11.08
C ARG A 109 2.23 -73.71 10.38
N SER A 110 1.14 -74.47 10.32
CA SER A 110 1.13 -75.85 9.84
C SER A 110 0.96 -75.92 8.32
N GLU A 111 1.90 -76.57 7.63
CA GLU A 111 1.79 -76.83 6.18
C GLU A 111 0.60 -77.75 5.84
N ASP A 112 0.25 -78.67 6.76
CA ASP A 112 -0.84 -79.64 6.60
C ASP A 112 -2.27 -79.06 6.64
N ALA A 113 -2.44 -77.78 7.00
CA ALA A 113 -3.77 -77.17 7.12
C ALA A 113 -4.43 -76.94 5.74
N GLY A 114 -3.62 -76.67 4.71
CA GLY A 114 -4.08 -76.27 3.37
C GLY A 114 -4.64 -74.84 3.33
N ALA A 115 -4.57 -74.20 2.15
CA ALA A 115 -4.84 -72.76 1.97
C ALA A 115 -6.21 -72.31 2.52
N ALA A 116 -7.28 -73.08 2.31
CA ALA A 116 -8.61 -72.73 2.80
C ALA A 116 -8.70 -72.71 4.34
N ALA A 117 -8.07 -73.67 5.03
CA ALA A 117 -8.08 -73.71 6.48
C ALA A 117 -7.14 -72.66 7.10
N THR A 118 -5.99 -72.41 6.47
CA THR A 118 -5.09 -71.31 6.85
C THR A 118 -5.81 -69.96 6.73
N SER A 119 -6.53 -69.72 5.64
CA SER A 119 -7.33 -68.51 5.43
C SER A 119 -8.42 -68.35 6.49
N ALA A 120 -9.18 -69.42 6.78
CA ALA A 120 -10.18 -69.42 7.84
C ALA A 120 -9.56 -69.18 9.23
N SER A 121 -8.36 -69.70 9.49
CA SER A 121 -7.65 -69.53 10.76
C SER A 121 -7.17 -68.08 10.95
N LEU A 122 -6.65 -67.45 9.89
CA LEU A 122 -6.29 -66.03 9.92
C LEU A 122 -7.51 -65.12 10.05
N ALA A 123 -8.63 -65.48 9.41
CA ALA A 123 -9.90 -64.77 9.55
C ALA A 123 -10.40 -64.80 11.01
N ALA A 124 -10.42 -66.00 11.61
CA ALA A 124 -10.75 -66.19 13.01
C ALA A 124 -9.82 -65.40 13.93
N LEU A 125 -8.52 -65.42 13.65
CA LEU A 125 -7.52 -64.68 14.41
C LEU A 125 -7.76 -63.17 14.38
N HIS A 126 -8.02 -62.61 13.19
CA HIS A 126 -8.35 -61.18 13.04
C HIS A 126 -9.63 -60.80 13.80
N GLU A 127 -10.69 -61.61 13.71
CA GLU A 127 -11.96 -61.34 14.40
C GLU A 127 -11.80 -61.40 15.92
N VAL A 128 -11.12 -62.43 16.43
CA VAL A 128 -10.83 -62.56 17.87
C VAL A 128 -9.97 -61.39 18.36
N MET A 129 -8.98 -60.96 17.59
CA MET A 129 -8.17 -59.77 17.93
C MET A 129 -8.99 -58.48 17.95
N SER A 130 -9.91 -58.30 16.99
CA SER A 130 -10.81 -57.14 16.94
C SER A 130 -11.69 -57.07 18.19
N LEU A 131 -12.22 -58.20 18.64
CA LEU A 131 -13.06 -58.28 19.84
C LEU A 131 -12.28 -58.16 21.15
N THR A 132 -11.01 -58.58 21.18
CA THR A 132 -10.18 -58.64 22.40
C THR A 132 -9.09 -57.58 22.49
N GLY A 133 -8.97 -56.71 21.48
CA GLY A 133 -7.86 -55.75 21.30
C GLY A 133 -7.38 -55.02 22.56
N PRO A 134 -8.25 -54.46 23.42
CA PRO A 134 -7.82 -53.78 24.64
C PRO A 134 -7.23 -54.69 25.72
N ALA A 135 -7.56 -55.99 25.69
CA ALA A 135 -7.19 -56.98 26.71
C ALA A 135 -6.01 -57.88 26.27
N LEU A 136 -5.52 -57.75 25.04
CA LEU A 136 -4.41 -58.56 24.52
C LEU A 136 -3.06 -58.06 25.07
N PRO A 137 -2.25 -58.93 25.71
CA PRO A 137 -0.91 -58.56 26.12
C PRO A 137 0.03 -58.44 24.92
N GLY A 138 1.06 -57.59 25.02
CA GLY A 138 2.06 -57.44 23.95
C GLY A 138 2.73 -58.75 23.52
N ALA A 139 2.90 -59.69 24.46
CA ALA A 139 3.41 -61.03 24.16
C ALA A 139 2.53 -61.80 23.15
N ALA A 140 1.21 -61.66 23.24
CA ALA A 140 0.29 -62.31 22.31
C ALA A 140 0.40 -61.68 20.91
N LEU A 141 0.55 -60.35 20.82
CA LEU A 141 0.77 -59.68 19.53
C LEU A 141 2.08 -60.13 18.85
N ARG A 142 3.16 -60.33 19.64
CA ARG A 142 4.42 -60.88 19.12
C ARG A 142 4.23 -62.28 18.53
N GLU A 143 3.55 -63.18 19.24
CA GLU A 143 3.29 -64.53 18.73
C GLU A 143 2.47 -64.51 17.43
N VAL A 144 1.54 -63.56 17.28
CA VAL A 144 0.78 -63.34 16.04
C VAL A 144 1.71 -62.93 14.90
N VAL A 145 2.55 -61.90 15.10
CA VAL A 145 3.49 -61.44 14.07
C VAL A 145 4.40 -62.58 13.63
N ASP A 146 4.95 -63.34 14.57
CA ASP A 146 5.86 -64.46 14.26
C ASP A 146 5.14 -65.58 13.51
N ALA A 147 3.92 -65.94 13.91
CA ALA A 147 3.13 -66.97 13.23
C ALA A 147 2.71 -66.55 11.82
N VAL A 148 2.30 -65.29 11.64
CA VAL A 148 1.93 -64.77 10.32
C VAL A 148 3.17 -64.66 9.42
N ALA A 149 4.30 -64.19 9.92
CA ALA A 149 5.54 -64.09 9.15
C ALA A 149 6.12 -65.46 8.73
N SER A 150 5.89 -66.49 9.56
CA SER A 150 6.29 -67.88 9.30
C SER A 150 5.22 -68.71 8.58
N CYS A 151 4.08 -68.12 8.20
CA CYS A 151 2.97 -68.80 7.52
C CYS A 151 3.45 -69.46 6.22
N ARG A 152 3.25 -70.78 6.11
CA ARG A 152 3.54 -71.60 4.93
C ARG A 152 2.31 -72.44 4.59
N PHE A 153 1.97 -72.52 3.32
CA PHE A 153 0.86 -73.32 2.81
C PHE A 153 1.26 -73.94 1.45
N GLU A 154 0.79 -75.16 1.16
CA GLU A 154 1.06 -75.81 -0.13
C GLU A 154 0.46 -74.99 -1.28
N ALA A 155 1.30 -74.63 -2.26
CA ALA A 155 0.88 -74.00 -3.50
C ALA A 155 0.28 -75.07 -4.44
N GLY A 156 -1.03 -75.10 -4.62
CA GLY A 156 -1.65 -76.11 -5.47
C GLY A 156 -3.18 -76.20 -5.46
N THR A 157 -3.76 -76.01 -6.64
CA THR A 157 -5.14 -76.24 -7.15
C THR A 157 -6.13 -75.08 -7.21
N GLU A 158 -6.13 -74.07 -6.31
CA GLU A 158 -7.03 -72.91 -6.42
C GLU A 158 -6.34 -71.57 -6.10
N PRO A 159 -6.01 -70.72 -7.10
CA PRO A 159 -5.31 -69.44 -6.88
C PRO A 159 -6.11 -68.46 -6.00
N ALA A 160 -7.44 -68.50 -6.05
CA ALA A 160 -8.30 -67.67 -5.21
C ALA A 160 -8.14 -67.96 -3.71
N ALA A 161 -7.88 -69.22 -3.34
CA ALA A 161 -7.65 -69.58 -1.94
C ALA A 161 -6.31 -69.02 -1.44
N GLU A 162 -5.28 -68.99 -2.29
CA GLU A 162 -3.98 -68.40 -1.94
C GLU A 162 -4.06 -66.89 -1.77
N GLU A 163 -4.78 -66.20 -2.66
CA GLU A 163 -5.02 -64.75 -2.52
C GLU A 163 -5.74 -64.44 -1.21
N ALA A 164 -6.76 -65.24 -0.86
CA ALA A 164 -7.47 -65.09 0.39
C ALA A 164 -6.54 -65.24 1.61
N VAL A 165 -5.63 -66.22 1.62
CA VAL A 165 -4.62 -66.35 2.68
C VAL A 165 -3.78 -65.09 2.80
N LEU A 166 -3.23 -64.59 1.68
CA LEU A 166 -2.38 -63.40 1.66
C LEU A 166 -3.12 -62.14 2.15
N MET A 167 -4.37 -61.93 1.72
CA MET A 167 -5.19 -60.83 2.24
C MET A 167 -5.42 -60.94 3.74
N ARG A 168 -5.68 -62.16 4.25
CA ARG A 168 -5.92 -62.38 5.69
C ARG A 168 -4.64 -62.23 6.53
N MET A 169 -3.47 -62.60 5.99
CA MET A 169 -2.17 -62.34 6.62
C MET A 169 -1.97 -60.83 6.83
N LEU A 170 -2.23 -60.05 5.79
CA LEU A 170 -2.12 -58.59 5.81
C LEU A 170 -3.07 -57.95 6.83
N GLN A 171 -4.33 -58.42 6.87
CA GLN A 171 -5.31 -57.95 7.86
C GLN A 171 -4.85 -58.24 9.31
N ALA A 172 -4.32 -59.43 9.57
CA ALA A 172 -3.82 -59.80 10.90
C ALA A 172 -2.64 -58.92 11.34
N LEU A 173 -1.66 -58.66 10.46
CA LEU A 173 -0.53 -57.76 10.76
C LEU A 173 -1.01 -56.32 11.02
N LEU A 174 -1.96 -55.82 10.24
CA LEU A 174 -2.53 -54.49 10.44
C LEU A 174 -3.29 -54.38 11.77
N ALA A 175 -4.05 -55.41 12.12
CA ALA A 175 -4.72 -55.47 13.42
C ALA A 175 -3.72 -55.46 14.59
N CYS A 176 -2.55 -56.09 14.44
CA CYS A 176 -1.49 -56.04 15.46
C CYS A 176 -0.98 -54.62 15.70
N LEU A 177 -0.69 -53.87 14.64
CA LEU A 177 -0.17 -52.50 14.74
C LEU A 177 -1.23 -51.46 15.13
N ARG A 178 -2.52 -51.74 14.90
CA ARG A 178 -3.64 -50.89 15.35
C ARG A 178 -4.07 -51.17 16.80
N ALA A 179 -3.65 -52.30 17.39
CA ALA A 179 -4.05 -52.66 18.74
C ALA A 179 -3.53 -51.64 19.77
N PRO A 180 -4.27 -51.36 20.87
CA PRO A 180 -3.79 -50.48 21.94
C PRO A 180 -2.46 -50.92 22.57
N ALA A 181 -2.19 -52.24 22.58
CA ALA A 181 -0.96 -52.83 23.07
C ALA A 181 0.18 -52.88 22.03
N ALA A 182 -0.02 -52.34 20.81
CA ALA A 182 1.01 -52.30 19.76
C ALA A 182 2.35 -51.72 20.23
N PRO A 183 2.43 -50.69 21.12
CA PRO A 183 3.70 -50.21 21.63
C PRO A 183 4.58 -51.27 22.29
N ALA A 184 4.00 -52.38 22.80
CA ALA A 184 4.76 -53.47 23.42
C ALA A 184 5.38 -54.47 22.41
N LEU A 185 5.17 -54.27 21.10
CA LEU A 185 5.95 -54.93 20.06
C LEU A 185 7.39 -54.39 20.11
N GLY A 186 8.38 -55.24 19.89
CA GLY A 186 9.78 -54.81 19.76
C GLY A 186 10.13 -54.42 18.33
N ASP A 187 11.25 -53.71 18.15
CA ASP A 187 11.74 -53.23 16.84
C ASP A 187 11.75 -54.34 15.78
N GLN A 188 12.30 -55.50 16.11
CA GLN A 188 12.37 -56.66 15.21
C GLN A 188 11.00 -57.13 14.73
N HIS A 189 9.97 -57.08 15.59
CA HIS A 189 8.62 -57.52 15.23
C HIS A 189 7.98 -56.55 14.24
N VAL A 190 8.19 -55.24 14.44
CA VAL A 190 7.69 -54.21 13.51
C VAL A 190 8.38 -54.32 12.15
N CYS A 191 9.70 -54.45 12.12
CA CYS A 191 10.45 -54.69 10.87
C CYS A 191 9.99 -55.98 10.18
N THR A 192 9.74 -57.05 10.94
CA THR A 192 9.24 -58.33 10.40
C THR A 192 7.84 -58.18 9.81
N ALA A 193 6.93 -57.44 10.46
CA ALA A 193 5.59 -57.17 9.93
C ALA A 193 5.65 -56.38 8.61
N VAL A 194 6.47 -55.34 8.55
CA VAL A 194 6.69 -54.52 7.35
C VAL A 194 7.32 -55.35 6.23
N ASN A 195 8.34 -56.15 6.52
CA ASN A 195 8.99 -57.02 5.53
C ASN A 195 8.02 -58.08 5.00
N THR A 196 7.22 -58.69 5.87
CA THR A 196 6.21 -59.67 5.47
C THR A 196 5.17 -59.02 4.56
N CYS A 197 4.69 -57.82 4.92
CA CYS A 197 3.77 -57.06 4.07
C CYS A 197 4.39 -56.74 2.70
N PHE A 198 5.64 -56.29 2.65
CA PHE A 198 6.35 -55.99 1.40
C PHE A 198 6.53 -57.24 0.52
N ARG A 199 6.87 -58.39 1.10
CA ARG A 199 6.94 -59.67 0.37
C ARG A 199 5.61 -60.00 -0.28
N VAL A 200 4.49 -59.77 0.41
CA VAL A 200 3.15 -59.97 -0.18
C VAL A 200 2.89 -58.95 -1.29
N VAL A 201 3.26 -57.68 -1.13
CA VAL A 201 3.13 -56.66 -2.20
C VAL A 201 3.87 -57.09 -3.47
N HIS A 202 5.09 -57.60 -3.34
CA HIS A 202 5.87 -58.07 -4.49
C HIS A 202 5.27 -59.34 -5.13
N GLN A 203 4.77 -60.28 -4.32
CA GLN A 203 4.11 -61.49 -4.83
C GLN A 203 2.77 -61.18 -5.49
N ALA A 204 2.04 -60.17 -5.01
CA ALA A 204 0.71 -59.82 -5.49
C ALA A 204 0.71 -59.39 -6.96
N ALA A 205 1.82 -58.80 -7.45
CA ALA A 205 1.99 -58.39 -8.85
C ALA A 205 1.78 -59.55 -9.84
N ALA A 206 2.04 -60.80 -9.44
CA ALA A 206 1.86 -61.98 -10.28
C ALA A 206 0.55 -62.76 -10.02
N LYS A 207 -0.26 -62.37 -9.02
CA LYS A 207 -1.46 -63.12 -8.61
C LYS A 207 -2.76 -62.44 -9.04
N GLY A 208 -2.93 -61.15 -8.73
CA GLY A 208 -4.15 -60.42 -9.05
C GLY A 208 -4.15 -58.95 -8.63
N GLU A 209 -4.86 -58.11 -9.39
CA GLU A 209 -4.93 -56.65 -9.20
C GLU A 209 -5.56 -56.25 -7.85
N LEU A 210 -6.58 -56.98 -7.39
CA LEU A 210 -7.23 -56.70 -6.10
C LEU A 210 -6.26 -56.92 -4.92
N LEU A 211 -5.52 -58.04 -4.94
CA LEU A 211 -4.50 -58.31 -3.92
C LEU A 211 -3.37 -57.28 -3.98
N GLN A 212 -2.96 -56.85 -5.18
CA GLN A 212 -1.92 -55.83 -5.34
C GLN A 212 -2.37 -54.48 -4.73
N ARG A 213 -3.59 -54.01 -5.04
CA ARG A 213 -4.14 -52.78 -4.46
C ARG A 213 -4.32 -52.90 -2.94
N PHE A 214 -4.87 -54.01 -2.47
CA PHE A 214 -5.09 -54.26 -1.04
C PHE A 214 -3.77 -54.32 -0.25
N SER A 215 -2.77 -55.03 -0.77
CA SER A 215 -1.45 -55.14 -0.13
C SER A 215 -0.71 -53.80 -0.08
N ARG A 216 -0.78 -53.00 -1.15
CA ARG A 216 -0.25 -51.62 -1.14
C ARG A 216 -0.97 -50.73 -0.12
N HIS A 217 -2.30 -50.83 -0.01
CA HIS A 217 -3.07 -50.11 1.00
C HIS A 217 -2.70 -50.52 2.42
N VAL A 218 -2.59 -51.83 2.69
CA VAL A 218 -2.18 -52.30 4.03
C VAL A 218 -0.78 -51.82 4.36
N MET A 219 0.19 -51.91 3.44
CA MET A 219 1.54 -51.38 3.67
C MET A 219 1.51 -49.90 4.05
N HIS A 220 0.69 -49.10 3.34
CA HIS A 220 0.51 -47.69 3.65
C HIS A 220 -0.03 -47.46 5.06
N GLU A 221 -1.04 -48.22 5.47
CA GLU A 221 -1.59 -48.15 6.83
C GLU A 221 -0.60 -48.62 7.90
N LEU A 222 0.26 -49.61 7.65
CA LEU A 222 1.31 -50.01 8.59
C LEU A 222 2.29 -48.85 8.81
N ILE A 223 2.79 -48.23 7.74
CA ILE A 223 3.70 -47.07 7.83
C ILE A 223 3.04 -45.94 8.60
N ARG A 224 1.75 -45.66 8.36
CA ARG A 224 1.00 -44.64 9.09
C ARG A 224 0.92 -44.94 10.58
N CYS A 225 0.60 -46.18 10.98
CA CYS A 225 0.54 -46.58 12.39
C CYS A 225 1.91 -46.43 13.08
N ILE A 226 3.00 -46.78 12.40
CA ILE A 226 4.35 -46.71 12.93
C ILE A 226 4.77 -45.24 13.16
N PHE A 227 4.69 -44.39 12.13
CA PHE A 227 5.16 -43.00 12.22
C PHE A 227 4.23 -42.08 13.00
N ALA A 228 2.94 -42.41 13.16
CA ALA A 228 2.04 -41.70 14.09
C ALA A 228 2.50 -41.77 15.55
N ARG A 229 3.32 -42.77 15.91
CA ARG A 229 3.91 -42.90 17.24
C ARG A 229 5.18 -42.07 17.42
N LEU A 230 5.87 -41.67 16.36
CA LEU A 230 7.14 -40.93 16.45
C LEU A 230 7.03 -39.68 17.35
N PRO A 231 5.97 -38.84 17.28
CA PRO A 231 5.83 -37.68 18.17
C PRO A 231 5.66 -38.02 19.67
N GLN A 232 5.26 -39.26 19.98
CA GLN A 232 5.04 -39.73 21.36
C GLN A 232 6.34 -40.26 22.00
N ILE A 233 7.34 -40.59 21.18
CA ILE A 233 8.66 -41.03 21.62
C ILE A 233 9.45 -39.76 21.95
N GLY A 234 9.42 -39.34 23.22
CA GLY A 234 10.17 -38.17 23.68
C GLY A 234 11.66 -38.29 23.33
N GLY A 235 12.30 -37.17 22.98
CA GLY A 235 13.73 -37.11 22.67
C GLY A 235 14.58 -37.37 23.92
N ALA A 236 14.69 -38.64 24.31
CA ALA A 236 15.49 -39.11 25.42
C ALA A 236 16.61 -39.99 24.87
N ASP A 237 17.61 -39.33 24.28
CA ASP A 237 19.00 -39.80 24.22
C ASP A 237 19.89 -38.55 24.33
N GLY A 238 19.80 -37.94 25.51
CA GLY A 238 20.68 -36.86 25.95
C GLY A 238 21.40 -37.30 27.23
N VAL A 239 22.18 -38.38 27.17
CA VAL A 239 23.21 -38.71 28.17
C VAL A 239 24.40 -39.35 27.47
N ASP A 240 25.50 -38.59 27.42
CA ASP A 240 26.91 -39.00 27.34
C ASP A 240 27.27 -40.32 26.66
N GLY A 241 27.71 -40.20 25.40
CA GLY A 241 28.43 -41.26 24.69
C GLY A 241 29.24 -40.66 23.56
N ALA A 242 30.38 -40.05 23.87
CA ALA A 242 31.41 -39.70 22.90
C ALA A 242 31.95 -40.99 22.25
N VAL A 243 31.27 -41.49 21.22
CA VAL A 243 31.77 -42.56 20.37
C VAL A 243 32.36 -41.91 19.12
N LYS A 244 33.67 -42.10 18.96
CA LYS A 244 34.43 -41.73 17.76
C LYS A 244 33.74 -42.26 16.50
N PRO A 245 33.82 -41.55 15.36
CA PRO A 245 33.43 -42.14 14.09
C PRO A 245 34.52 -43.13 13.70
N GLU A 246 34.36 -44.41 14.07
CA GLU A 246 35.12 -45.46 13.43
C GLU A 246 34.52 -45.68 12.04
N MET A 247 35.28 -45.24 11.02
CA MET A 247 35.22 -45.81 9.68
C MET A 247 35.46 -47.32 9.80
N GLY A 248 34.38 -48.09 9.85
CA GLY A 248 34.40 -49.55 9.81
C GLY A 248 33.35 -49.99 8.80
N GLY A 249 33.77 -50.83 7.85
CA GLY A 249 32.94 -51.31 6.75
C GLY A 249 31.57 -51.81 7.21
N MET A 250 30.52 -51.32 6.54
CA MET A 250 29.18 -51.87 6.69
C MET A 250 29.16 -53.29 6.11
N ASP A 251 29.23 -54.28 6.99
CA ASP A 251 28.77 -55.63 6.69
C ASP A 251 27.28 -55.55 6.34
N MET A 252 26.97 -55.77 5.06
CA MET A 252 25.64 -55.75 4.46
C MET A 252 24.83 -57.01 4.84
N ASN A 253 24.54 -57.18 6.13
CA ASN A 253 23.51 -58.10 6.60
C ASN A 253 22.24 -57.30 6.92
N HIS A 254 21.60 -56.76 5.87
CA HIS A 254 20.33 -56.05 5.96
C HIS A 254 19.15 -57.05 5.92
N PRO A 255 18.16 -56.98 6.84
CA PRO A 255 16.97 -57.84 6.79
C PRO A 255 16.04 -57.60 5.58
N PHE A 256 16.37 -56.63 4.70
CA PHE A 256 15.55 -56.19 3.56
C PHE A 256 16.23 -56.39 2.17
N GLY A 257 17.26 -57.25 2.06
CA GLY A 257 18.03 -57.40 0.82
C GLY A 257 17.21 -57.89 -0.39
N ILE A 258 16.99 -56.99 -1.37
CA ILE A 258 16.53 -57.31 -2.73
C ILE A 258 17.74 -57.84 -3.51
N LYS A 259 17.95 -59.16 -3.54
CA LYS A 259 18.86 -59.78 -4.53
C LYS A 259 18.08 -60.07 -5.81
N GLN A 260 18.61 -59.58 -6.92
CA GLN A 260 18.17 -59.84 -8.30
C GLN A 260 17.71 -61.30 -8.48
N MET A 261 16.44 -61.49 -8.83
CA MET A 261 15.92 -62.78 -9.31
C MET A 261 15.67 -62.67 -10.80
N GLU A 262 16.71 -62.95 -11.59
CA GLU A 262 16.55 -63.47 -12.95
C GLU A 262 16.93 -64.96 -12.97
N ASN A 263 16.07 -65.72 -13.63
CA ASN A 263 16.19 -67.09 -14.11
C ASN A 263 16.05 -68.29 -13.16
N GLY A 264 15.09 -69.13 -13.55
CA GLY A 264 14.74 -70.41 -12.94
C GLY A 264 15.83 -71.48 -12.98
N ASN A 265 15.53 -72.51 -12.20
CA ASN A 265 16.13 -73.84 -12.11
C ASN A 265 17.47 -74.01 -11.36
N GLY A 266 17.37 -74.69 -10.22
CA GLY A 266 18.29 -75.78 -9.88
C GLY A 266 19.02 -75.64 -8.55
N SER A 267 18.62 -76.48 -7.58
CA SER A 267 19.50 -77.14 -6.60
C SER A 267 20.29 -76.24 -5.63
N TYR A 268 19.78 -76.05 -4.41
CA TYR A 268 20.63 -75.73 -3.25
C TYR A 268 20.82 -76.95 -2.36
N VAL A 269 22.09 -77.35 -2.30
CA VAL A 269 22.70 -78.33 -1.40
C VAL A 269 22.70 -77.78 0.02
N SER A 270 22.39 -78.64 0.98
CA SER A 270 22.53 -78.42 2.41
C SER A 270 24.00 -78.26 2.81
N GLU A 271 24.34 -77.21 3.55
CA GLU A 271 25.50 -77.22 4.43
C GLU A 271 25.06 -76.88 5.86
N THR A 272 25.17 -77.92 6.69
CA THR A 272 25.17 -77.92 8.14
C THR A 272 26.45 -77.27 8.66
N GLY A 273 26.32 -76.20 9.44
CA GLY A 273 27.38 -75.59 10.24
C GLY A 273 26.92 -75.45 11.68
N THR A 274 27.48 -76.28 12.55
CA THR A 274 27.29 -76.35 14.00
C THR A 274 27.90 -75.15 14.73
N SER A 275 27.19 -74.56 15.69
CA SER A 275 27.79 -73.90 16.87
C SER A 275 26.82 -73.88 18.06
N ASP A 276 27.11 -74.74 19.03
CA ASP A 276 26.99 -74.59 20.49
C ASP A 276 25.66 -74.17 21.15
N GLU A 277 24.96 -75.19 21.64
CA GLU A 277 24.14 -75.14 22.85
C GLU A 277 25.03 -75.05 24.10
N ASN A 278 24.88 -73.98 24.90
CA ASN A 278 24.77 -74.03 26.36
C ASN A 278 24.91 -72.63 26.99
N SER A 279 23.79 -72.02 27.37
CA SER A 279 23.65 -71.36 28.67
C SER A 279 22.18 -71.12 28.94
N ALA A 280 21.66 -71.89 29.89
CA ALA A 280 20.40 -71.63 30.55
C ALA A 280 20.60 -70.43 31.49
N ASP A 281 19.87 -69.34 31.27
CA ASP A 281 19.37 -68.57 32.40
C ASP A 281 18.03 -67.90 32.04
N GLY A 282 17.01 -68.27 32.82
CA GLY A 282 15.68 -67.70 32.74
C GLY A 282 15.68 -66.30 33.34
N SER A 283 15.70 -65.28 32.49
CA SER A 283 15.12 -63.99 32.82
C SER A 283 14.22 -63.59 31.66
N GLY A 284 12.98 -63.19 31.97
CA GLY A 284 12.04 -62.75 30.94
C GLY A 284 12.64 -61.55 30.22
N LEU A 285 13.14 -61.76 28.99
CA LEU A 285 13.63 -60.70 28.12
C LEU A 285 12.54 -59.65 28.01
N VAL A 286 12.73 -58.53 28.71
CA VAL A 286 11.89 -57.35 28.60
C VAL A 286 12.15 -56.80 27.21
N VAL A 287 11.35 -57.25 26.26
CA VAL A 287 11.36 -56.71 24.90
C VAL A 287 10.95 -55.25 25.01
N GLU A 288 11.90 -54.35 24.74
CA GLU A 288 11.66 -52.92 24.75
C GLU A 288 10.60 -52.55 23.71
N PRO A 289 9.75 -51.56 24.02
CA PRO A 289 8.74 -51.10 23.08
C PRO A 289 9.42 -50.52 21.83
N TYR A 290 8.91 -50.83 20.64
CA TYR A 290 9.55 -50.41 19.38
C TYR A 290 9.76 -48.90 19.35
N GLY A 291 10.88 -48.45 18.81
CA GLY A 291 11.35 -47.09 18.95
C GLY A 291 11.83 -46.49 17.65
N VAL A 292 12.71 -45.50 17.78
CA VAL A 292 13.39 -44.86 16.66
C VAL A 292 14.22 -45.84 15.82
N PRO A 293 14.89 -46.88 16.37
CA PRO A 293 15.73 -47.78 15.58
C PRO A 293 14.97 -48.47 14.42
N CYS A 294 13.81 -49.08 14.68
CA CYS A 294 13.03 -49.69 13.60
C CYS A 294 12.51 -48.64 12.60
N MET A 295 12.18 -47.42 13.06
CA MET A 295 11.73 -46.34 12.18
C MET A 295 12.85 -45.89 11.24
N VAL A 296 14.11 -45.85 11.70
CA VAL A 296 15.29 -45.57 10.87
C VAL A 296 15.46 -46.64 9.81
N GLU A 297 15.42 -47.92 10.19
CA GLU A 297 15.53 -49.03 9.24
C GLU A 297 14.42 -49.02 8.20
N ILE A 298 13.17 -48.79 8.62
CA ILE A 298 12.02 -48.73 7.73
C ILE A 298 12.14 -47.52 6.80
N PHE A 299 12.50 -46.34 7.29
CA PHE A 299 12.64 -45.16 6.45
C PHE A 299 13.77 -45.33 5.42
N HIS A 300 14.92 -45.84 5.85
CA HIS A 300 16.02 -46.20 4.94
C HIS A 300 15.57 -47.23 3.90
N PHE A 301 14.83 -48.27 4.31
CA PHE A 301 14.25 -49.22 3.39
C PHE A 301 13.34 -48.54 2.35
N LEU A 302 12.45 -47.64 2.77
CA LEU A 302 11.58 -46.89 1.86
C LEU A 302 12.38 -46.02 0.87
N CYS A 303 13.45 -45.37 1.32
CA CYS A 303 14.36 -44.64 0.44
C CYS A 303 15.09 -45.57 -0.55
N SER A 304 15.54 -46.74 -0.09
CA SER A 304 16.24 -47.72 -0.93
C SER A 304 15.38 -48.26 -2.09
N LEU A 305 14.04 -48.31 -1.92
CA LEU A 305 13.11 -48.68 -2.98
C LEU A 305 13.17 -47.72 -4.18
N LEU A 306 13.58 -46.47 -3.97
CA LEU A 306 13.75 -45.47 -5.02
C LEU A 306 15.05 -45.68 -5.80
N ASN A 307 16.13 -46.10 -5.11
CA ASN A 307 17.45 -46.30 -5.72
C ASN A 307 17.46 -47.48 -6.73
N VAL A 308 16.66 -48.53 -6.48
CA VAL A 308 16.61 -49.73 -7.34
C VAL A 308 15.99 -49.43 -8.72
N VAL A 309 15.15 -48.41 -8.82
CA VAL A 309 14.39 -48.10 -10.05
C VAL A 309 15.28 -47.53 -11.15
N GLU A 310 16.45 -46.96 -10.82
CA GLU A 310 17.42 -46.46 -11.83
C GLU A 310 17.83 -47.52 -12.86
N GLN A 311 17.80 -48.80 -12.48
CA GLN A 311 18.30 -49.90 -13.32
C GLN A 311 17.21 -50.54 -14.19
N ILE A 312 15.94 -50.38 -13.83
CA ILE A 312 14.82 -51.09 -14.44
C ILE A 312 13.85 -50.06 -15.01
N GLY A 313 14.29 -49.32 -16.02
CA GLY A 313 13.43 -48.39 -16.72
C GLY A 313 12.23 -49.15 -17.30
N LEU A 314 11.01 -48.90 -16.80
CA LEU A 314 9.71 -48.97 -17.48
C LEU A 314 8.47 -48.88 -16.56
N ASP A 315 8.56 -49.04 -15.23
CA ASP A 315 7.39 -49.04 -14.33
C ASP A 315 7.30 -47.81 -13.39
N GLU A 316 6.26 -47.00 -13.57
CA GLU A 316 5.96 -45.81 -12.77
C GLU A 316 5.34 -46.15 -11.39
N ASP A 317 4.71 -47.32 -11.27
CA ASP A 317 3.93 -47.69 -10.10
C ASP A 317 4.78 -47.85 -8.83
N LEU A 318 6.01 -48.39 -8.98
CA LEU A 318 6.89 -48.66 -7.84
C LEU A 318 7.43 -47.36 -7.20
N PRO A 319 8.00 -46.39 -7.96
CA PRO A 319 8.32 -45.07 -7.43
C PRO A 319 7.13 -44.38 -6.77
N LEU A 320 5.97 -44.37 -7.42
CA LEU A 320 4.77 -43.74 -6.88
C LEU A 320 4.34 -44.37 -5.55
N PHE A 321 4.42 -45.71 -5.45
CA PHE A 321 4.13 -46.43 -4.22
C PHE A 321 5.11 -46.04 -3.11
N ALA A 322 6.42 -46.09 -3.35
CA ALA A 322 7.43 -45.73 -2.36
C ALA A 322 7.31 -44.27 -1.90
N LEU A 323 7.13 -43.32 -2.83
CA LEU A 323 6.96 -41.90 -2.53
C LEU A 323 5.70 -41.63 -1.68
N LYS A 324 4.59 -42.32 -1.95
CA LYS A 324 3.37 -42.21 -1.12
C LYS A 324 3.60 -42.67 0.32
N LEU A 325 4.34 -43.77 0.52
CA LEU A 325 4.69 -44.26 1.85
C LEU A 325 5.57 -43.25 2.60
N ILE A 326 6.60 -42.72 1.92
CA ILE A 326 7.50 -41.71 2.48
C ILE A 326 6.73 -40.44 2.85
N ASN A 327 5.85 -39.97 1.96
CA ASN A 327 5.06 -38.77 2.21
C ASN A 327 4.22 -38.92 3.49
N SER A 328 3.55 -40.05 3.68
CA SER A 328 2.78 -40.30 4.92
C SER A 328 3.64 -40.48 6.17
N ALA A 329 4.86 -41.01 6.04
CA ALA A 329 5.80 -41.05 7.16
C ALA A 329 6.19 -39.62 7.61
N ILE A 330 6.40 -38.72 6.66
CA ILE A 330 6.74 -37.31 6.93
C ILE A 330 5.53 -36.53 7.46
N GLU A 331 4.34 -36.72 6.90
CA GLU A 331 3.11 -36.04 7.37
C GLU A 331 2.80 -36.34 8.85
N LEU A 332 3.06 -37.57 9.30
CA LEU A 332 2.76 -38.01 10.65
C LEU A 332 3.92 -37.80 11.63
N GLY A 333 5.16 -38.00 11.16
CA GLY A 333 6.37 -37.95 11.99
C GLY A 333 7.17 -36.65 11.91
N GLY A 334 6.89 -35.79 10.92
CA GLY A 334 7.78 -34.70 10.50
C GLY A 334 8.24 -33.76 11.60
N SER A 335 7.33 -33.36 12.50
CA SER A 335 7.63 -32.48 13.63
C SER A 335 8.65 -33.03 14.64
N SER A 336 8.88 -34.34 14.62
CA SER A 336 9.78 -35.02 15.55
C SER A 336 11.03 -35.58 14.89
N ILE A 337 11.09 -35.66 13.55
CA ILE A 337 12.28 -36.11 12.81
C ILE A 337 13.52 -35.28 13.19
N GLN A 338 13.38 -33.97 13.39
CA GLN A 338 14.48 -33.08 13.80
C GLN A 338 15.14 -33.51 15.12
N LYS A 339 14.39 -34.17 16.03
CA LYS A 339 14.91 -34.62 17.32
C LYS A 339 15.75 -35.90 17.23
N HIS A 340 15.80 -36.53 16.06
CA HIS A 340 16.45 -37.82 15.84
C HIS A 340 17.47 -37.73 14.70
N PRO A 341 18.77 -37.53 15.00
CA PRO A 341 19.80 -37.24 13.99
C PRO A 341 19.92 -38.26 12.86
N LYS A 342 19.72 -39.56 13.14
CA LYS A 342 19.76 -40.62 12.12
C LYS A 342 18.60 -40.51 11.11
N LEU A 343 17.38 -40.20 11.57
CA LEU A 343 16.25 -39.96 10.67
C LEU A 343 16.47 -38.69 9.87
N LEU A 344 16.97 -37.63 10.52
CA LEU A 344 17.26 -36.37 9.87
C LEU A 344 18.32 -36.54 8.76
N SER A 345 19.38 -37.32 9.00
CA SER A 345 20.41 -37.56 7.97
C SER A 345 19.87 -38.30 6.75
N LEU A 346 18.96 -39.27 6.95
CA LEU A 346 18.28 -39.95 5.84
C LEU A 346 17.41 -38.99 5.04
N VAL A 347 16.71 -38.07 5.71
CA VAL A 347 15.92 -37.03 5.04
C VAL A 347 16.82 -36.06 4.26
N GLN A 348 17.91 -35.58 4.87
CA GLN A 348 18.79 -34.58 4.29
C GLN A 348 19.58 -35.08 3.08
N ASP A 349 20.09 -36.31 3.13
CA ASP A 349 20.91 -36.88 2.05
C ASP A 349 20.09 -37.79 1.13
N GLU A 350 19.66 -38.95 1.64
CA GLU A 350 19.15 -40.03 0.79
C GLU A 350 17.79 -39.70 0.17
N LEU A 351 16.83 -39.26 0.98
CA LEU A 351 15.53 -38.87 0.46
C LEU A 351 15.67 -37.66 -0.47
N PHE A 352 16.32 -36.60 -0.02
CA PHE A 352 16.36 -35.35 -0.78
C PHE A 352 17.10 -35.53 -2.12
N ARG A 353 18.16 -36.33 -2.16
CA ARG A 353 18.83 -36.72 -3.41
C ARG A 353 17.89 -37.46 -4.35
N ASN A 354 17.12 -38.41 -3.82
CA ASN A 354 16.07 -39.08 -4.59
C ASN A 354 15.02 -38.08 -5.11
N LEU A 355 14.56 -37.14 -4.28
CA LEU A 355 13.62 -36.08 -4.72
C LEU A 355 14.22 -35.22 -5.83
N MET A 356 15.52 -34.90 -5.78
CA MET A 356 16.20 -34.15 -6.85
C MET A 356 16.15 -34.89 -8.20
N GLN A 357 16.26 -36.22 -8.16
CA GLN A 357 16.23 -37.06 -9.33
C GLN A 357 14.81 -37.27 -9.87
N PHE A 358 13.89 -37.74 -9.02
CA PHE A 358 12.50 -38.00 -9.40
C PHE A 358 11.73 -36.72 -9.72
N GLY A 359 12.15 -35.58 -9.18
CA GLY A 359 11.64 -34.27 -9.54
C GLY A 359 11.88 -33.89 -11.00
N LEU A 360 12.80 -34.54 -11.72
CA LEU A 360 13.00 -34.36 -13.17
C LEU A 360 12.32 -35.45 -14.01
N SER A 361 11.50 -36.31 -13.39
CA SER A 361 10.75 -37.35 -14.08
C SER A 361 9.82 -36.77 -15.15
N MET A 362 9.64 -37.53 -16.24
CA MET A 362 8.67 -37.19 -17.30
C MET A 362 7.21 -37.36 -16.84
N SER A 363 6.96 -38.08 -15.74
CA SER A 363 5.60 -38.25 -15.20
C SER A 363 5.17 -37.05 -14.35
N PRO A 364 4.03 -36.40 -14.67
CA PRO A 364 3.41 -35.38 -13.82
C PRO A 364 2.96 -35.92 -12.45
N LEU A 365 2.59 -37.20 -12.35
CA LEU A 365 2.14 -37.80 -11.08
C LEU A 365 3.31 -37.96 -10.09
N ILE A 366 4.46 -38.42 -10.59
CA ILE A 366 5.69 -38.50 -9.79
C ILE A 366 6.10 -37.10 -9.34
N LEU A 367 6.06 -36.12 -10.24
CA LEU A 367 6.40 -34.75 -9.90
C LEU A 367 5.46 -34.17 -8.82
N SER A 368 4.16 -34.41 -8.92
CA SER A 368 3.16 -33.94 -7.95
C SER A 368 3.41 -34.48 -6.53
N ILE A 369 3.71 -35.77 -6.40
CA ILE A 369 4.03 -36.35 -5.08
C ILE A 369 5.38 -35.88 -4.56
N VAL A 370 6.39 -35.69 -5.42
CA VAL A 370 7.69 -35.11 -5.05
C VAL A 370 7.52 -33.69 -4.50
N CYS A 371 6.72 -32.86 -5.19
CA CYS A 371 6.38 -31.51 -4.73
C CYS A 371 5.62 -31.53 -3.40
N SER A 372 4.69 -32.47 -3.22
CA SER A 372 3.94 -32.64 -1.96
C SER A 372 4.87 -33.00 -0.80
N ILE A 373 5.81 -33.93 -1.01
CA ILE A 373 6.83 -34.27 -0.03
C ILE A 373 7.68 -33.05 0.31
N ALA A 374 8.15 -32.31 -0.70
CA ALA A 374 8.95 -31.10 -0.49
C ALA A 374 8.19 -30.04 0.32
N LEU A 375 6.88 -29.87 0.09
CA LEU A 375 6.03 -28.96 0.86
C LEU A 375 5.89 -29.39 2.32
N ASN A 376 5.69 -30.69 2.58
CA ASN A 376 5.67 -31.25 3.93
C ASN A 376 7.02 -31.10 4.64
N LEU A 377 8.13 -31.31 3.92
CA LEU A 377 9.48 -31.11 4.43
C LEU A 377 9.76 -29.64 4.76
N TYR A 378 9.30 -28.70 3.93
CA TYR A 378 9.36 -27.28 4.26
C TYR A 378 8.51 -26.97 5.51
N HIS A 379 7.31 -27.50 5.62
CA HIS A 379 6.44 -27.21 6.76
C HIS A 379 7.07 -27.68 8.09
N HIS A 380 7.67 -28.88 8.10
CA HIS A 380 8.17 -29.51 9.33
C HIS A 380 9.67 -29.34 9.59
N LEU A 381 10.49 -29.23 8.55
CA LEU A 381 11.96 -29.39 8.64
C LEU A 381 12.75 -28.29 7.91
N ARG A 382 12.12 -27.17 7.49
CA ARG A 382 12.81 -26.08 6.78
C ARG A 382 14.06 -25.53 7.49
N THR A 383 14.12 -25.56 8.81
CA THR A 383 15.28 -25.09 9.58
C THR A 383 16.54 -25.92 9.32
N GLU A 384 16.37 -27.19 8.94
CA GLU A 384 17.46 -28.15 8.70
C GLU A 384 17.74 -28.37 7.21
N LEU A 385 16.96 -27.74 6.31
CA LEU A 385 16.92 -28.05 4.88
C LEU A 385 17.19 -26.83 4.00
N LYS A 386 17.85 -25.79 4.54
CA LYS A 386 18.08 -24.51 3.85
C LYS A 386 18.63 -24.67 2.43
N LEU A 387 19.75 -25.39 2.28
CA LEU A 387 20.43 -25.53 0.98
C LEU A 387 19.76 -26.57 0.08
N GLN A 388 19.16 -27.61 0.67
CA GLN A 388 18.37 -28.60 -0.06
C GLN A 388 17.15 -27.95 -0.72
N LEU A 389 16.47 -27.04 0.00
CA LEU A 389 15.36 -26.26 -0.54
C LEU A 389 15.83 -25.31 -1.64
N GLU A 390 16.95 -24.61 -1.46
CA GLU A 390 17.55 -23.79 -2.52
C GLU A 390 17.78 -24.59 -3.80
N ALA A 391 18.37 -25.79 -3.68
CA ALA A 391 18.60 -26.70 -4.78
C ALA A 391 17.29 -27.18 -5.42
N PHE A 392 16.29 -27.54 -4.62
CA PHE A 392 14.98 -27.96 -5.11
C PHE A 392 14.32 -26.87 -5.99
N PHE A 393 14.28 -25.62 -5.51
CA PHE A 393 13.72 -24.54 -6.31
C PHE A 393 14.56 -24.24 -7.56
N SER A 394 15.88 -24.19 -7.43
CA SER A 394 16.78 -23.80 -8.53
C SER A 394 16.90 -24.86 -9.63
N CYS A 395 16.95 -26.14 -9.26
CA CYS A 395 17.21 -27.24 -10.19
C CYS A 395 15.93 -27.92 -10.68
N ILE A 396 14.83 -27.87 -9.92
CA ILE A 396 13.55 -28.50 -10.28
C ILE A 396 12.51 -27.45 -10.62
N ILE A 397 11.98 -26.71 -9.64
CA ILE A 397 10.80 -25.86 -9.85
C ILE A 397 11.02 -24.80 -10.93
N ILE A 398 12.10 -24.01 -10.81
CA ILE A 398 12.40 -22.93 -11.77
C ILE A 398 12.74 -23.49 -13.15
N ARG A 399 13.36 -24.68 -13.21
CA ARG A 399 13.69 -25.37 -14.46
C ARG A 399 12.43 -25.88 -15.16
N LEU A 400 11.55 -26.57 -14.43
CA LEU A 400 10.37 -27.19 -15.00
C LEU A 400 9.26 -26.19 -15.31
N ALA A 401 9.13 -25.11 -14.54
CA ALA A 401 8.13 -24.07 -14.80
C ALA A 401 8.41 -23.24 -16.06
N GLN A 402 9.58 -23.39 -16.69
CA GLN A 402 9.97 -22.61 -17.86
C GLN A 402 10.11 -23.47 -19.12
N PRO A 403 9.41 -23.14 -20.23
CA PRO A 403 9.37 -23.98 -21.43
C PRO A 403 10.74 -24.11 -22.12
N ARG A 404 11.65 -23.15 -21.91
CA ARG A 404 12.99 -23.15 -22.53
C ARG A 404 13.86 -24.35 -22.16
N PHE A 405 13.51 -25.09 -21.11
CA PHE A 405 14.26 -26.26 -20.64
C PHE A 405 13.64 -27.60 -21.08
N GLY A 406 12.69 -27.59 -22.00
CA GLY A 406 12.11 -28.80 -22.59
C GLY A 406 11.06 -29.52 -21.74
N ALA A 407 10.57 -28.89 -20.67
CA ALA A 407 9.48 -29.44 -19.85
C ALA A 407 8.16 -29.46 -20.63
N THR A 408 7.37 -30.52 -20.48
CA THR A 408 6.01 -30.61 -21.05
C THR A 408 5.06 -29.62 -20.36
N TYR A 409 3.95 -29.28 -21.03
CA TYR A 409 2.93 -28.38 -20.43
C TYR A 409 2.41 -28.91 -19.09
N HIS A 410 2.14 -30.21 -18.98
CA HIS A 410 1.67 -30.82 -17.73
C HIS A 410 2.72 -30.76 -16.60
N GLN A 411 4.01 -30.94 -16.91
CA GLN A 411 5.07 -30.75 -15.91
C GLN A 411 5.20 -29.28 -15.47
N GLN A 412 5.08 -28.34 -16.42
CA GLN A 412 5.06 -26.92 -16.12
C GLN A 412 3.89 -26.57 -15.17
N GLU A 413 2.70 -27.08 -15.47
CA GLU A 413 1.49 -26.88 -14.67
C GLU A 413 1.66 -27.41 -13.25
N VAL A 414 2.13 -28.66 -13.07
CA VAL A 414 2.37 -29.24 -11.73
C VAL A 414 3.48 -28.48 -10.97
N ALA A 415 4.56 -28.08 -11.64
CA ALA A 415 5.62 -27.29 -11.02
C ALA A 415 5.12 -25.91 -10.57
N MET A 416 4.22 -25.29 -11.34
CA MET A 416 3.59 -24.03 -10.98
C MET A 416 2.58 -24.18 -9.85
N GLU A 417 1.76 -25.23 -9.87
CA GLU A 417 0.80 -25.55 -8.79
C GLU A 417 1.53 -25.72 -7.46
N ALA A 418 2.62 -26.50 -7.48
CA ALA A 418 3.50 -26.66 -6.32
C ALA A 418 4.05 -25.32 -5.83
N LEU A 419 4.56 -24.47 -6.73
CA LEU A 419 5.06 -23.14 -6.37
C LEU A 419 3.98 -22.28 -5.72
N VAL A 420 2.76 -22.29 -6.26
CA VAL A 420 1.62 -21.56 -5.69
C VAL A 420 1.27 -22.07 -4.30
N ASP A 421 1.31 -23.39 -4.07
CA ASP A 421 1.09 -23.97 -2.74
C ASP A 421 2.13 -23.54 -1.71
N PHE A 422 3.40 -23.38 -2.12
CA PHE A 422 4.42 -22.74 -1.29
C PHE A 422 4.10 -21.27 -1.03
N CYS A 423 3.71 -20.50 -2.06
CA CYS A 423 3.34 -19.09 -1.91
C CYS A 423 2.12 -18.86 -1.00
N ARG A 424 1.20 -19.82 -0.92
CA ARG A 424 0.05 -19.80 0.02
C ARG A 424 0.50 -19.91 1.48
N GLN A 425 1.71 -20.41 1.75
CA GLN A 425 2.29 -20.36 3.10
C GLN A 425 2.74 -18.93 3.40
N LYS A 426 2.08 -18.28 4.37
CA LYS A 426 2.26 -16.84 4.67
C LYS A 426 3.72 -16.39 4.79
N ASN A 427 4.59 -17.24 5.34
CA ASN A 427 5.98 -16.92 5.64
C ASN A 427 6.98 -17.36 4.55
N PHE A 428 6.55 -18.10 3.53
CA PHE A 428 7.47 -18.72 2.58
C PHE A 428 8.35 -17.70 1.85
N MET A 429 7.77 -16.69 1.20
CA MET A 429 8.56 -15.72 0.44
C MET A 429 9.48 -14.88 1.31
N VAL A 430 9.08 -14.54 2.54
CA VAL A 430 9.94 -13.77 3.46
C VAL A 430 11.09 -14.63 3.98
N GLU A 431 10.85 -15.93 4.22
CA GLU A 431 11.89 -16.87 4.61
C GLU A 431 12.86 -17.15 3.45
N MET A 432 12.38 -17.26 2.20
CA MET A 432 13.25 -17.35 1.02
C MET A 432 14.12 -16.10 0.87
N TYR A 433 13.53 -14.91 1.06
CA TYR A 433 14.27 -13.66 0.97
C TYR A 433 15.33 -13.54 2.08
N ALA A 434 14.95 -13.77 3.34
CA ALA A 434 15.86 -13.64 4.48
C ALA A 434 16.99 -14.68 4.49
N ASN A 435 16.68 -15.93 4.12
CA ASN A 435 17.62 -17.04 4.24
C ASN A 435 18.45 -17.29 2.97
N LEU A 436 17.92 -16.99 1.78
CA LEU A 436 18.59 -17.29 0.51
C LEU A 436 19.05 -16.00 -0.19
N ASP A 437 18.13 -15.07 -0.46
CA ASP A 437 18.47 -13.84 -1.20
C ASP A 437 19.42 -12.92 -0.43
N CYS A 438 19.28 -12.86 0.89
CA CYS A 438 20.18 -12.10 1.76
C CYS A 438 21.46 -12.87 2.10
N ASP A 439 21.56 -14.16 1.78
CA ASP A 439 22.80 -14.90 1.95
C ASP A 439 23.68 -14.78 0.70
N ILE A 440 24.91 -14.31 0.87
CA ILE A 440 25.87 -14.07 -0.22
C ILE A 440 26.18 -15.37 -0.98
N THR A 441 26.22 -16.52 -0.29
CA THR A 441 26.59 -17.79 -0.89
C THR A 441 25.44 -18.52 -1.58
N CYS A 442 24.21 -18.06 -1.39
CA CYS A 442 23.00 -18.67 -1.95
C CYS A 442 22.49 -17.86 -3.16
N ARG A 443 21.59 -18.41 -3.95
CA ARG A 443 20.90 -17.72 -5.04
C ARG A 443 19.82 -16.76 -4.55
N ASN A 444 19.41 -15.84 -5.41
CA ASN A 444 18.28 -14.93 -5.16
C ASN A 444 16.95 -15.64 -5.49
N VAL A 445 16.64 -16.71 -4.77
CA VAL A 445 15.48 -17.56 -5.03
C VAL A 445 14.17 -16.78 -4.94
N PHE A 446 13.98 -15.88 -3.97
CA PHE A 446 12.78 -15.04 -3.90
C PHE A 446 12.62 -14.18 -5.17
N GLU A 447 13.67 -13.47 -5.59
CA GLU A 447 13.60 -12.64 -6.79
C GLU A 447 13.37 -13.48 -8.06
N GLU A 448 14.01 -14.66 -8.16
CA GLU A 448 13.81 -15.59 -9.28
C GLU A 448 12.37 -16.14 -9.32
N LEU A 449 11.79 -16.51 -8.17
CA LEU A 449 10.41 -17.00 -8.06
C LEU A 449 9.38 -15.89 -8.34
N ALA A 450 9.58 -14.69 -7.78
CA ALA A 450 8.71 -13.55 -8.03
C ALA A 450 8.69 -13.16 -9.52
N ASN A 451 9.86 -13.19 -10.17
CA ASN A 451 10.00 -12.92 -11.61
C ASN A 451 9.38 -14.05 -12.46
N LEU A 452 9.54 -15.31 -12.04
CA LEU A 452 8.90 -16.46 -12.70
C LEU A 452 7.38 -16.33 -12.66
N LEU A 453 6.79 -16.13 -11.49
CA LEU A 453 5.35 -15.93 -11.33
C LEU A 453 4.85 -14.74 -12.15
N SER A 454 5.56 -13.61 -12.07
CA SER A 454 5.22 -12.40 -12.84
C SER A 454 5.20 -12.70 -14.33
N LYS A 455 6.26 -13.29 -14.89
CA LYS A 455 6.35 -13.61 -16.32
C LYS A 455 5.35 -14.66 -16.77
N SER A 456 5.13 -15.69 -15.97
CA SER A 456 4.20 -16.78 -16.28
C SER A 456 2.74 -16.33 -16.21
N ALA A 457 2.44 -15.21 -15.57
CA ALA A 457 1.10 -14.60 -15.60
C ALA A 457 0.82 -13.80 -16.89
N PHE A 458 1.83 -13.48 -17.73
CA PHE A 458 1.63 -12.75 -18.99
C PHE A 458 1.29 -13.69 -20.16
N PRO A 459 0.06 -13.66 -20.70
CA PRO A 459 -0.29 -14.34 -21.95
C PRO A 459 0.36 -13.64 -23.15
N ILE A 460 1.53 -14.08 -23.57
CA ILE A 460 2.22 -13.55 -24.76
C ILE A 460 1.65 -14.25 -26.01
N ASN A 461 0.92 -13.50 -26.85
CA ASN A 461 0.37 -13.96 -28.14
C ASN A 461 -0.52 -15.23 -28.05
N CYS A 462 -1.15 -15.48 -26.90
CA CYS A 462 -2.03 -16.63 -26.68
C CYS A 462 -3.24 -16.23 -25.81
N PRO A 463 -4.37 -16.97 -25.88
CA PRO A 463 -5.47 -16.77 -24.94
C PRO A 463 -5.04 -17.12 -23.50
N LEU A 464 -5.75 -16.56 -22.52
CA LEU A 464 -5.50 -16.81 -21.10
C LEU A 464 -5.70 -18.30 -20.78
N SER A 465 -4.61 -19.02 -20.53
CA SER A 465 -4.63 -20.41 -20.06
C SER A 465 -4.67 -20.52 -18.53
N SER A 466 -5.00 -21.72 -18.02
CA SER A 466 -4.98 -22.05 -16.58
C SER A 466 -3.62 -21.74 -15.92
N MET A 467 -2.52 -21.93 -16.64
CA MET A 467 -1.16 -21.63 -16.15
C MET A 467 -0.97 -20.15 -15.79
N HIS A 468 -1.54 -19.23 -16.59
CA HIS A 468 -1.43 -17.79 -16.33
C HIS A 468 -2.24 -17.39 -15.09
N ILE A 469 -3.45 -17.95 -14.96
CA ILE A 469 -4.33 -17.73 -13.81
C ILE A 469 -3.64 -18.26 -12.54
N LEU A 470 -3.08 -19.47 -12.61
CA LEU A 470 -2.37 -20.10 -11.51
C LEU A 470 -1.13 -19.28 -11.08
N ALA A 471 -0.32 -18.82 -12.03
CA ALA A 471 0.82 -17.95 -11.73
C ALA A 471 0.40 -16.64 -11.07
N LEU A 472 -0.73 -16.06 -11.51
CA LEU A 472 -1.32 -14.87 -10.88
C LEU A 472 -1.80 -15.16 -9.45
N GLU A 473 -2.47 -16.29 -9.20
CA GLU A 473 -2.88 -16.70 -7.85
C GLU A 473 -1.66 -16.79 -6.92
N GLY A 474 -0.53 -17.30 -7.42
CA GLY A 474 0.74 -17.31 -6.70
C GLY A 474 1.19 -15.91 -6.30
N LEU A 475 1.22 -14.94 -7.23
CA LEU A 475 1.56 -13.55 -6.91
C LEU A 475 0.62 -12.95 -5.87
N ILE A 476 -0.69 -13.15 -6.04
CA ILE A 476 -1.70 -12.59 -5.15
C ILE A 476 -1.59 -13.20 -3.76
N ALA A 477 -1.31 -14.50 -3.64
CA ALA A 477 -1.06 -15.14 -2.35
C ALA A 477 0.14 -14.48 -1.62
N VAL A 478 1.20 -14.12 -2.34
CA VAL A 478 2.35 -13.39 -1.76
C VAL A 478 1.96 -11.99 -1.30
N ILE A 479 1.22 -11.24 -2.13
CA ILE A 479 0.71 -9.91 -1.79
C ILE A 479 -0.22 -9.96 -0.58
N GLN A 480 -1.14 -10.93 -0.53
CA GLN A 480 -2.03 -11.14 0.62
C GLN A 480 -1.24 -11.49 1.89
N GLY A 481 -0.19 -12.31 1.79
CA GLY A 481 0.71 -12.62 2.90
C GLY A 481 1.36 -11.38 3.50
N MET A 482 1.86 -10.46 2.65
CA MET A 482 2.41 -9.16 3.09
C MET A 482 1.33 -8.26 3.68
N ALA A 483 0.19 -8.14 3.00
CA ALA A 483 -0.94 -7.31 3.42
C ALA A 483 -1.51 -7.76 4.78
N ASP A 484 -1.52 -9.05 5.07
CA ASP A 484 -1.95 -9.62 6.35
C ASP A 484 -0.98 -9.24 7.48
N ARG A 485 0.34 -9.34 7.27
CA ARG A 485 1.36 -8.98 8.28
C ARG A 485 1.31 -7.51 8.66
N ILE A 486 1.06 -6.63 7.68
CA ILE A 486 0.84 -5.20 7.93
C ILE A 486 -0.31 -4.97 8.92
N GLY A 487 -1.36 -5.79 8.87
CA GLY A 487 -2.47 -5.71 9.83
C GLY A 487 -2.07 -5.97 11.29
N ASN A 488 -0.94 -6.64 11.50
CA ASN A 488 -0.41 -6.98 12.82
C ASN A 488 0.71 -6.02 13.28
N ALA A 489 1.08 -5.03 12.46
CA ALA A 489 2.21 -4.15 12.75
C ALA A 489 1.91 -3.23 13.94
N VAL A 490 2.74 -3.28 14.98
CA VAL A 490 2.62 -2.41 16.17
C VAL A 490 3.16 -1.00 15.87
N SER A 491 4.17 -0.91 15.02
CA SER A 491 4.83 0.35 14.65
C SER A 491 5.49 0.20 13.28
N ARG A 492 5.59 1.31 12.54
CA ARG A 492 6.26 1.33 11.23
C ARG A 492 7.76 1.03 11.43
N PRO A 493 8.37 0.11 10.67
CA PRO A 493 9.81 -0.08 10.73
C PRO A 493 10.52 1.18 10.24
N GLU A 494 11.38 1.77 11.08
CA GLU A 494 12.29 2.84 10.64
C GLU A 494 13.33 2.24 9.68
N LEU A 495 13.13 2.50 8.38
CA LEU A 495 14.01 2.03 7.32
C LEU A 495 15.18 3.00 7.16
N LEU A 496 16.22 2.83 7.98
CA LEU A 496 17.49 3.52 7.77
C LEU A 496 18.16 2.96 6.50
N PRO A 497 18.69 3.82 5.61
CA PRO A 497 19.56 3.41 4.51
C PRO A 497 20.76 2.64 5.06
N VAL A 498 21.17 1.58 4.35
CA VAL A 498 22.40 0.86 4.68
C VAL A 498 23.55 1.55 3.95
N GLU A 499 24.44 2.19 4.71
CA GLU A 499 25.69 2.75 4.23
C GLU A 499 26.86 2.00 4.88
N LEU A 500 27.90 1.74 4.08
CA LEU A 500 29.17 1.15 4.54
C LEU A 500 30.21 2.26 4.53
N ASP A 501 30.46 2.86 5.69
CA ASP A 501 31.44 3.95 5.83
C ASP A 501 32.89 3.43 5.87
N GLU A 502 33.07 2.18 6.27
CA GLU A 502 34.38 1.54 6.44
C GLU A 502 34.41 0.13 5.85
N TYR A 503 35.59 -0.30 5.45
CA TYR A 503 35.80 -1.65 4.92
C TYR A 503 35.56 -2.70 6.02
N THR A 504 34.66 -3.63 5.74
CA THR A 504 34.39 -4.80 6.58
C THR A 504 34.44 -6.07 5.74
N PRO A 505 35.27 -7.08 6.10
CA PRO A 505 35.41 -8.31 5.32
C PRO A 505 34.11 -9.11 5.34
N PHE A 506 33.33 -9.00 4.27
CA PHE A 506 31.93 -9.43 4.21
C PHE A 506 31.70 -10.92 4.49
N TRP A 507 32.70 -11.78 4.24
CA TRP A 507 32.60 -13.23 4.50
C TRP A 507 32.74 -13.59 5.98
N THR A 508 33.22 -12.66 6.83
CA THR A 508 33.39 -12.89 8.28
C THR A 508 32.19 -12.41 9.11
N VAL A 509 31.31 -11.59 8.53
CA VAL A 509 30.20 -10.96 9.24
C VAL A 509 29.15 -12.00 9.65
N LYS A 510 28.88 -12.09 10.95
CA LYS A 510 27.86 -12.97 11.55
C LYS A 510 26.79 -12.15 12.26
N CYS A 511 25.58 -12.69 12.35
CA CYS A 511 24.52 -12.07 13.15
C CYS A 511 24.80 -12.32 14.64
N GLU A 512 24.60 -11.30 15.46
CA GLU A 512 24.75 -11.40 16.92
C GLU A 512 23.67 -12.29 17.55
N ASN A 513 22.43 -12.20 17.06
CA ASN A 513 21.30 -12.98 17.57
C ASN A 513 20.24 -13.19 16.49
N PHE A 514 20.09 -14.44 16.03
CA PHE A 514 19.09 -14.82 15.01
C PHE A 514 17.65 -14.87 15.55
N SER A 515 17.46 -14.88 16.88
CA SER A 515 16.13 -14.93 17.49
C SER A 515 15.53 -13.54 17.74
N ASP A 516 16.32 -12.47 17.72
CA ASP A 516 15.85 -11.10 17.95
C ASP A 516 15.79 -10.30 16.63
N PRO A 517 14.59 -9.88 16.18
CA PRO A 517 14.42 -9.06 14.97
C PRO A 517 15.29 -7.82 14.89
N ARG A 518 15.66 -7.21 16.02
CA ARG A 518 16.51 -6.01 16.01
C ARG A 518 17.90 -6.28 15.45
N HIS A 519 18.42 -7.49 15.63
CA HIS A 519 19.75 -7.88 15.16
C HIS A 519 19.67 -8.53 13.79
N TRP A 520 18.79 -9.53 13.60
CA TRP A 520 18.77 -10.26 12.34
C TRP A 520 18.23 -9.42 11.17
N VAL A 521 17.27 -8.51 11.39
CA VAL A 521 16.76 -7.62 10.30
C VAL A 521 17.87 -6.71 9.80
N LYS A 522 18.63 -6.08 10.70
CA LYS A 522 19.79 -5.24 10.32
C LYS A 522 20.82 -6.06 9.56
N PHE A 523 21.13 -7.25 10.05
CA PHE A 523 22.11 -8.16 9.44
C PHE A 523 21.70 -8.60 8.03
N VAL A 524 20.46 -9.07 7.81
CA VAL A 524 20.03 -9.52 6.48
C VAL A 524 19.95 -8.37 5.48
N ARG A 525 19.50 -7.17 5.90
CA ARG A 525 19.50 -5.98 5.03
C ARG A 525 20.92 -5.58 4.65
N GLN A 526 21.86 -5.61 5.60
CA GLN A 526 23.27 -5.36 5.32
C GLN A 526 23.86 -6.39 4.36
N ARG A 527 23.62 -7.69 4.57
CA ARG A 527 24.11 -8.72 3.65
C ARG A 527 23.48 -8.62 2.27
N LYS A 528 22.19 -8.28 2.15
CA LYS A 528 21.54 -8.06 0.86
C LYS A 528 22.15 -6.87 0.13
N TYR A 529 22.42 -5.77 0.84
CA TYR A 529 23.13 -4.61 0.29
C TYR A 529 24.50 -5.02 -0.26
N VAL A 530 25.31 -5.70 0.56
CA VAL A 530 26.64 -6.21 0.17
C VAL A 530 26.53 -7.12 -1.05
N LYS A 531 25.64 -8.11 -1.04
CA LYS A 531 25.44 -9.05 -2.15
C LYS A 531 25.11 -8.32 -3.45
N ARG A 532 24.21 -7.34 -3.41
CA ARG A 532 23.84 -6.53 -4.59
C ARG A 532 25.03 -5.74 -5.14
N ARG A 533 25.83 -5.14 -4.26
CA ARG A 533 27.05 -4.41 -4.64
C ARG A 533 28.14 -5.34 -5.18
N LEU A 534 28.31 -6.52 -4.61
CA LEU A 534 29.21 -7.57 -5.13
C LEU A 534 28.82 -7.99 -6.55
N MET A 535 27.52 -8.20 -6.82
CA MET A 535 27.03 -8.53 -8.16
C MET A 535 27.29 -7.41 -9.17
N ILE A 536 27.08 -6.15 -8.81
CA ILE A 536 27.42 -5.00 -9.66
C ILE A 536 28.94 -4.94 -9.89
N GLY A 537 29.74 -5.22 -8.84
CA GLY A 537 31.19 -5.33 -8.95
C GLY A 537 31.63 -6.47 -9.88
N ALA A 538 30.93 -7.61 -9.86
CA ALA A 538 31.14 -8.71 -10.81
C ALA A 538 30.82 -8.28 -12.25
N ASP A 539 29.73 -7.54 -12.48
CA ASP A 539 29.43 -6.99 -13.81
C ASP A 539 30.52 -6.03 -14.32
N HIS A 540 31.10 -5.21 -13.43
CA HIS A 540 32.26 -4.37 -13.77
C HIS A 540 33.50 -5.21 -14.04
N PHE A 541 33.81 -6.20 -13.20
CA PHE A 541 34.95 -7.10 -13.35
C PHE A 541 34.88 -7.89 -14.66
N ASN A 542 33.70 -8.38 -15.03
CA ASN A 542 33.46 -9.13 -16.26
C ASN A 542 33.71 -8.29 -17.52
N ARG A 543 33.59 -6.96 -17.43
CA ARG A 543 33.91 -6.04 -18.53
C ARG A 543 35.38 -5.65 -18.50
N ASP A 544 35.92 -5.37 -17.32
CA ASP A 544 37.30 -4.96 -17.07
C ASP A 544 37.69 -5.34 -15.64
N PRO A 545 38.57 -6.34 -15.45
CA PRO A 545 38.96 -6.82 -14.13
C PRO A 545 39.49 -5.72 -13.20
N LYS A 546 40.24 -4.76 -13.73
CA LYS A 546 40.83 -3.68 -12.93
C LYS A 546 39.76 -2.73 -12.42
N LYS A 547 38.84 -2.30 -13.29
CA LYS A 547 37.71 -1.44 -12.89
C LYS A 547 36.75 -2.12 -11.94
N GLY A 548 36.56 -3.44 -12.07
CA GLY A 548 35.78 -4.23 -11.12
C GLY A 548 36.34 -4.15 -9.71
N LEU A 549 37.66 -4.35 -9.56
CA LEU A 549 38.33 -4.24 -8.26
C LEU A 549 38.28 -2.80 -7.73
N GLU A 550 38.59 -1.79 -8.56
CA GLU A 550 38.52 -0.37 -8.17
C GLU A 550 37.10 0.03 -7.68
N PHE A 551 36.05 -0.45 -8.34
CA PHE A 551 34.67 -0.24 -7.90
C PHE A 551 34.41 -0.84 -6.52
N LEU A 552 34.88 -2.07 -6.27
CA LEU A 552 34.68 -2.73 -4.98
C LEU A 552 35.47 -2.05 -3.85
N GLN A 553 36.63 -1.48 -4.15
CA GLN A 553 37.39 -0.65 -3.21
C GLN A 553 36.64 0.66 -2.89
N GLY A 554 36.12 1.34 -3.93
CA GLY A 554 35.34 2.57 -3.76
C GLY A 554 33.98 2.37 -3.07
N THR A 555 33.58 1.11 -2.86
CA THR A 555 32.36 0.75 -2.11
C THR A 555 32.65 0.10 -0.77
N HIS A 556 33.92 0.12 -0.34
CA HIS A 556 34.39 -0.45 0.91
C HIS A 556 34.09 -1.95 1.07
N LEU A 557 33.97 -2.68 -0.05
CA LEU A 557 33.86 -4.15 -0.06
C LEU A 557 35.20 -4.84 -0.25
N LEU A 558 36.17 -4.13 -0.82
CA LEU A 558 37.59 -4.47 -0.79
C LEU A 558 38.35 -3.35 -0.06
N PRO A 559 39.49 -3.66 0.57
CA PRO A 559 40.28 -2.65 1.25
C PRO A 559 40.92 -1.69 0.24
N GLU A 560 41.21 -0.46 0.70
CA GLU A 560 41.87 0.58 -0.12
C GLU A 560 43.19 0.10 -0.72
N LYS A 561 43.95 -0.71 0.03
CA LYS A 561 45.07 -1.48 -0.48
C LYS A 561 44.63 -2.93 -0.63
N LEU A 562 44.52 -3.38 -1.87
CA LEU A 562 44.16 -4.77 -2.18
C LEU A 562 45.09 -5.73 -1.45
N ASP A 563 44.50 -6.65 -0.70
CA ASP A 563 45.18 -7.80 -0.12
C ASP A 563 44.71 -9.10 -0.83
N PRO A 564 45.56 -10.15 -0.83
CA PRO A 564 45.24 -11.38 -1.54
C PRO A 564 43.99 -12.11 -1.04
N GLN A 565 43.75 -12.09 0.28
CA GLN A 565 42.65 -12.82 0.90
C GLN A 565 41.29 -12.23 0.53
N SER A 566 41.17 -10.90 0.51
CA SER A 566 39.94 -10.22 0.10
C SER A 566 39.56 -10.52 -1.34
N VAL A 567 40.55 -10.52 -2.25
CA VAL A 567 40.31 -10.85 -3.67
C VAL A 567 39.95 -12.33 -3.84
N ALA A 568 40.59 -13.23 -3.09
CA ALA A 568 40.23 -14.65 -3.06
C ALA A 568 38.79 -14.88 -2.60
N CYS A 569 38.36 -14.21 -1.51
CA CYS A 569 37.00 -14.31 -1.00
C CYS A 569 35.97 -13.69 -1.96
N PHE A 570 36.33 -12.60 -2.64
CA PHE A 570 35.51 -12.06 -3.73
C PHE A 570 35.27 -13.10 -4.82
N PHE A 571 36.32 -13.76 -5.33
CA PHE A 571 36.19 -14.82 -6.34
C PHE A 571 35.43 -16.04 -5.84
N ARG A 572 35.57 -16.39 -4.56
CA ARG A 572 34.95 -17.59 -4.00
C ARG A 572 33.45 -17.45 -3.78
N TYR A 573 33.01 -16.29 -3.28
CA TYR A 573 31.66 -16.10 -2.77
C TYR A 573 30.76 -15.22 -3.66
N THR A 574 31.33 -14.52 -4.64
CA THR A 574 30.53 -13.65 -5.52
C THR A 574 29.98 -14.43 -6.72
N ALA A 575 28.66 -14.48 -6.83
CA ALA A 575 27.99 -15.05 -7.99
C ALA A 575 28.08 -14.12 -9.22
N GLY A 576 28.06 -14.70 -10.42
CA GLY A 576 28.00 -13.96 -11.68
C GLY A 576 29.35 -13.59 -12.29
N LEU A 577 30.47 -13.94 -11.65
CA LEU A 577 31.80 -13.74 -12.22
C LEU A 577 32.04 -14.62 -13.45
N ASP A 578 32.69 -14.04 -14.47
CA ASP A 578 33.16 -14.78 -15.63
C ASP A 578 34.29 -15.73 -15.22
N LYS A 579 33.97 -17.03 -15.24
CA LYS A 579 34.90 -18.10 -14.87
C LYS A 579 36.18 -18.11 -15.70
N ASN A 580 36.16 -17.61 -16.93
CA ASN A 580 37.38 -17.49 -17.75
C ASN A 580 38.33 -16.45 -17.14
N LEU A 581 37.81 -15.25 -16.83
CA LEU A 581 38.61 -14.16 -16.28
C LEU A 581 39.15 -14.50 -14.89
N VAL A 582 38.35 -15.16 -14.05
CA VAL A 582 38.81 -15.65 -12.74
C VAL A 582 39.93 -16.67 -12.91
N GLY A 583 39.77 -17.64 -13.82
CA GLY A 583 40.79 -18.64 -14.09
C GLY A 583 42.09 -18.05 -14.63
N ASP A 584 42.00 -17.09 -15.54
CA ASP A 584 43.17 -16.38 -16.07
C ASP A 584 43.88 -15.52 -15.01
N PHE A 585 43.11 -14.86 -14.13
CA PHE A 585 43.68 -14.10 -13.01
C PHE A 585 44.42 -15.02 -12.04
N LEU A 586 43.78 -16.11 -11.60
CA LEU A 586 44.35 -17.08 -10.66
C LEU A 586 45.55 -17.84 -11.25
N GLY A 587 45.58 -18.08 -12.56
CA GLY A 587 46.69 -18.75 -13.23
C GLY A 587 47.91 -17.86 -13.51
N ASN A 588 47.78 -16.54 -13.36
CA ASN A 588 48.82 -15.59 -13.70
C ASN A 588 50.07 -15.75 -12.80
N HIS A 589 51.24 -15.39 -13.34
CA HIS A 589 52.54 -15.48 -12.70
C HIS A 589 52.90 -14.30 -11.79
N ASP A 590 52.11 -13.22 -11.84
CA ASP A 590 52.31 -12.06 -10.96
C ASP A 590 52.24 -12.47 -9.49
N GLU A 591 53.17 -11.99 -8.66
CA GLU A 591 53.30 -12.40 -7.26
C GLU A 591 51.98 -12.24 -6.46
N PHE A 592 51.26 -11.13 -6.68
CA PHE A 592 49.96 -10.89 -6.07
C PHE A 592 48.92 -11.94 -6.50
N CYS A 593 48.86 -12.28 -7.78
CA CYS A 593 47.93 -13.29 -8.31
C CYS A 593 48.23 -14.69 -7.74
N VAL A 594 49.50 -15.05 -7.59
CA VAL A 594 49.92 -16.31 -6.96
C VAL A 594 49.51 -16.35 -5.48
N GLN A 595 49.68 -15.24 -4.75
CA GLN A 595 49.20 -15.14 -3.38
C GLN A 595 47.66 -15.25 -3.31
N VAL A 596 46.93 -14.62 -4.23
CA VAL A 596 45.46 -14.74 -4.33
C VAL A 596 45.05 -16.19 -4.59
N LEU A 597 45.77 -16.93 -5.44
CA LEU A 597 45.49 -18.35 -5.69
C LEU A 597 45.68 -19.22 -4.45
N HIS A 598 46.73 -19.00 -3.67
CA HIS A 598 46.93 -19.73 -2.41
C HIS A 598 45.81 -19.42 -1.40
N GLU A 599 45.46 -18.15 -1.21
CA GLU A 599 44.33 -17.77 -0.36
C GLU A 599 43.00 -18.32 -0.89
N PHE A 600 42.81 -18.37 -2.21
CA PHE A 600 41.62 -18.94 -2.84
C PHE A 600 41.51 -20.44 -2.55
N ALA A 601 42.60 -21.19 -2.65
CA ALA A 601 42.64 -22.60 -2.29
C ALA A 601 42.28 -22.82 -0.80
N GLN A 602 42.75 -21.95 0.11
CA GLN A 602 42.42 -22.04 1.54
C GLN A 602 40.92 -21.89 1.84
N THR A 603 40.13 -21.27 0.95
CA THR A 603 38.67 -21.16 1.13
C THR A 603 37.92 -22.49 0.93
N PHE A 604 38.60 -23.53 0.46
CA PHE A 604 38.01 -24.86 0.30
C PHE A 604 38.29 -25.75 1.50
N ASP A 605 37.29 -26.56 1.83
CA ASP A 605 37.40 -27.64 2.78
C ASP A 605 37.25 -28.98 2.05
N PHE A 606 38.34 -29.75 2.01
CA PHE A 606 38.48 -31.05 1.36
C PHE A 606 38.61 -32.21 2.36
N GLN A 607 38.38 -31.98 3.67
CA GLN A 607 38.37 -33.07 4.66
C GLN A 607 37.37 -34.15 4.24
N GLU A 608 37.69 -35.44 4.42
CA GLU A 608 36.78 -36.57 4.09
C GLU A 608 36.35 -36.64 2.60
N MET A 609 37.06 -36.00 1.67
CA MET A 609 36.79 -36.12 0.22
C MET A 609 37.83 -37.00 -0.45
N ASN A 610 37.39 -37.79 -1.43
CA ASN A 610 38.29 -38.38 -2.40
C ASN A 610 38.89 -37.30 -3.29
N LEU A 611 40.12 -37.54 -3.78
CA LEU A 611 40.91 -36.56 -4.54
C LEU A 611 40.15 -36.04 -5.78
N ASP A 612 39.48 -36.91 -6.53
CA ASP A 612 38.71 -36.52 -7.71
C ASP A 612 37.51 -35.63 -7.35
N THR A 613 36.84 -35.91 -6.23
CA THR A 613 35.70 -35.11 -5.76
C THR A 613 36.14 -33.72 -5.34
N ALA A 614 37.23 -33.63 -4.58
CA ALA A 614 37.84 -32.36 -4.20
C ALA A 614 38.29 -31.57 -5.45
N LEU A 615 38.93 -32.25 -6.41
CA LEU A 615 39.41 -31.64 -7.64
C LEU A 615 38.25 -31.13 -8.51
N ARG A 616 37.16 -31.89 -8.63
CA ARG A 616 35.93 -31.45 -9.32
C ARG A 616 35.39 -30.16 -8.70
N LEU A 617 35.26 -30.11 -7.37
CA LEU A 617 34.74 -28.93 -6.68
C LEU A 617 35.62 -27.71 -6.87
N PHE A 618 36.94 -27.90 -6.83
CA PHE A 618 37.89 -26.82 -7.04
C PHE A 618 37.78 -26.27 -8.47
N LEU A 619 37.86 -27.15 -9.48
CA LEU A 619 37.86 -26.79 -10.89
C LEU A 619 36.48 -26.39 -11.44
N GLU A 620 35.41 -26.57 -10.67
CA GLU A 620 34.10 -26.09 -11.07
C GLU A 620 33.91 -24.58 -10.83
N THR A 621 34.73 -23.98 -9.96
CA THR A 621 34.59 -22.56 -9.58
C THR A 621 35.12 -21.58 -10.63
N PHE A 622 36.11 -21.98 -11.42
CA PHE A 622 36.71 -21.18 -12.50
C PHE A 622 37.03 -22.07 -13.70
N ARG A 623 37.26 -21.49 -14.87
CA ARG A 623 37.70 -22.27 -16.03
C ARG A 623 39.20 -22.46 -15.95
N LEU A 624 39.64 -23.71 -15.97
CA LEU A 624 41.07 -24.02 -15.97
C LEU A 624 41.75 -23.43 -17.23
N PRO A 625 42.82 -22.63 -17.10
CA PRO A 625 43.51 -22.05 -18.25
C PRO A 625 44.15 -23.13 -19.14
N GLY A 626 44.26 -22.88 -20.45
CA GLY A 626 44.86 -23.85 -21.39
C GLY A 626 46.40 -23.88 -21.39
N GLU A 627 47.05 -22.90 -20.80
CA GLU A 627 48.52 -22.81 -20.74
C GLU A 627 49.07 -23.74 -19.65
N SER A 628 50.00 -24.62 -20.02
CA SER A 628 50.56 -25.64 -19.10
C SER A 628 51.14 -25.07 -17.81
N GLN A 629 51.81 -23.91 -17.87
CA GLN A 629 52.37 -23.22 -16.71
C GLN A 629 51.30 -22.69 -15.75
N LYS A 630 50.14 -22.26 -16.27
CA LYS A 630 49.01 -21.82 -15.44
C LYS A 630 48.34 -23.01 -14.76
N ILE A 631 48.15 -24.11 -15.50
CA ILE A 631 47.62 -25.38 -14.95
C ILE A 631 48.48 -25.86 -13.80
N GLN A 632 49.81 -25.82 -13.96
CA GLN A 632 50.75 -26.23 -12.93
C GLN A 632 50.55 -25.48 -11.61
N ARG A 633 50.54 -24.15 -11.65
CA ARG A 633 50.34 -23.33 -10.44
C ARG A 633 49.01 -23.64 -9.75
N VAL A 634 47.94 -23.78 -10.54
CA VAL A 634 46.59 -24.09 -10.02
C VAL A 634 46.57 -25.46 -9.34
N LEU A 635 47.16 -26.49 -9.95
CA LEU A 635 47.21 -27.84 -9.39
C LEU A 635 48.15 -27.93 -8.18
N GLU A 636 49.26 -27.19 -8.16
CA GLU A 636 50.14 -27.08 -6.99
C GLU A 636 49.38 -26.50 -5.80
N ALA A 637 48.67 -25.38 -5.97
CA ALA A 637 47.86 -24.77 -4.91
C ALA A 637 46.74 -25.70 -4.41
N PHE A 638 46.05 -26.39 -5.33
CA PHE A 638 45.05 -27.41 -4.97
C PHE A 638 45.65 -28.55 -4.15
N SER A 639 46.77 -29.10 -4.62
CA SER A 639 47.40 -30.29 -4.01
C SER A 639 47.98 -29.98 -2.65
N ASP A 640 48.59 -28.80 -2.48
CA ASP A 640 49.04 -28.31 -1.19
C ASP A 640 47.88 -28.23 -0.19
N ARG A 641 46.73 -27.65 -0.60
CA ARG A 641 45.55 -27.57 0.26
C ARG A 641 44.94 -28.93 0.58
N TYR A 642 44.81 -29.81 -0.42
CA TYR A 642 44.26 -31.15 -0.21
C TYR A 642 45.12 -31.96 0.77
N TYR A 643 46.45 -31.93 0.58
CA TYR A 643 47.38 -32.66 1.44
C TYR A 643 47.40 -32.09 2.87
N GLU A 644 47.30 -30.77 3.03
CA GLU A 644 47.19 -30.13 4.36
C GLU A 644 46.03 -30.70 5.18
N GLN A 645 44.88 -30.98 4.52
CA GLN A 645 43.68 -31.46 5.18
C GLN A 645 43.55 -33.00 5.26
N SER A 646 44.29 -33.72 4.42
CA SER A 646 44.26 -35.19 4.33
C SER A 646 45.68 -35.81 4.26
N PRO A 647 46.59 -35.53 5.23
CA PRO A 647 47.97 -36.00 5.18
C PRO A 647 48.09 -37.52 5.26
N GLN A 648 47.11 -38.21 5.83
CA GLN A 648 47.07 -39.68 5.94
C GLN A 648 46.86 -40.39 4.60
N SER A 649 46.34 -39.72 3.58
CA SER A 649 46.00 -40.35 2.30
C SER A 649 47.22 -40.56 1.39
N PHE A 650 48.28 -39.76 1.56
CA PHE A 650 49.45 -39.75 0.69
C PHE A 650 50.75 -39.58 1.48
N ALA A 651 51.88 -40.07 0.96
CA ALA A 651 53.17 -39.97 1.64
C ALA A 651 53.74 -38.54 1.68
N ASN A 652 53.44 -37.73 0.65
CA ASN A 652 53.85 -36.34 0.56
C ASN A 652 52.93 -35.56 -0.39
N LYS A 653 53.05 -34.22 -0.38
CA LYS A 653 52.28 -33.32 -1.25
C LYS A 653 52.53 -33.56 -2.75
N ASP A 654 53.75 -33.95 -3.13
CA ASP A 654 54.11 -34.24 -4.52
C ASP A 654 53.29 -35.41 -5.08
N THR A 655 52.94 -36.38 -4.23
CA THR A 655 52.06 -37.49 -4.61
C THR A 655 50.67 -36.99 -5.00
N ALA A 656 50.08 -36.08 -4.21
CA ALA A 656 48.78 -35.49 -4.51
C ALA A 656 48.82 -34.69 -5.83
N LEU A 657 49.92 -33.96 -6.07
CA LEU A 657 50.14 -33.20 -7.31
C LEU A 657 50.23 -34.11 -8.53
N LEU A 658 51.10 -35.12 -8.48
CA LEU A 658 51.29 -36.07 -9.58
C LEU A 658 49.99 -36.84 -9.89
N LEU A 659 49.28 -37.28 -8.85
CA LEU A 659 48.00 -37.97 -9.03
C LEU A 659 46.93 -37.04 -9.60
N SER A 660 46.87 -35.77 -9.17
CA SER A 660 45.95 -34.77 -9.74
C SER A 660 46.22 -34.55 -11.23
N TYR A 661 47.49 -34.43 -11.63
CA TYR A 661 47.87 -34.39 -13.05
C TYR A 661 47.43 -35.63 -13.82
N SER A 662 47.63 -36.80 -13.23
CA SER A 662 47.23 -38.09 -13.79
C SER A 662 45.70 -38.15 -14.01
N ILE A 663 44.92 -37.65 -13.05
CA ILE A 663 43.45 -37.54 -13.16
C ILE A 663 43.05 -36.59 -14.31
N ILE A 664 43.69 -35.43 -14.45
CA ILE A 664 43.40 -34.49 -15.56
C ILE A 664 43.75 -35.10 -16.93
N MET A 665 44.87 -35.82 -17.01
CA MET A 665 45.24 -36.57 -18.22
C MET A 665 44.24 -37.67 -18.52
N LEU A 666 43.80 -38.43 -17.51
CA LEU A 666 42.78 -39.46 -17.66
C LEU A 666 41.45 -38.86 -18.11
N ASN A 667 41.02 -37.74 -17.52
CA ASN A 667 39.79 -37.05 -17.92
C ASN A 667 39.84 -36.63 -19.40
N THR A 668 40.97 -36.07 -19.83
CA THR A 668 41.19 -35.70 -21.24
C THR A 668 41.19 -36.92 -22.14
N ASP A 669 41.87 -38.00 -21.73
CA ASP A 669 41.93 -39.24 -22.49
C ASP A 669 40.54 -39.87 -22.67
N GLN A 670 39.74 -39.97 -21.60
CA GLN A 670 38.43 -40.61 -21.60
C GLN A 670 37.38 -39.79 -22.36
N HIS A 671 37.30 -38.48 -22.13
CA HIS A 671 36.17 -37.66 -22.62
C HIS A 671 36.47 -36.87 -23.90
N ASN A 672 37.74 -36.71 -24.31
CA ASN A 672 38.05 -36.06 -25.58
C ASN A 672 37.78 -37.01 -26.77
N MET A 673 36.87 -36.62 -27.67
CA MET A 673 36.52 -37.37 -28.87
C MET A 673 37.71 -37.59 -29.84
N GLN A 674 38.75 -36.76 -29.75
CA GLN A 674 39.95 -36.89 -30.59
C GLN A 674 40.84 -38.08 -30.19
N VAL A 675 40.72 -38.56 -28.95
CA VAL A 675 41.50 -39.69 -28.44
C VAL A 675 40.81 -40.99 -28.83
N LYS A 676 41.35 -41.69 -29.83
CA LYS A 676 40.75 -42.93 -30.36
C LYS A 676 41.01 -44.17 -29.50
N LYS A 677 42.22 -44.29 -28.94
CA LYS A 677 42.60 -45.40 -28.06
C LYS A 677 42.64 -44.88 -26.63
N LYS A 678 41.60 -45.20 -25.89
CA LYS A 678 41.44 -44.81 -24.49
C LYS A 678 42.37 -45.62 -23.58
N MET A 679 42.87 -44.99 -22.53
CA MET A 679 43.63 -45.59 -21.45
C MET A 679 42.77 -46.62 -20.72
N THR A 680 43.29 -47.82 -20.53
CA THR A 680 42.64 -48.86 -19.74
C THR A 680 42.89 -48.65 -18.24
N GLU A 681 42.12 -49.31 -17.38
CA GLU A 681 42.33 -49.29 -15.93
C GLU A 681 43.76 -49.76 -15.56
N ASP A 682 44.23 -50.84 -16.18
CA ASP A 682 45.58 -51.36 -15.94
C ASP A 682 46.67 -50.39 -16.45
N ASP A 683 46.43 -49.69 -17.57
CA ASP A 683 47.33 -48.64 -18.04
C ASP A 683 47.40 -47.49 -17.02
N PHE A 684 46.26 -47.07 -16.48
CA PHE A 684 46.19 -46.01 -15.47
C PHE A 684 46.93 -46.41 -14.18
N ILE A 685 46.69 -47.62 -13.67
CA ILE A 685 47.40 -48.14 -12.49
C ILE A 685 48.91 -48.19 -12.74
N LYS A 686 49.32 -48.67 -13.92
CA LYS A 686 50.73 -48.75 -14.31
C LYS A 686 51.39 -47.37 -14.40
N ASN A 687 50.70 -46.38 -14.94
CA ASN A 687 51.20 -45.01 -15.09
C ASN A 687 51.43 -44.32 -13.74
N ASN A 688 50.75 -44.75 -12.69
CA ASN A 688 50.84 -44.20 -11.34
C ASN A 688 51.72 -45.03 -10.39
N ARG A 689 52.60 -45.91 -10.91
CA ARG A 689 53.54 -46.67 -10.07
C ARG A 689 54.63 -45.80 -9.45
N ASN A 690 55.01 -46.12 -8.21
CA ASN A 690 56.06 -45.47 -7.43
C ASN A 690 55.87 -43.95 -7.18
N ILE A 691 54.68 -43.39 -7.44
CA ILE A 691 54.44 -41.96 -7.25
C ILE A 691 54.21 -41.57 -5.78
N ASN A 692 53.89 -42.53 -4.90
CA ASN A 692 53.58 -42.29 -3.50
C ASN A 692 54.85 -42.30 -2.64
N GLY A 693 55.67 -41.25 -2.75
CA GLY A 693 56.96 -41.17 -2.05
C GLY A 693 57.92 -42.31 -2.41
N GLY A 694 57.84 -42.83 -3.64
CA GLY A 694 58.61 -43.99 -4.11
C GLY A 694 57.90 -45.34 -3.97
N SER A 695 56.70 -45.39 -3.39
CA SER A 695 55.85 -46.59 -3.29
C SER A 695 54.64 -46.50 -4.23
N ASP A 696 53.94 -47.62 -4.42
CA ASP A 696 52.67 -47.66 -5.15
C ASP A 696 51.51 -47.17 -4.27
N LEU A 697 50.49 -46.57 -4.90
CA LEU A 697 49.20 -46.28 -4.25
C LEU A 697 48.34 -47.55 -4.17
N PRO A 698 47.38 -47.63 -3.22
CA PRO A 698 46.44 -48.75 -3.15
C PRO A 698 45.71 -48.96 -4.49
N ARG A 699 45.68 -50.20 -4.98
CA ARG A 699 45.06 -50.53 -6.28
C ARG A 699 43.59 -50.15 -6.31
N GLU A 700 42.86 -50.47 -5.23
CA GLU A 700 41.44 -50.16 -5.07
C GLU A 700 41.16 -48.66 -5.22
N MET A 701 41.97 -47.79 -4.61
CA MET A 701 41.86 -46.34 -4.76
C MET A 701 42.03 -45.90 -6.22
N LEU A 702 43.01 -46.44 -6.93
CA LEU A 702 43.24 -46.10 -8.34
C LEU A 702 42.11 -46.61 -9.25
N SER A 703 41.59 -47.81 -8.98
CA SER A 703 40.44 -48.38 -9.68
C SER A 703 39.17 -47.54 -9.46
N GLU A 704 38.89 -47.13 -8.21
CA GLU A 704 37.77 -46.24 -7.89
C GLU A 704 37.88 -44.88 -8.58
N LEU A 705 39.07 -44.27 -8.56
CA LEU A 705 39.33 -43.02 -9.29
C LEU A 705 39.12 -43.21 -10.79
N TYR A 706 39.63 -44.28 -11.38
CA TYR A 706 39.46 -44.58 -12.81
C TYR A 706 37.97 -44.67 -13.18
N HIS A 707 37.21 -45.50 -12.47
CA HIS A 707 35.77 -45.67 -12.74
C HIS A 707 34.98 -44.38 -12.48
N SER A 708 35.33 -43.60 -11.44
CA SER A 708 34.71 -42.30 -11.17
C SER A 708 34.90 -41.32 -12.32
N ILE A 709 36.14 -41.19 -12.84
CA ILE A 709 36.43 -40.31 -13.98
C ILE A 709 35.75 -40.81 -15.26
N CYS A 710 35.75 -42.11 -15.54
CA CYS A 710 35.07 -42.67 -16.71
C CYS A 710 33.56 -42.42 -16.67
N ARG A 711 32.93 -42.57 -15.50
CA ARG A 711 31.47 -42.39 -15.35
C ARG A 711 31.06 -40.92 -15.36
N ASN A 712 31.82 -40.05 -14.70
CA ASN A 712 31.52 -38.64 -14.55
C ASN A 712 32.70 -37.79 -15.04
N GLU A 713 32.51 -37.01 -16.10
CA GLU A 713 33.54 -36.07 -16.58
C GLU A 713 33.79 -34.94 -15.58
N ILE A 714 35.05 -34.51 -15.43
CA ILE A 714 35.39 -33.24 -14.78
C ILE A 714 35.06 -32.11 -15.76
N LYS A 715 33.86 -31.55 -15.66
CA LYS A 715 33.42 -30.42 -16.49
C LYS A 715 34.18 -29.14 -16.08
N THR A 716 35.13 -28.70 -16.92
CA THR A 716 35.92 -27.47 -16.71
C THR A 716 35.38 -26.25 -17.48
N THR A 717 34.47 -26.46 -18.43
CA THR A 717 33.78 -25.41 -19.17
C THR A 717 32.33 -25.27 -18.69
N PRO A 718 31.88 -24.08 -18.25
CA PRO A 718 30.44 -23.84 -18.11
C PRO A 718 29.83 -23.96 -19.51
N GLU A 719 28.74 -24.71 -19.64
CA GLU A 719 28.04 -24.85 -20.93
C GLU A 719 27.65 -23.45 -21.43
N GLN A 720 28.35 -23.04 -22.49
CA GLN A 720 28.15 -21.75 -23.14
C GLN A 720 26.83 -21.81 -23.91
N GLY A 721 25.72 -21.58 -23.21
CA GLY A 721 24.39 -21.49 -23.80
C GLY A 721 23.33 -22.17 -22.94
N LEU A 722 22.43 -21.36 -22.37
CA LEU A 722 21.13 -21.78 -21.79
C LEU A 722 21.15 -22.45 -20.41
N GLY A 723 21.89 -21.89 -19.44
CA GLY A 723 21.37 -21.59 -18.09
C GLY A 723 20.63 -22.65 -17.26
N TYR A 724 20.90 -23.95 -17.41
CA TYR A 724 20.32 -24.97 -16.54
C TYR A 724 21.30 -25.36 -15.42
N PHE A 725 20.79 -25.43 -14.18
CA PHE A 725 21.55 -25.89 -13.02
C PHE A 725 21.23 -27.36 -12.79
N GLU A 726 22.11 -28.24 -13.27
CA GLU A 726 22.02 -29.67 -12.96
C GLU A 726 22.72 -29.96 -11.62
N MET A 727 22.11 -30.84 -10.82
CA MET A 727 22.66 -31.28 -9.53
C MET A 727 23.58 -32.48 -9.77
N SER A 728 24.88 -32.21 -9.94
CA SER A 728 25.87 -33.27 -10.07
C SER A 728 26.15 -33.96 -8.72
N PRO A 729 26.69 -35.20 -8.71
CA PRO A 729 27.09 -35.86 -7.47
C PRO A 729 28.08 -35.04 -6.64
N SER A 730 29.02 -34.34 -7.28
CA SER A 730 29.98 -33.47 -6.58
C SER A 730 29.30 -32.26 -5.93
N ARG A 731 28.39 -31.60 -6.64
CA ARG A 731 27.60 -30.48 -6.09
C ARG A 731 26.76 -30.92 -4.91
N TRP A 732 26.20 -32.12 -4.97
CA TRP A 732 25.45 -32.67 -3.85
C TRP A 732 26.32 -32.86 -2.62
N ILE A 733 27.53 -33.41 -2.78
CA ILE A 733 28.48 -33.58 -1.66
C ILE A 733 28.86 -32.22 -1.05
N ASP A 734 29.14 -31.22 -1.89
CA ASP A 734 29.43 -29.85 -1.42
C ASP A 734 28.23 -29.19 -0.73
N LEU A 735 27.03 -29.38 -1.26
CA LEU A 735 25.78 -28.92 -0.64
C LEU A 735 25.62 -29.53 0.75
N MET A 736 25.75 -30.84 0.88
CA MET A 736 25.63 -31.55 2.15
C MET A 736 26.68 -31.10 3.15
N ARG A 737 27.92 -30.84 2.71
CA ARG A 737 28.96 -30.28 3.57
C ARG A 737 28.62 -28.88 4.07
N LYS A 738 28.28 -27.97 3.15
CA LYS A 738 27.90 -26.59 3.48
C LYS A 738 26.68 -26.53 4.39
N SER A 739 25.78 -27.50 4.27
CA SER A 739 24.58 -27.55 5.13
C SER A 739 24.93 -27.70 6.61
N LYS A 740 26.04 -28.38 6.95
CA LYS A 740 26.51 -28.55 8.34
C LYS A 740 27.04 -27.26 8.98
N SER A 741 27.49 -26.30 8.18
CA SER A 741 28.10 -25.05 8.65
C SER A 741 27.31 -23.80 8.23
N THR A 742 26.06 -23.97 7.78
CA THR A 742 25.23 -22.86 7.30
C THR A 742 24.75 -21.98 8.46
N SER A 743 24.38 -20.75 8.13
CA SER A 743 23.79 -19.84 9.10
C SER A 743 22.45 -20.38 9.62
N PRO A 744 22.13 -20.17 10.92
CA PRO A 744 20.83 -20.51 11.47
C PRO A 744 19.68 -19.97 10.63
N TYR A 745 18.65 -20.79 10.42
CA TYR A 745 17.49 -20.43 9.62
C TYR A 745 16.61 -19.42 10.35
N ILE A 746 16.32 -18.30 9.69
CA ILE A 746 15.42 -17.26 10.18
C ILE A 746 13.98 -17.70 9.86
N ILE A 747 13.19 -17.94 10.89
CA ILE A 747 11.77 -18.26 10.77
C ILE A 747 10.99 -16.96 10.58
N GLY A 748 10.04 -16.95 9.64
CA GLY A 748 9.24 -15.77 9.33
C GLY A 748 8.39 -15.30 10.51
N ASP A 749 8.43 -14.00 10.79
CA ASP A 749 7.61 -13.37 11.82
C ASP A 749 6.25 -12.94 11.26
N SER A 750 5.28 -12.79 12.15
CA SER A 750 4.01 -12.10 11.93
C SER A 750 4.14 -10.61 11.57
N GLN A 751 5.31 -10.01 11.80
CA GLN A 751 5.60 -8.59 11.56
C GLN A 751 6.23 -8.34 10.17
N PRO A 752 5.92 -7.20 9.51
CA PRO A 752 6.37 -6.90 8.14
C PRO A 752 7.80 -6.29 8.09
N PHE A 753 8.79 -6.93 8.72
CA PHE A 753 10.14 -6.35 8.84
C PHE A 753 10.87 -6.17 7.50
N LEU A 754 10.64 -7.08 6.55
CA LEU A 754 11.32 -7.12 5.24
C LEU A 754 10.38 -6.83 4.07
N ASP A 755 9.08 -6.67 4.34
CA ASP A 755 8.06 -6.56 3.28
C ASP A 755 8.26 -5.32 2.41
N HIS A 756 8.81 -4.22 2.95
CA HIS A 756 9.19 -3.06 2.17
C HIS A 756 10.17 -3.42 1.05
N ASP A 757 11.28 -4.07 1.41
CA ASP A 757 12.38 -4.37 0.47
C ASP A 757 11.95 -5.43 -0.55
N MET A 758 11.12 -6.40 -0.13
CA MET A 758 10.56 -7.41 -1.00
C MET A 758 9.53 -6.82 -1.97
N PHE A 759 8.58 -6.01 -1.47
CA PHE A 759 7.52 -5.42 -2.27
C PHE A 759 8.08 -4.44 -3.30
N ALA A 760 9.13 -3.68 -2.98
CA ALA A 760 9.81 -2.81 -3.94
C ALA A 760 10.37 -3.56 -5.16
N VAL A 761 10.72 -4.84 -5.02
CA VAL A 761 11.21 -5.67 -6.15
C VAL A 761 10.05 -6.17 -7.02
N MET A 762 8.90 -6.49 -6.43
CA MET A 762 7.80 -7.15 -7.14
C MET A 762 6.63 -6.25 -7.55
N SER A 763 6.48 -5.06 -6.95
CA SER A 763 5.27 -4.25 -7.11
C SER A 763 4.94 -3.91 -8.57
N GLY A 764 5.92 -3.39 -9.32
CA GLY A 764 5.76 -3.06 -10.74
C GLY A 764 5.37 -4.26 -11.61
N PRO A 765 6.16 -5.35 -11.63
CA PRO A 765 5.81 -6.58 -12.33
C PRO A 765 4.47 -7.17 -11.91
N THR A 766 4.11 -7.09 -10.62
CA THR A 766 2.84 -7.62 -10.09
C THR A 766 1.65 -6.80 -10.58
N ILE A 767 1.72 -5.47 -10.53
CA ILE A 767 0.66 -4.60 -11.07
C ILE A 767 0.45 -4.89 -12.56
N ALA A 768 1.54 -5.01 -13.32
CA ALA A 768 1.47 -5.30 -14.74
C ALA A 768 0.87 -6.69 -15.03
N ALA A 769 1.24 -7.72 -14.24
CA ALA A 769 0.67 -9.06 -14.35
C ALA A 769 -0.84 -9.09 -14.04
N ILE A 770 -1.26 -8.49 -12.92
CA ILE A 770 -2.68 -8.39 -12.55
C ILE A 770 -3.45 -7.64 -13.64
N ALA A 771 -2.91 -6.52 -14.15
CA ALA A 771 -3.55 -5.72 -15.17
C ALA A 771 -3.76 -6.50 -16.49
N VAL A 772 -2.75 -7.26 -16.95
CA VAL A 772 -2.89 -8.03 -18.19
C VAL A 772 -3.91 -9.16 -18.04
N VAL A 773 -3.92 -9.88 -16.91
CA VAL A 773 -4.91 -10.94 -16.69
C VAL A 773 -6.32 -10.36 -16.52
N PHE A 774 -6.45 -9.22 -15.83
CA PHE A 774 -7.72 -8.51 -15.71
C PHE A 774 -8.28 -8.08 -17.07
N ASP A 775 -7.41 -7.65 -17.99
CA ASP A 775 -7.82 -7.26 -19.35
C ASP A 775 -8.33 -8.45 -20.18
N HIS A 776 -7.67 -9.60 -20.08
CA HIS A 776 -7.96 -10.79 -20.91
C HIS A 776 -9.03 -11.72 -20.34
N SER A 777 -9.36 -11.61 -19.05
CA SER A 777 -10.34 -12.50 -18.41
C SER A 777 -11.79 -12.04 -18.64
N GLU A 778 -12.70 -13.01 -18.79
CA GLU A 778 -14.15 -12.82 -18.75
C GLU A 778 -14.80 -13.52 -17.54
N HIS A 779 -14.03 -14.32 -16.79
CA HIS A 779 -14.52 -15.08 -15.65
C HIS A 779 -14.57 -14.22 -14.39
N GLU A 780 -15.75 -14.11 -13.77
CA GLU A 780 -15.99 -13.27 -12.59
C GLU A 780 -15.04 -13.63 -11.43
N GLU A 781 -14.81 -14.92 -11.16
CA GLU A 781 -13.92 -15.38 -10.08
C GLU A 781 -12.47 -14.88 -10.27
N VAL A 782 -11.96 -14.90 -11.51
CA VAL A 782 -10.61 -14.41 -11.84
C VAL A 782 -10.56 -12.89 -11.72
N LEU A 783 -11.60 -12.18 -12.15
CA LEU A 783 -11.68 -10.72 -12.01
C LEU A 783 -11.69 -10.29 -10.55
N LEU A 784 -12.47 -10.97 -9.70
CA LEU A 784 -12.49 -10.71 -8.25
C LEU A 784 -11.13 -10.98 -7.61
N THR A 785 -10.45 -12.05 -8.03
CA THR A 785 -9.08 -12.36 -7.59
C THR A 785 -8.12 -11.22 -7.96
N CYS A 786 -8.16 -10.70 -9.20
CA CYS A 786 -7.41 -9.52 -9.59
C CYS A 786 -7.72 -8.28 -8.74
N ILE A 787 -9.00 -8.04 -8.40
CA ILE A 787 -9.39 -6.93 -7.52
C ILE A 787 -8.78 -7.09 -6.13
N GLU A 788 -8.79 -8.29 -5.55
CA GLU A 788 -8.11 -8.56 -4.27
C GLU A 788 -6.61 -8.26 -4.37
N GLY A 789 -5.98 -8.63 -5.49
CA GLY A 789 -4.60 -8.29 -5.79
C GLY A 789 -4.34 -6.78 -5.80
N PHE A 790 -5.13 -6.01 -6.55
CA PHE A 790 -5.01 -4.55 -6.61
C PHE A 790 -5.21 -3.89 -5.24
N LEU A 791 -6.20 -4.32 -4.47
CA LEU A 791 -6.44 -3.80 -3.12
C LEU A 791 -5.30 -4.15 -2.15
N GLY A 792 -4.71 -5.35 -2.28
CA GLY A 792 -3.54 -5.78 -1.54
C GLY A 792 -2.32 -4.89 -1.83
N VAL A 793 -2.03 -4.65 -3.11
CA VAL A 793 -0.96 -3.72 -3.55
C VAL A 793 -1.19 -2.33 -2.98
N ALA A 794 -2.41 -1.78 -3.08
CA ALA A 794 -2.73 -0.46 -2.56
C ALA A 794 -2.49 -0.35 -1.04
N LYS A 795 -2.89 -1.38 -0.28
CA LYS A 795 -2.69 -1.44 1.17
C LYS A 795 -1.21 -1.42 1.55
N ILE A 796 -0.38 -2.21 0.84
CA ILE A 796 1.07 -2.29 1.10
C ILE A 796 1.75 -0.97 0.74
N SER A 797 1.44 -0.41 -0.44
CA SER A 797 1.99 0.88 -0.89
C SER A 797 1.67 2.02 0.08
N ALA A 798 0.44 2.09 0.57
CA ALA A 798 0.02 3.09 1.55
C ALA A 798 0.77 2.95 2.89
N PHE A 799 0.90 1.73 3.42
CA PHE A 799 1.59 1.49 4.68
C PHE A 799 3.09 1.83 4.61
N HIS A 800 3.74 1.52 3.48
CA HIS A 800 5.16 1.76 3.31
C HIS A 800 5.52 3.16 2.77
N HIS A 801 4.52 3.97 2.40
CA HIS A 801 4.70 5.26 1.71
C HIS A 801 5.45 5.09 0.38
N LEU A 802 4.94 4.20 -0.47
CA LEU A 802 5.42 4.02 -1.83
C LEU A 802 4.42 4.69 -2.78
N GLU A 803 4.41 6.02 -2.79
CA GLU A 803 3.41 6.80 -3.52
C GLU A 803 3.48 6.58 -5.04
N ASP A 804 4.68 6.42 -5.59
CA ASP A 804 4.87 6.15 -7.03
C ASP A 804 4.16 4.84 -7.45
N VAL A 805 4.26 3.80 -6.61
CA VAL A 805 3.60 2.51 -6.86
C VAL A 805 2.08 2.62 -6.75
N LEU A 806 1.59 3.41 -5.79
CA LEU A 806 0.15 3.65 -5.66
C LEU A 806 -0.41 4.46 -6.85
N ASP A 807 0.34 5.46 -7.32
CA ASP A 807 0.00 6.23 -8.51
C ASP A 807 -0.01 5.34 -9.77
N ASP A 808 1.00 4.49 -9.96
CA ASP A 808 1.04 3.53 -11.08
C ASP A 808 -0.15 2.55 -11.07
N LEU A 809 -0.54 2.09 -9.88
CA LEU A 809 -1.73 1.27 -9.68
C LEU A 809 -3.02 2.02 -10.07
N VAL A 810 -3.16 3.27 -9.63
CA VAL A 810 -4.30 4.13 -9.98
C VAL A 810 -4.36 4.35 -11.49
N VAL A 811 -3.23 4.64 -12.13
CA VAL A 811 -3.12 4.80 -13.59
C VAL A 811 -3.52 3.51 -14.31
N SER A 812 -3.11 2.35 -13.79
CA SER A 812 -3.48 1.04 -14.35
C SER A 812 -5.00 0.81 -14.28
N LEU A 813 -5.62 1.02 -13.12
CA LEU A 813 -7.07 0.86 -12.93
C LEU A 813 -7.89 1.81 -13.80
N CYS A 814 -7.46 3.07 -13.96
CA CYS A 814 -8.15 4.05 -14.80
C CYS A 814 -8.32 3.57 -16.25
N LYS A 815 -7.36 2.81 -16.81
CA LYS A 815 -7.45 2.25 -18.18
C LYS A 815 -8.63 1.29 -18.33
N PHE A 816 -8.95 0.53 -17.28
CA PHE A 816 -10.00 -0.49 -17.31
C PHE A 816 -11.40 0.06 -17.02
N THR A 817 -11.51 1.30 -16.54
CA THR A 817 -12.83 1.90 -16.27
C THR A 817 -13.67 2.10 -17.52
N THR A 818 -13.07 2.04 -18.72
CA THR A 818 -13.64 2.36 -20.05
C THR A 818 -14.23 3.77 -20.20
N LEU A 819 -14.38 4.52 -19.09
CA LEU A 819 -14.84 5.91 -19.05
C LEU A 819 -13.98 6.81 -19.94
N LEU A 820 -12.66 6.58 -19.96
CA LEU A 820 -11.71 7.43 -20.68
C LEU A 820 -11.62 7.15 -22.20
N ASN A 821 -12.32 6.13 -22.74
CA ASN A 821 -12.31 5.84 -24.17
C ASN A 821 -13.39 6.64 -24.91
N THR A 822 -12.96 7.63 -25.72
CA THR A 822 -13.84 8.64 -26.32
C THR A 822 -14.45 8.25 -27.68
N SER A 823 -14.03 7.15 -28.30
CA SER A 823 -14.11 7.03 -29.77
C SER A 823 -15.14 6.04 -30.37
N LEU A 824 -15.88 5.23 -29.61
CA LEU A 824 -16.51 4.03 -30.20
C LEU A 824 -17.93 3.64 -29.76
N VAL A 825 -18.64 4.40 -28.92
CA VAL A 825 -19.94 3.94 -28.39
C VAL A 825 -21.02 5.02 -28.48
N GLU A 826 -22.10 4.75 -29.23
CA GLU A 826 -23.28 5.64 -29.35
C GLU A 826 -24.00 5.82 -27.99
N GLU A 827 -23.96 4.80 -27.12
CA GLU A 827 -24.50 4.84 -25.76
C GLU A 827 -23.46 4.40 -24.69
N PRO A 828 -22.63 5.32 -24.16
CA PRO A 828 -21.55 4.99 -23.22
C PRO A 828 -22.05 4.45 -21.86
N VAL A 829 -23.25 4.85 -21.43
CA VAL A 829 -23.80 4.49 -20.10
C VAL A 829 -24.28 3.04 -20.06
N THR A 830 -24.89 2.56 -21.14
CA THR A 830 -25.32 1.16 -21.28
C THR A 830 -24.11 0.24 -21.44
N ALA A 831 -23.13 0.62 -22.26
CA ALA A 831 -21.88 -0.12 -22.40
C ALA A 831 -21.12 -0.28 -21.05
N PHE A 832 -21.01 0.79 -20.26
CA PHE A 832 -20.42 0.70 -18.92
C PHE A 832 -21.23 -0.20 -17.97
N GLY A 833 -22.56 -0.13 -18.02
CA GLY A 833 -23.45 -0.93 -17.16
C GLY A 833 -23.36 -2.43 -17.44
N ASP A 834 -23.14 -2.79 -18.70
CA ASP A 834 -22.98 -4.19 -19.13
C ASP A 834 -21.56 -4.71 -18.95
N ASP A 835 -20.55 -3.85 -18.96
CA ASP A 835 -19.15 -4.23 -18.72
C ASP A 835 -18.85 -4.46 -17.23
N LEU A 836 -18.75 -5.74 -16.84
CA LEU A 836 -18.38 -6.14 -15.48
C LEU A 836 -16.97 -5.66 -15.09
N LYS A 837 -16.00 -5.70 -16.01
CA LYS A 837 -14.61 -5.27 -15.74
C LYS A 837 -14.57 -3.77 -15.45
N ALA A 838 -15.25 -2.98 -16.27
CA ALA A 838 -15.32 -1.53 -16.07
C ALA A 838 -15.93 -1.16 -14.72
N ARG A 839 -17.02 -1.84 -14.32
CA ARG A 839 -17.67 -1.62 -13.01
C ARG A 839 -16.75 -1.98 -11.85
N LEU A 840 -16.12 -3.16 -11.88
CA LEU A 840 -15.21 -3.61 -10.83
C LEU A 840 -13.96 -2.72 -10.72
N ALA A 841 -13.36 -2.33 -11.85
CA ALA A 841 -12.21 -1.43 -11.88
C ALA A 841 -12.57 -0.05 -11.31
N THR A 842 -13.75 0.48 -11.64
CA THR A 842 -14.24 1.76 -11.14
C THR A 842 -14.51 1.72 -9.62
N GLU A 843 -15.19 0.69 -9.13
CA GLU A 843 -15.44 0.51 -7.69
C GLU A 843 -14.11 0.39 -6.92
N THR A 844 -13.13 -0.33 -7.48
CA THR A 844 -11.80 -0.51 -6.89
C THR A 844 -11.00 0.79 -6.87
N LEU A 845 -10.99 1.53 -7.98
CA LEU A 845 -10.32 2.84 -8.10
C LEU A 845 -10.80 3.81 -7.01
N PHE A 846 -12.11 3.97 -6.87
CA PHE A 846 -12.68 4.89 -5.88
C PHE A 846 -12.59 4.35 -4.45
N THR A 847 -12.55 3.04 -4.26
CA THR A 847 -12.23 2.45 -2.94
C THR A 847 -10.79 2.81 -2.52
N ILE A 848 -9.83 2.73 -3.44
CA ILE A 848 -8.44 3.14 -3.20
C ILE A 848 -8.36 4.65 -2.93
N ALA A 849 -9.03 5.47 -3.74
CA ALA A 849 -9.04 6.92 -3.56
C ALA A 849 -9.61 7.36 -2.20
N ASN A 850 -10.70 6.72 -1.75
CA ASN A 850 -11.30 7.02 -0.45
C ASN A 850 -10.46 6.50 0.72
N ARG A 851 -9.87 5.31 0.62
CA ARG A 851 -9.17 4.67 1.76
C ARG A 851 -7.71 5.08 1.89
N TYR A 852 -7.04 5.31 0.77
CA TYR A 852 -5.59 5.58 0.69
C TYR A 852 -5.28 6.92 0.01
N GLY A 853 -6.27 7.81 -0.07
CA GLY A 853 -6.14 9.15 -0.67
C GLY A 853 -4.96 9.94 -0.11
N ASP A 854 -4.57 9.75 1.15
CA ASP A 854 -3.40 10.38 1.79
C ASP A 854 -2.07 10.14 1.06
N TYR A 855 -1.98 9.04 0.30
CA TYR A 855 -0.75 8.58 -0.36
C TYR A 855 -0.80 8.74 -1.88
N ILE A 856 -1.91 9.19 -2.44
CA ILE A 856 -2.01 9.50 -3.87
C ILE A 856 -1.32 10.84 -4.14
N ARG A 857 -0.57 10.92 -5.25
CA ARG A 857 0.12 12.15 -5.68
C ARG A 857 -0.34 12.52 -7.08
N THR A 858 0.40 12.11 -8.09
CA THR A 858 0.10 12.37 -9.50
C THR A 858 -1.12 11.60 -9.99
N GLY A 859 -1.47 10.48 -9.35
CA GLY A 859 -2.62 9.65 -9.66
C GLY A 859 -3.97 10.38 -9.53
N TRP A 860 -4.03 11.46 -8.74
CA TRP A 860 -5.24 12.30 -8.65
C TRP A 860 -5.68 12.86 -10.00
N ARG A 861 -4.75 13.09 -10.95
CA ARG A 861 -5.10 13.53 -12.31
C ARG A 861 -5.97 12.50 -13.01
N ASN A 862 -5.56 11.24 -12.98
CA ASN A 862 -6.29 10.14 -13.61
C ASN A 862 -7.64 9.87 -12.93
N VAL A 863 -7.70 9.98 -11.59
CA VAL A 863 -8.96 9.89 -10.85
C VAL A 863 -9.91 11.02 -11.26
N LEU A 864 -9.41 12.25 -11.35
CA LEU A 864 -10.21 13.40 -11.79
C LEU A 864 -10.67 13.25 -13.23
N ASP A 865 -9.85 12.76 -14.16
CA ASP A 865 -10.28 12.50 -15.54
C ASP A 865 -11.50 11.55 -15.58
N CYS A 866 -11.51 10.53 -14.72
CA CYS A 866 -12.66 9.62 -14.56
C CYS A 866 -13.90 10.35 -14.00
N ILE A 867 -13.73 11.18 -12.97
CA ILE A 867 -14.81 11.99 -12.38
C ILE A 867 -15.38 12.96 -13.41
N LEU A 868 -14.53 13.64 -14.18
CA LEU A 868 -14.95 14.58 -15.23
C LEU A 868 -15.71 13.88 -16.34
N ARG A 869 -15.34 12.64 -16.68
CA ARG A 869 -16.15 11.86 -17.62
C ARG A 869 -17.53 11.54 -17.04
N LEU A 870 -17.60 11.09 -15.79
CA LEU A 870 -18.88 10.83 -15.12
C LEU A 870 -19.75 12.08 -15.04
N HIS A 871 -19.13 13.26 -14.88
CA HIS A 871 -19.80 14.55 -14.95
C HIS A 871 -20.42 14.79 -16.33
N LYS A 872 -19.63 14.64 -17.41
CA LYS A 872 -20.09 14.78 -18.80
C LYS A 872 -21.23 13.81 -19.15
N LEU A 873 -21.29 12.65 -18.50
CA LEU A 873 -22.35 11.66 -18.66
C LEU A 873 -23.59 11.93 -17.76
N GLY A 874 -23.54 12.94 -16.90
CA GLY A 874 -24.64 13.29 -15.99
C GLY A 874 -24.88 12.27 -14.88
N LEU A 875 -23.86 11.48 -14.51
CA LEU A 875 -23.99 10.36 -13.57
C LEU A 875 -23.47 10.68 -12.15
N LEU A 876 -22.86 11.85 -11.94
CA LEU A 876 -22.37 12.23 -10.61
C LEU A 876 -23.53 12.57 -9.65
N PRO A 877 -23.39 12.25 -8.34
CA PRO A 877 -24.35 12.70 -7.34
C PRO A 877 -24.48 14.23 -7.33
N ALA A 878 -25.69 14.75 -7.16
CA ALA A 878 -25.98 16.19 -7.18
C ALA A 878 -25.23 17.01 -6.10
N ARG A 879 -24.59 16.35 -5.14
CA ARG A 879 -23.94 16.94 -3.95
C ARG A 879 -22.42 17.06 -4.06
N VAL A 880 -21.82 16.62 -5.16
CA VAL A 880 -20.35 16.49 -5.27
C VAL A 880 -19.61 17.83 -5.08
N ALA A 881 -20.23 18.95 -5.46
CA ALA A 881 -19.70 20.31 -5.24
C ALA A 881 -20.42 21.08 -4.12
N SER A 882 -21.24 20.41 -3.30
CA SER A 882 -21.95 21.07 -2.20
C SER A 882 -21.01 21.29 -1.02
N ASP A 883 -20.88 22.53 -0.56
CA ASP A 883 -20.26 22.82 0.74
C ASP A 883 -21.06 22.12 1.84
N ALA A 884 -20.38 21.46 2.78
CA ALA A 884 -21.01 20.87 3.96
C ALA A 884 -21.67 21.92 4.89
N ALA A 885 -21.55 23.22 4.58
CA ALA A 885 -22.04 24.34 5.36
C ALA A 885 -23.21 25.12 4.72
N ASP A 886 -23.78 24.64 3.59
CA ASP A 886 -25.02 25.22 3.02
C ASP A 886 -26.30 24.72 3.72
N ASP A 887 -26.19 23.79 4.68
CA ASP A 887 -27.32 23.26 5.47
C ASP A 887 -27.86 24.23 6.56
N SER A 888 -27.52 25.53 6.55
CA SER A 888 -27.95 26.45 7.63
C SER A 888 -28.55 27.80 7.23
N GLU A 889 -28.69 28.17 5.96
CA GLU A 889 -29.32 29.46 5.61
C GLU A 889 -30.20 29.37 4.35
N LEU A 890 -31.36 28.73 4.47
CA LEU A 890 -32.55 29.12 3.70
C LEU A 890 -33.51 29.85 4.66
N PRO A 891 -33.90 31.12 4.40
CA PRO A 891 -34.93 31.77 5.19
C PRO A 891 -36.25 31.04 4.94
N ALA A 892 -36.76 30.39 5.97
CA ALA A 892 -38.05 29.73 5.99
C ALA A 892 -39.20 30.75 5.97
N GLU A 893 -39.35 31.55 4.91
CA GLU A 893 -40.47 32.50 4.78
C GLU A 893 -40.82 32.76 3.30
N ALA A 894 -41.48 31.79 2.66
CA ALA A 894 -42.50 32.08 1.62
C ALA A 894 -43.33 30.83 1.30
N VAL A 895 -44.65 30.98 1.42
CA VAL A 895 -45.73 30.08 0.99
C VAL A 895 -46.13 28.96 1.96
N GLN A 896 -46.72 29.37 3.09
CA GLN A 896 -47.87 28.64 3.65
C GLN A 896 -49.11 28.91 2.77
N ARG A 897 -49.53 27.91 1.98
CA ARG A 897 -50.96 27.74 1.63
C ARG A 897 -51.36 26.28 1.83
N LYS A 898 -52.23 26.08 2.82
CA LYS A 898 -52.97 24.86 3.13
C LYS A 898 -53.71 24.31 1.92
N ALA A 899 -53.61 23.00 1.69
CA ALA A 899 -54.77 22.11 1.55
C ALA A 899 -54.40 20.62 1.74
N ALA A 900 -55.21 19.99 2.58
CA ALA A 900 -55.35 18.62 3.12
C ALA A 900 -55.15 17.37 2.19
N PRO A 901 -55.20 16.13 2.78
CA PRO A 901 -54.44 14.95 2.37
C PRO A 901 -55.21 13.87 1.57
N SER A 902 -54.45 12.83 1.19
CA SER A 902 -54.83 11.48 0.73
C SER A 902 -54.86 11.22 -0.79
N SER A 903 -53.88 10.45 -1.26
CA SER A 903 -54.05 9.20 -2.06
C SER A 903 -52.67 8.71 -2.52
N VAL A 904 -52.41 7.42 -2.27
CA VAL A 904 -51.28 6.67 -2.86
C VAL A 904 -51.66 6.30 -4.30
N PRO A 905 -50.75 6.47 -5.27
CA PRO A 905 -50.66 5.49 -6.37
C PRO A 905 -49.19 5.05 -6.65
N PRO A 906 -49.02 3.97 -7.45
CA PRO A 906 -47.86 3.08 -7.38
C PRO A 906 -46.69 3.50 -8.29
N SER A 907 -45.50 2.99 -7.96
CA SER A 907 -44.34 2.74 -8.83
C SER A 907 -44.32 3.47 -10.18
N HIS A 908 -43.74 4.67 -10.20
CA HIS A 908 -43.27 5.30 -11.44
C HIS A 908 -41.75 5.41 -11.40
N ILE A 909 -41.12 4.67 -12.32
CA ILE A 909 -39.75 4.85 -12.80
C ILE A 909 -39.59 6.33 -13.16
N PRO A 910 -38.56 7.04 -12.65
CA PRO A 910 -38.32 8.41 -13.07
C PRO A 910 -37.82 8.38 -14.52
N VAL A 911 -38.69 8.79 -15.45
CA VAL A 911 -38.27 9.22 -16.78
C VAL A 911 -37.32 10.40 -16.58
N MET A 912 -36.09 10.24 -17.08
CA MET A 912 -35.04 11.25 -17.10
C MET A 912 -35.58 12.58 -17.64
N GLY A 913 -35.84 13.52 -16.73
CA GLY A 913 -35.76 14.94 -17.03
C GLY A 913 -34.30 15.34 -16.93
N THR A 914 -33.80 16.01 -17.96
CA THR A 914 -32.48 16.67 -17.96
C THR A 914 -32.26 17.45 -16.66
N PRO A 915 -31.05 17.41 -16.07
CA PRO A 915 -30.78 18.18 -14.86
C PRO A 915 -30.99 19.65 -15.19
N ARG A 916 -31.82 20.31 -14.36
CA ARG A 916 -32.09 21.74 -14.38
C ARG A 916 -30.76 22.50 -14.46
N LYS A 917 -30.39 22.93 -15.67
CA LYS A 917 -29.39 23.97 -15.88
C LYS A 917 -29.88 25.23 -15.18
N SER A 918 -28.97 25.83 -14.43
CA SER A 918 -29.14 27.07 -13.69
C SER A 918 -29.81 28.15 -14.53
N SER A 919 -30.74 28.85 -13.88
CA SER A 919 -31.62 29.87 -14.42
C SER A 919 -30.84 31.11 -14.90
N GLY A 920 -30.46 31.14 -16.18
CA GLY A 920 -30.09 32.36 -16.89
C GLY A 920 -31.27 32.90 -17.70
N LEU A 921 -31.60 34.18 -17.54
CA LEU A 921 -32.78 34.83 -18.13
C LEU A 921 -32.81 34.80 -19.67
N MET A 922 -31.66 34.58 -20.33
CA MET A 922 -31.54 34.43 -21.79
C MET A 922 -31.76 33.00 -22.31
N GLY A 923 -31.77 31.97 -21.46
CA GLY A 923 -32.01 30.58 -21.89
C GLY A 923 -33.45 30.29 -22.35
N ARG A 924 -34.39 31.18 -22.02
CA ARG A 924 -35.81 31.03 -22.40
C ARG A 924 -36.08 31.29 -23.88
N PHE A 925 -35.19 31.97 -24.60
CA PHE A 925 -35.37 32.23 -26.03
C PHE A 925 -34.85 31.09 -26.93
N SER A 926 -33.89 30.29 -26.46
CA SER A 926 -33.40 29.11 -27.22
C SER A 926 -34.42 27.98 -27.23
N GLN A 927 -35.16 27.75 -26.13
CA GLN A 927 -36.23 26.73 -26.07
C GLN A 927 -37.47 27.10 -26.90
N LEU A 928 -37.63 28.36 -27.30
CA LEU A 928 -38.77 28.83 -28.09
C LEU A 928 -38.47 28.85 -29.60
N LEU A 929 -37.21 28.64 -29.99
CA LEU A 929 -36.73 28.63 -31.37
C LEU A 929 -36.20 27.26 -31.84
N SER A 930 -36.08 26.27 -30.96
CA SER A 930 -35.88 24.86 -31.31
C SER A 930 -37.23 24.19 -31.61
N LEU A 931 -37.87 24.63 -32.70
CA LEU A 931 -39.04 24.00 -33.31
C LEU A 931 -38.56 23.28 -34.58
N ASP A 932 -37.63 22.36 -34.43
CA ASP A 932 -37.18 21.46 -35.51
C ASP A 932 -37.09 20.03 -34.96
N SER A 933 -38.05 19.22 -35.39
CA SER A 933 -38.00 17.76 -35.58
C SER A 933 -37.24 16.92 -34.53
N GLU A 934 -37.80 16.70 -33.34
CA GLU A 934 -37.44 15.50 -32.56
C GLU A 934 -38.16 14.28 -33.18
N GLU A 935 -37.40 13.38 -33.82
CA GLU A 935 -37.81 11.99 -34.00
C GLU A 935 -38.21 11.38 -32.64
N PRO A 936 -39.23 10.52 -32.58
CA PRO A 936 -39.62 9.90 -31.33
C PRO A 936 -38.48 8.99 -30.85
N ARG A 937 -37.75 9.39 -29.80
CA ARG A 937 -36.83 8.50 -29.09
C ARG A 937 -37.61 7.23 -28.73
N SER A 938 -37.18 6.10 -29.30
CA SER A 938 -37.69 4.77 -28.96
C SER A 938 -37.65 4.57 -27.44
N GLN A 939 -38.73 4.04 -26.85
CA GLN A 939 -38.76 3.70 -25.42
C GLN A 939 -37.52 2.85 -25.08
N PRO A 940 -36.81 3.14 -23.98
CA PRO A 940 -35.60 2.42 -23.62
C PRO A 940 -35.94 0.94 -23.39
N THR A 941 -35.18 0.07 -24.03
CA THR A 941 -35.34 -1.39 -23.91
C THR A 941 -35.14 -1.82 -22.46
N GLU A 942 -35.79 -2.90 -22.00
CA GLU A 942 -35.64 -3.41 -20.63
C GLU A 942 -34.16 -3.66 -20.26
N GLN A 943 -33.35 -4.12 -21.22
CA GLN A 943 -31.90 -4.25 -21.08
C GLN A 943 -31.18 -2.92 -20.84
N GLN A 944 -31.56 -1.85 -21.54
CA GLN A 944 -30.97 -0.51 -21.36
C GLN A 944 -31.33 0.05 -19.98
N LEU A 945 -32.57 -0.16 -19.51
CA LEU A 945 -32.99 0.22 -18.15
C LEU A 945 -32.19 -0.55 -17.09
N ALA A 946 -32.01 -1.86 -17.26
CA ALA A 946 -31.23 -2.69 -16.34
C ALA A 946 -29.74 -2.31 -16.32
N ALA A 947 -29.14 -2.01 -17.47
CA ALA A 947 -27.76 -1.52 -17.56
C ALA A 947 -27.61 -0.16 -16.88
N HIS A 948 -28.57 0.76 -17.10
CA HIS A 948 -28.58 2.07 -16.45
C HIS A 948 -28.68 1.97 -14.92
N GLN A 949 -29.54 1.07 -14.42
CA GLN A 949 -29.62 0.79 -12.97
C GLN A 949 -28.31 0.24 -12.41
N ARG A 950 -27.64 -0.68 -13.11
CA ARG A 950 -26.32 -1.20 -12.71
C ARG A 950 -25.26 -0.10 -12.67
N THR A 951 -25.26 0.81 -13.63
CA THR A 951 -24.36 1.97 -13.65
C THR A 951 -24.58 2.87 -12.42
N LEU A 952 -25.83 3.23 -12.13
CA LEU A 952 -26.14 4.07 -10.96
C LEU A 952 -25.77 3.40 -9.64
N GLN A 953 -26.06 2.10 -9.48
CA GLN A 953 -25.66 1.36 -8.29
C GLN A 953 -24.14 1.32 -8.11
N THR A 954 -23.38 1.11 -9.19
CA THR A 954 -21.92 1.11 -9.15
C THR A 954 -21.39 2.46 -8.70
N ILE A 955 -21.88 3.56 -9.29
CA ILE A 955 -21.44 4.91 -8.93
C ILE A 955 -21.81 5.27 -7.49
N GLN A 956 -22.97 4.81 -7.00
CA GLN A 956 -23.35 5.00 -5.61
C GLN A 956 -22.40 4.28 -4.64
N LYS A 957 -21.92 3.09 -4.98
CA LYS A 957 -20.92 2.36 -4.17
C LYS A 957 -19.57 3.07 -4.13
N CYS A 958 -19.20 3.79 -5.19
CA CYS A 958 -17.93 4.52 -5.27
C CYS A 958 -17.79 5.66 -4.25
N ARG A 959 -18.89 6.21 -3.70
CA ARG A 959 -18.88 7.33 -2.73
C ARG A 959 -17.95 8.48 -3.15
N ILE A 960 -18.08 8.94 -4.39
CA ILE A 960 -17.18 9.96 -5.00
C ILE A 960 -17.22 11.29 -4.21
N ASP A 961 -18.38 11.62 -3.64
CA ASP A 961 -18.58 12.80 -2.79
C ASP A 961 -17.74 12.78 -1.51
N SER A 962 -17.41 11.59 -0.99
CA SER A 962 -16.57 11.45 0.22
C SER A 962 -15.16 12.00 0.00
N ILE A 963 -14.57 11.84 -1.20
CA ILE A 963 -13.23 12.36 -1.53
C ILE A 963 -13.13 13.88 -1.27
N PHE A 964 -14.15 14.64 -1.67
CA PHE A 964 -14.14 16.10 -1.57
C PHE A 964 -14.62 16.60 -0.20
N THR A 965 -15.62 15.95 0.39
CA THR A 965 -16.16 16.31 1.71
C THR A 965 -15.21 15.92 2.85
N GLU A 966 -14.51 14.80 2.72
CA GLU A 966 -13.48 14.33 3.66
C GLU A 966 -12.07 14.84 3.33
N SER A 967 -11.92 15.71 2.32
CA SER A 967 -10.63 16.32 1.96
C SER A 967 -9.94 17.04 3.11
N LYS A 968 -10.70 17.45 4.14
CA LYS A 968 -10.19 17.98 5.43
C LYS A 968 -9.32 17.02 6.23
N PHE A 969 -9.39 15.72 5.96
CA PHE A 969 -8.57 14.69 6.58
C PHE A 969 -7.37 14.28 5.72
N LEU A 970 -7.34 14.65 4.43
CA LEU A 970 -6.22 14.32 3.54
C LEU A 970 -4.90 14.91 4.05
N GLN A 971 -3.80 14.16 3.95
CA GLN A 971 -2.46 14.66 4.24
C GLN A 971 -2.09 15.89 3.37
N PRO A 972 -1.27 16.83 3.87
CA PRO A 972 -0.94 18.09 3.20
C PRO A 972 -0.47 17.94 1.74
N ASP A 973 0.43 16.98 1.48
CA ASP A 973 1.00 16.77 0.15
C ASP A 973 -0.04 16.24 -0.84
N SER A 974 -0.86 15.27 -0.42
CA SER A 974 -1.94 14.73 -1.25
C SER A 974 -2.99 15.79 -1.57
N LEU A 975 -3.42 16.56 -0.56
CA LEU A 975 -4.37 17.66 -0.72
C LEU A 975 -3.87 18.70 -1.73
N LEU A 976 -2.59 19.07 -1.64
CA LEU A 976 -1.96 19.99 -2.58
C LEU A 976 -1.93 19.41 -4.00
N GLN A 977 -1.64 18.12 -4.16
CA GLN A 977 -1.65 17.45 -5.47
C GLN A 977 -3.06 17.35 -6.05
N LEU A 978 -4.08 17.08 -5.24
CA LEU A 978 -5.48 17.10 -5.67
C LEU A 978 -5.89 18.48 -6.19
N ALA A 979 -5.54 19.55 -5.46
CA ALA A 979 -5.81 20.91 -5.90
C ALA A 979 -5.07 21.26 -7.20
N LYS A 980 -3.80 20.88 -7.33
CA LYS A 980 -3.02 21.04 -8.57
C LYS A 980 -3.64 20.25 -9.73
N ALA A 981 -4.15 19.06 -9.47
CA ALA A 981 -4.80 18.22 -10.47
C ALA A 981 -6.11 18.84 -10.96
N LEU A 982 -6.93 19.43 -10.07
CA LEU A 982 -8.12 20.20 -10.45
C LEU A 982 -7.78 21.42 -11.31
N ILE A 983 -6.78 22.20 -10.91
CA ILE A 983 -6.30 23.37 -11.67
C ILE A 983 -5.81 22.93 -13.06
N TRP A 984 -5.12 21.81 -13.15
CA TRP A 984 -4.66 21.26 -14.42
C TRP A 984 -5.82 20.79 -15.30
N ALA A 985 -6.79 20.08 -14.71
CA ALA A 985 -7.93 19.52 -15.43
C ALA A 985 -8.92 20.60 -15.92
N ALA A 986 -9.00 21.74 -15.25
CA ALA A 986 -9.74 22.92 -15.73
C ALA A 986 -9.17 23.51 -17.04
N GLY A 987 -7.95 23.12 -17.45
CA GLY A 987 -7.32 23.55 -18.68
C GLY A 987 -6.79 24.99 -18.64
N ARG A 988 -6.14 25.42 -19.73
CA ARG A 988 -5.71 26.81 -19.86
C ARG A 988 -6.91 27.68 -20.27
N PRO A 989 -7.21 28.78 -19.55
CA PRO A 989 -8.40 29.60 -19.81
C PRO A 989 -8.56 30.07 -21.26
N GLN A 990 -7.44 30.36 -21.94
CA GLN A 990 -7.41 30.80 -23.34
C GLN A 990 -7.92 29.76 -24.35
N LYS A 991 -7.89 28.47 -24.02
CA LYS A 991 -8.40 27.38 -24.88
C LYS A 991 -9.84 26.99 -24.54
N VAL A 992 -10.28 27.21 -23.32
CA VAL A 992 -11.60 26.79 -22.81
C VAL A 992 -12.75 27.49 -23.54
N ALA A 993 -12.55 28.74 -24.00
CA ALA A 993 -13.57 29.49 -24.74
C ALA A 993 -13.89 28.94 -26.15
N SER A 994 -13.23 27.86 -26.59
CA SER A 994 -13.42 27.31 -27.94
C SER A 994 -14.45 26.19 -28.04
N SER A 995 -14.83 25.54 -26.92
CA SER A 995 -15.92 24.56 -26.91
C SER A 995 -16.78 24.66 -25.64
N PRO A 996 -18.13 24.54 -25.73
CA PRO A 996 -19.02 24.64 -24.58
C PRO A 996 -18.80 23.51 -23.56
N ASP A 997 -18.35 22.33 -24.00
CA ASP A 997 -18.07 21.18 -23.12
C ASP A 997 -16.79 21.39 -22.28
N ASP A 998 -15.80 22.11 -22.83
CA ASP A 998 -14.59 22.45 -22.08
C ASP A 998 -14.88 23.51 -21.01
N GLU A 999 -15.80 24.44 -21.29
CA GLU A 999 -16.25 25.43 -20.30
C GLU A 999 -16.97 24.78 -19.12
N ASP A 1000 -17.91 23.87 -19.39
CA ASP A 1000 -18.63 23.12 -18.34
C ASP A 1000 -17.66 22.34 -17.43
N THR A 1001 -16.65 21.71 -18.03
CA THR A 1001 -15.59 21.00 -17.31
C THR A 1001 -14.78 21.95 -16.41
N ALA A 1002 -14.37 23.11 -16.94
CA ALA A 1002 -13.60 24.09 -16.18
C ALA A 1002 -14.43 24.70 -15.02
N VAL A 1003 -15.71 24.95 -15.25
CA VAL A 1003 -16.65 25.41 -14.21
C VAL A 1003 -16.75 24.37 -13.09
N PHE A 1004 -16.96 23.10 -13.42
CA PHE A 1004 -17.06 22.03 -12.43
C PHE A 1004 -15.78 21.87 -11.60
N CYS A 1005 -14.61 21.87 -12.25
CA CYS A 1005 -13.31 21.82 -11.56
C CYS A 1005 -13.14 22.99 -10.58
N LEU A 1006 -13.56 24.20 -10.99
CA LEU A 1006 -13.47 25.40 -10.18
C LEU A 1006 -14.41 25.35 -8.96
N GLU A 1007 -15.65 24.89 -9.14
CA GLU A 1007 -16.60 24.70 -8.04
C GLU A 1007 -16.06 23.70 -7.00
N LEU A 1008 -15.48 22.58 -7.45
CA LEU A 1008 -14.79 21.63 -6.58
C LEU A 1008 -13.60 22.26 -5.85
N LEU A 1009 -12.78 23.03 -6.56
CA LEU A 1009 -11.62 23.69 -5.96
C LEU A 1009 -12.04 24.69 -4.86
N ILE A 1010 -13.13 25.43 -5.08
CA ILE A 1010 -13.72 26.33 -4.08
C ILE A 1010 -14.23 25.54 -2.88
N ALA A 1011 -14.99 24.45 -3.11
CA ALA A 1011 -15.52 23.61 -2.03
C ALA A 1011 -14.40 22.98 -1.18
N ILE A 1012 -13.34 22.45 -1.82
CA ILE A 1012 -12.16 21.93 -1.11
C ILE A 1012 -11.50 23.04 -0.29
N THR A 1013 -11.35 24.24 -0.84
CA THR A 1013 -10.75 25.38 -0.14
C THR A 1013 -11.54 25.74 1.11
N LEU A 1014 -12.88 25.77 1.01
CA LEU A 1014 -13.78 26.08 2.12
C LEU A 1014 -13.81 24.96 3.19
N ASN A 1015 -13.83 23.69 2.76
CA ASN A 1015 -13.74 22.53 3.65
C ASN A 1015 -12.39 22.46 4.40
N ASN A 1016 -11.33 23.05 3.83
CA ASN A 1016 -9.97 23.08 4.39
C ASN A 1016 -9.60 24.43 5.02
N ARG A 1017 -10.57 25.15 5.59
CA ARG A 1017 -10.36 26.47 6.22
C ARG A 1017 -9.17 26.53 7.18
N ASP A 1018 -8.89 25.47 7.93
CA ASP A 1018 -7.80 25.45 8.91
C ASP A 1018 -6.41 25.40 8.26
N ARG A 1019 -6.33 24.81 7.07
CA ARG A 1019 -5.11 24.53 6.30
C ARG A 1019 -5.02 25.33 5.00
N ILE A 1020 -5.83 26.40 4.87
CA ILE A 1020 -5.95 27.19 3.65
C ILE A 1020 -4.62 27.73 3.12
N VAL A 1021 -3.63 27.99 3.98
CA VAL A 1021 -2.30 28.47 3.58
C VAL A 1021 -1.65 27.53 2.55
N LEU A 1022 -1.94 26.22 2.61
CA LEU A 1022 -1.45 25.24 1.63
C LEU A 1022 -2.06 25.43 0.23
N LEU A 1023 -3.31 25.90 0.17
CA LEU A 1023 -4.13 25.92 -1.06
C LEU A 1023 -4.23 27.31 -1.69
N TRP A 1024 -4.25 28.37 -0.86
CA TRP A 1024 -4.69 29.69 -1.25
C TRP A 1024 -3.91 30.26 -2.44
N GLN A 1025 -2.58 30.11 -2.45
CA GLN A 1025 -1.76 30.62 -3.54
C GLN A 1025 -2.18 30.01 -4.89
N GLY A 1026 -2.34 28.69 -4.96
CA GLY A 1026 -2.75 28.01 -6.19
C GLY A 1026 -4.16 28.39 -6.63
N VAL A 1027 -5.09 28.53 -5.67
CA VAL A 1027 -6.47 28.95 -5.93
C VAL A 1027 -6.52 30.38 -6.47
N TYR A 1028 -5.82 31.31 -5.81
CA TYR A 1028 -5.75 32.71 -6.21
C TYR A 1028 -5.13 32.87 -7.60
N GLU A 1029 -4.00 32.19 -7.87
CA GLU A 1029 -3.34 32.24 -9.18
C GLU A 1029 -4.25 31.71 -10.29
N HIS A 1030 -5.00 30.63 -10.03
CA HIS A 1030 -5.95 30.08 -11.00
C HIS A 1030 -7.12 31.04 -11.28
N ILE A 1031 -7.76 31.58 -10.25
CA ILE A 1031 -8.83 32.59 -10.39
C ILE A 1031 -8.30 33.84 -11.11
N ALA A 1032 -7.10 34.32 -10.75
CA ALA A 1032 -6.47 35.46 -11.40
C ALA A 1032 -6.21 35.20 -12.89
N SER A 1033 -5.79 33.99 -13.25
CA SER A 1033 -5.58 33.59 -14.65
C SER A 1033 -6.88 33.60 -15.45
N ILE A 1034 -7.98 33.09 -14.88
CA ILE A 1034 -9.32 33.14 -15.50
C ILE A 1034 -9.71 34.59 -15.74
N VAL A 1035 -9.70 35.43 -14.70
CA VAL A 1035 -10.08 36.85 -14.75
C VAL A 1035 -9.30 37.63 -15.80
N GLN A 1036 -7.99 37.39 -15.93
CA GLN A 1036 -7.13 38.10 -16.88
C GLN A 1036 -7.31 37.64 -18.34
N SER A 1037 -7.80 36.42 -18.54
CA SER A 1037 -7.93 35.83 -19.88
C SER A 1037 -9.30 36.06 -20.53
N THR A 1038 -10.33 36.35 -19.73
CA THR A 1038 -11.72 36.39 -20.20
C THR A 1038 -12.13 37.80 -20.62
N VAL A 1039 -12.61 37.93 -21.86
CA VAL A 1039 -13.02 39.23 -22.44
C VAL A 1039 -14.53 39.35 -22.69
N MET A 1040 -15.29 38.25 -22.53
CA MET A 1040 -16.75 38.20 -22.70
C MET A 1040 -17.40 37.46 -21.52
N PRO A 1041 -18.61 37.84 -21.07
CA PRO A 1041 -19.30 37.14 -19.98
C PRO A 1041 -19.50 35.67 -20.32
N CYS A 1042 -19.10 34.79 -19.40
CA CYS A 1042 -19.27 33.35 -19.51
C CYS A 1042 -19.44 32.74 -18.10
N ALA A 1043 -19.86 31.48 -18.01
CA ALA A 1043 -20.13 30.82 -16.74
C ALA A 1043 -18.84 30.62 -15.93
N LEU A 1044 -17.71 30.38 -16.59
CA LEU A 1044 -16.42 30.20 -15.91
C LEU A 1044 -15.99 31.43 -15.11
N VAL A 1045 -16.04 32.62 -15.72
CA VAL A 1045 -15.64 33.85 -15.03
C VAL A 1045 -16.67 34.26 -13.97
N GLU A 1046 -17.95 34.01 -14.21
CA GLU A 1046 -19.03 34.18 -13.23
C GLU A 1046 -18.70 33.40 -11.95
N LYS A 1047 -18.47 32.08 -12.09
CA LYS A 1047 -18.17 31.18 -10.97
C LYS A 1047 -16.85 31.51 -10.28
N ALA A 1048 -15.84 31.99 -11.00
CA ALA A 1048 -14.57 32.44 -10.42
C ALA A 1048 -14.75 33.64 -9.50
N ILE A 1049 -15.50 34.66 -9.94
CA ILE A 1049 -15.73 35.88 -9.15
C ILE A 1049 -16.60 35.59 -7.93
N PHE A 1050 -17.73 34.91 -8.12
CA PHE A 1050 -18.64 34.60 -7.01
C PHE A 1050 -18.04 33.57 -6.05
N GLY A 1051 -17.23 32.65 -6.55
CA GLY A 1051 -16.39 31.77 -5.75
C GLY A 1051 -15.42 32.53 -4.86
N LEU A 1052 -14.70 33.50 -5.42
CA LEU A 1052 -13.77 34.36 -4.67
C LEU A 1052 -14.49 35.14 -3.57
N LEU A 1053 -15.66 35.72 -3.88
CA LEU A 1053 -16.48 36.46 -2.93
C LEU A 1053 -17.00 35.55 -1.81
N ARG A 1054 -17.46 34.33 -2.14
CA ARG A 1054 -17.89 33.31 -1.17
C ARG A 1054 -16.74 32.89 -0.24
N ILE A 1055 -15.54 32.68 -0.78
CA ILE A 1055 -14.34 32.37 0.01
C ILE A 1055 -14.04 33.52 0.99
N CYS A 1056 -14.01 34.76 0.51
CA CYS A 1056 -13.77 35.92 1.37
C CYS A 1056 -14.83 36.05 2.46
N GLN A 1057 -16.12 35.95 2.10
CA GLN A 1057 -17.24 36.08 3.03
C GLN A 1057 -17.20 35.02 4.14
N ARG A 1058 -16.84 33.77 3.81
CA ARG A 1058 -16.84 32.66 4.78
C ARG A 1058 -15.57 32.60 5.63
N LEU A 1059 -14.42 33.07 5.15
CA LEU A 1059 -13.14 32.91 5.85
C LEU A 1059 -12.69 34.13 6.65
N LEU A 1060 -13.17 35.32 6.32
CA LEU A 1060 -12.87 36.56 7.06
C LEU A 1060 -13.10 36.44 8.58
N PRO A 1061 -14.20 35.83 9.08
CA PRO A 1061 -14.41 35.66 10.52
C PRO A 1061 -13.41 34.74 11.21
N TYR A 1062 -12.83 33.79 10.48
CA TYR A 1062 -12.08 32.67 11.04
C TYR A 1062 -10.56 32.84 10.97
N LYS A 1063 -10.05 33.67 10.04
CA LYS A 1063 -8.61 33.78 9.76
C LYS A 1063 -8.14 35.23 9.70
N GLU A 1064 -7.92 35.85 10.87
CA GLU A 1064 -7.39 37.22 10.97
C GLU A 1064 -6.07 37.41 10.20
N ASN A 1065 -5.17 36.41 10.24
CA ASN A 1065 -3.86 36.48 9.58
C ASN A 1065 -3.94 36.54 8.04
N LEU A 1066 -5.01 36.03 7.44
CA LEU A 1066 -5.23 36.03 5.99
C LEU A 1066 -6.22 37.10 5.54
N ALA A 1067 -6.85 37.83 6.46
CA ALA A 1067 -7.89 38.81 6.15
C ALA A 1067 -7.43 39.83 5.11
N ASP A 1068 -6.21 40.35 5.24
CA ASP A 1068 -5.64 41.32 4.30
C ASP A 1068 -5.37 40.73 2.92
N GLU A 1069 -4.97 39.47 2.84
CA GLU A 1069 -4.71 38.79 1.57
C GLU A 1069 -6.02 38.43 0.86
N LEU A 1070 -7.00 37.91 1.59
CA LEU A 1070 -8.35 37.66 1.10
C LEU A 1070 -8.99 38.95 0.58
N LEU A 1071 -8.96 40.04 1.36
CA LEU A 1071 -9.53 41.32 0.93
C LEU A 1071 -8.78 41.92 -0.26
N ARG A 1072 -7.45 41.78 -0.31
CA ARG A 1072 -6.65 42.21 -1.46
C ARG A 1072 -7.01 41.42 -2.72
N SER A 1073 -7.36 40.14 -2.59
CA SER A 1073 -7.74 39.32 -3.74
C SER A 1073 -8.98 39.83 -4.46
N LEU A 1074 -9.89 40.52 -3.77
CA LEU A 1074 -11.06 41.17 -4.37
C LEU A 1074 -10.69 42.26 -5.40
N GLN A 1075 -9.44 42.74 -5.43
CA GLN A 1075 -8.96 43.62 -6.50
C GLN A 1075 -8.97 42.96 -7.87
N LEU A 1076 -9.04 41.62 -7.95
CA LEU A 1076 -9.25 40.91 -9.22
C LEU A 1076 -10.57 41.32 -9.88
N VAL A 1077 -11.62 41.64 -9.11
CA VAL A 1077 -12.90 42.12 -9.64
C VAL A 1077 -12.73 43.45 -10.39
N LEU A 1078 -11.81 44.30 -9.93
CA LEU A 1078 -11.47 45.58 -10.60
C LEU A 1078 -10.65 45.40 -11.88
N LYS A 1079 -10.14 44.19 -12.14
CA LYS A 1079 -9.35 43.85 -13.33
C LYS A 1079 -10.17 43.17 -14.42
N LEU A 1080 -11.48 42.99 -14.22
CA LEU A 1080 -12.36 42.42 -15.22
C LEU A 1080 -12.43 43.31 -16.47
N ASP A 1081 -12.56 42.69 -17.64
CA ASP A 1081 -12.89 43.41 -18.87
C ASP A 1081 -14.20 44.18 -18.69
N ALA A 1082 -14.29 45.36 -19.29
CA ALA A 1082 -15.44 46.25 -19.12
C ALA A 1082 -16.77 45.57 -19.44
N ARG A 1083 -16.81 44.66 -20.42
CA ARG A 1083 -18.04 43.95 -20.83
C ARG A 1083 -18.46 42.89 -19.81
N VAL A 1084 -17.49 42.23 -19.18
CA VAL A 1084 -17.72 41.24 -18.11
C VAL A 1084 -18.16 41.95 -16.83
N ALA A 1085 -17.47 43.04 -16.49
CA ALA A 1085 -17.77 43.85 -15.33
C ALA A 1085 -19.20 44.42 -15.39
N ASP A 1086 -19.63 44.95 -16.54
CA ASP A 1086 -20.96 45.51 -16.76
C ASP A 1086 -22.05 44.43 -16.60
N ALA A 1087 -21.86 43.25 -17.21
CA ALA A 1087 -22.84 42.16 -17.18
C ALA A 1087 -23.11 41.60 -15.77
N TYR A 1088 -22.10 41.57 -14.89
CA TYR A 1088 -22.22 41.02 -13.53
C TYR A 1088 -22.22 42.09 -12.44
N CYS A 1089 -22.21 43.38 -12.78
CA CYS A 1089 -22.02 44.48 -11.84
C CYS A 1089 -23.05 44.46 -10.70
N GLU A 1090 -24.33 44.28 -11.02
CA GLU A 1090 -25.42 44.23 -10.03
C GLU A 1090 -25.21 43.08 -9.02
N ASN A 1091 -25.02 41.86 -9.53
CA ASN A 1091 -24.83 40.66 -8.72
C ASN A 1091 -23.56 40.75 -7.86
N ILE A 1092 -22.45 41.20 -8.44
CA ILE A 1092 -21.19 41.44 -7.70
C ILE A 1092 -21.43 42.43 -6.56
N THR A 1093 -22.18 43.51 -6.82
CA THR A 1093 -22.49 44.52 -5.81
C THR A 1093 -23.35 43.96 -4.69
N GLN A 1094 -24.33 43.12 -5.01
CA GLN A 1094 -25.15 42.42 -4.00
C GLN A 1094 -24.30 41.52 -3.11
N GLU A 1095 -23.37 40.74 -3.67
CA GLU A 1095 -22.49 39.88 -2.86
C GLU A 1095 -21.47 40.68 -2.04
N VAL A 1096 -20.89 41.75 -2.59
CA VAL A 1096 -20.02 42.66 -1.82
C VAL A 1096 -20.80 43.30 -0.68
N ALA A 1097 -22.05 43.71 -0.91
CA ALA A 1097 -22.92 44.24 0.14
C ALA A 1097 -23.20 43.21 1.24
N ARG A 1098 -23.43 41.94 0.88
CA ARG A 1098 -23.58 40.85 1.87
C ARG A 1098 -22.28 40.58 2.63
N LEU A 1099 -21.14 40.60 1.94
CA LEU A 1099 -19.82 40.47 2.58
C LEU A 1099 -19.61 41.56 3.62
N VAL A 1100 -19.92 42.82 3.30
CA VAL A 1100 -19.84 43.94 4.25
C VAL A 1100 -20.80 43.75 5.41
N LYS A 1101 -22.08 43.46 5.14
CA LYS A 1101 -23.10 43.28 6.18
C LYS A 1101 -22.74 42.15 7.16
N ALA A 1102 -22.15 41.06 6.66
CA ALA A 1102 -21.75 39.91 7.47
C ALA A 1102 -20.40 40.12 8.20
N ASN A 1103 -19.44 40.84 7.59
CA ASN A 1103 -18.05 40.83 8.02
C ASN A 1103 -17.44 42.20 8.36
N ALA A 1104 -18.22 43.29 8.43
CA ALA A 1104 -17.69 44.64 8.67
C ALA A 1104 -16.77 44.73 9.91
N ALA A 1105 -17.08 43.99 10.98
CA ALA A 1105 -16.26 43.97 12.21
C ALA A 1105 -14.87 43.31 12.03
N HIS A 1106 -14.70 42.48 10.99
CA HIS A 1106 -13.46 41.76 10.71
C HIS A 1106 -12.56 42.52 9.72
N ILE A 1107 -13.06 43.57 9.07
CA ILE A 1107 -12.26 44.42 8.18
C ILE A 1107 -11.54 45.47 9.02
N LYS A 1108 -10.27 45.20 9.37
CA LYS A 1108 -9.46 46.12 10.21
C LYS A 1108 -8.48 46.97 9.39
N SER A 1109 -7.98 46.45 8.26
CA SER A 1109 -6.94 47.14 7.50
C SER A 1109 -7.49 48.23 6.58
N GLN A 1110 -6.69 49.30 6.43
CA GLN A 1110 -6.95 50.39 5.50
C GLN A 1110 -7.04 49.88 4.05
N MET A 1111 -6.19 48.92 3.67
CA MET A 1111 -6.18 48.35 2.32
C MET A 1111 -7.45 47.51 2.05
N GLY A 1112 -7.91 46.76 3.05
CA GLY A 1112 -9.15 46.01 2.99
C GLY A 1112 -10.36 46.92 2.75
N TRP A 1113 -10.51 47.93 3.60
CA TRP A 1113 -11.55 48.95 3.43
C TRP A 1113 -11.46 49.70 2.11
N ARG A 1114 -10.25 50.08 1.68
CA ARG A 1114 -10.03 50.71 0.37
C ARG A 1114 -10.59 49.84 -0.76
N THR A 1115 -10.34 48.54 -0.74
CA THR A 1115 -10.75 47.63 -1.82
C THR A 1115 -12.27 47.48 -1.85
N VAL A 1116 -12.88 47.21 -0.69
CA VAL A 1116 -14.33 47.06 -0.55
C VAL A 1116 -15.08 48.34 -0.91
N ILE A 1117 -14.65 49.49 -0.39
CA ILE A 1117 -15.31 50.78 -0.67
C ILE A 1117 -15.10 51.20 -2.13
N LEU A 1118 -13.94 50.92 -2.72
CA LEU A 1118 -13.71 51.18 -4.14
C LEU A 1118 -14.67 50.38 -5.02
N LEU A 1119 -14.84 49.08 -4.74
CA LEU A 1119 -15.82 48.23 -5.43
C LEU A 1119 -17.24 48.78 -5.33
N LEU A 1120 -17.66 49.24 -4.15
CA LEU A 1120 -18.97 49.89 -3.97
C LEU A 1120 -19.05 51.25 -4.69
N SER A 1121 -17.99 52.06 -4.67
CA SER A 1121 -18.02 53.42 -5.22
C SER A 1121 -18.17 53.46 -6.74
N ILE A 1122 -17.61 52.47 -7.45
CA ILE A 1122 -17.69 52.36 -8.92
C ILE A 1122 -19.14 52.16 -9.38
N THR A 1123 -19.98 51.53 -8.56
CA THR A 1123 -21.38 51.24 -8.90
C THR A 1123 -22.25 52.49 -8.87
N ALA A 1124 -21.78 53.61 -8.32
CA ALA A 1124 -22.53 54.87 -8.24
C ALA A 1124 -23.10 55.34 -9.58
N ARG A 1125 -22.41 55.05 -10.69
CA ARG A 1125 -22.79 55.43 -12.06
C ARG A 1125 -23.46 54.30 -12.86
N HIS A 1126 -23.67 53.14 -12.26
CA HIS A 1126 -24.31 52.01 -12.93
C HIS A 1126 -25.82 52.00 -12.66
N PRO A 1127 -26.70 51.90 -13.69
CA PRO A 1127 -28.16 51.94 -13.53
C PRO A 1127 -28.67 50.94 -12.50
N ASP A 1128 -28.33 49.66 -12.66
CA ASP A 1128 -28.93 48.59 -11.83
C ASP A 1128 -28.20 48.38 -10.49
N ALA A 1129 -26.86 48.46 -10.46
CA ALA A 1129 -26.07 48.23 -9.27
C ALA A 1129 -26.03 49.40 -8.26
N SER A 1130 -26.37 50.63 -8.67
CA SER A 1130 -26.14 51.81 -7.83
C SER A 1130 -26.98 51.85 -6.55
N GLU A 1131 -28.20 51.33 -6.55
CA GLU A 1131 -29.05 51.30 -5.35
C GLU A 1131 -28.45 50.37 -4.28
N VAL A 1132 -28.10 49.14 -4.67
CA VAL A 1132 -27.49 48.15 -3.78
C VAL A 1132 -26.14 48.64 -3.24
N GLY A 1133 -25.32 49.24 -4.10
CA GLY A 1133 -24.04 49.81 -3.70
C GLY A 1133 -24.20 50.94 -2.69
N PHE A 1134 -25.22 51.78 -2.87
CA PHE A 1134 -25.54 52.85 -1.94
C PHE A 1134 -26.07 52.31 -0.61
N GLU A 1135 -26.93 51.29 -0.60
CA GLU A 1135 -27.39 50.64 0.63
C GLU A 1135 -26.24 50.07 1.48
N ALA A 1136 -25.21 49.52 0.84
CA ALA A 1136 -24.02 49.04 1.53
C ALA A 1136 -23.23 50.19 2.17
N ILE A 1137 -23.07 51.32 1.47
CA ILE A 1137 -22.45 52.53 2.04
C ILE A 1137 -23.29 53.10 3.19
N VAL A 1138 -24.61 53.13 3.05
CA VAL A 1138 -25.56 53.51 4.12
C VAL A 1138 -25.33 52.63 5.35
N PHE A 1139 -25.25 51.30 5.18
CA PHE A 1139 -24.99 50.38 6.30
C PHE A 1139 -23.66 50.67 7.02
N ILE A 1140 -22.60 51.01 6.29
CA ILE A 1140 -21.30 51.33 6.91
C ILE A 1140 -21.36 52.66 7.68
N MET A 1141 -22.02 53.68 7.10
CA MET A 1141 -21.95 55.06 7.59
C MET A 1141 -23.05 55.44 8.59
N THR A 1142 -24.22 54.80 8.53
CA THR A 1142 -25.37 55.14 9.38
C THR A 1142 -25.00 54.91 10.85
N GLU A 1143 -25.28 55.90 11.69
CA GLU A 1143 -24.94 55.93 13.13
C GLU A 1143 -23.45 55.81 13.49
N GLY A 1144 -22.55 55.60 12.51
CA GLY A 1144 -21.12 55.44 12.74
C GLY A 1144 -20.68 54.04 13.18
N ALA A 1145 -21.57 53.04 13.17
CA ALA A 1145 -21.30 51.72 13.74
C ALA A 1145 -20.09 50.97 13.13
N HIS A 1146 -19.78 51.22 11.86
CA HIS A 1146 -18.66 50.60 11.15
C HIS A 1146 -17.66 51.61 10.58
N LEU A 1147 -17.78 52.90 10.96
CA LEU A 1147 -16.79 53.91 10.60
C LEU A 1147 -15.56 53.77 11.52
N SER A 1148 -14.38 53.93 10.94
CA SER A 1148 -13.09 53.92 11.62
C SER A 1148 -12.14 54.91 10.95
N LEU A 1149 -11.05 55.27 11.63
CA LEU A 1149 -9.98 56.10 11.04
C LEU A 1149 -9.43 55.50 9.73
N ALA A 1150 -9.44 54.17 9.60
CA ALA A 1150 -8.94 53.46 8.43
C ALA A 1150 -9.85 53.56 7.19
N ASN A 1151 -11.17 53.76 7.38
CA ASN A 1151 -12.13 53.76 6.28
C ASN A 1151 -12.81 55.11 6.01
N TYR A 1152 -12.75 56.05 6.96
CA TYR A 1152 -13.46 57.32 6.90
C TYR A 1152 -13.25 58.07 5.58
N GLY A 1153 -11.99 58.28 5.19
CA GLY A 1153 -11.67 59.01 3.96
C GLY A 1153 -12.25 58.37 2.70
N PHE A 1154 -12.27 57.03 2.63
CA PHE A 1154 -12.85 56.30 1.51
C PHE A 1154 -14.38 56.36 1.51
N CYS A 1155 -15.02 56.24 2.68
CA CYS A 1155 -16.48 56.37 2.82
C CYS A 1155 -16.97 57.74 2.37
N ILE A 1156 -16.28 58.82 2.74
CA ILE A 1156 -16.61 60.19 2.28
C ILE A 1156 -16.50 60.29 0.76
N ASP A 1157 -15.42 59.76 0.17
CA ASP A 1157 -15.26 59.80 -1.28
C ASP A 1157 -16.31 58.97 -2.03
N ALA A 1158 -16.71 57.82 -1.47
CA ALA A 1158 -17.76 56.99 -2.02
C ALA A 1158 -19.12 57.68 -1.93
N ALA A 1159 -19.50 58.20 -0.75
CA ALA A 1159 -20.73 58.96 -0.56
C ALA A 1159 -20.78 60.19 -1.49
N ARG A 1160 -19.65 60.89 -1.68
CA ARG A 1160 -19.53 61.98 -2.67
C ARG A 1160 -19.80 61.49 -4.09
N GLN A 1161 -19.25 60.34 -4.50
CA GLN A 1161 -19.49 59.78 -5.83
C GLN A 1161 -20.97 59.40 -6.05
N PHE A 1162 -21.62 58.82 -5.04
CA PHE A 1162 -23.06 58.54 -5.08
C PHE A 1162 -23.90 59.81 -5.15
N ALA A 1163 -23.49 60.87 -4.43
CA ALA A 1163 -24.13 62.17 -4.50
C ALA A 1163 -23.96 62.83 -5.87
N GLU A 1164 -22.77 62.79 -6.48
CA GLU A 1164 -22.47 63.37 -7.80
C GLU A 1164 -23.15 62.63 -8.95
N SER A 1165 -23.49 61.35 -8.77
CA SER A 1165 -24.12 60.55 -9.81
C SER A 1165 -25.53 61.03 -10.16
N ARG A 1166 -25.85 61.00 -11.45
CA ARG A 1166 -27.19 61.31 -12.00
C ARG A 1166 -28.08 60.08 -12.15
N VAL A 1167 -27.54 58.89 -11.91
CA VAL A 1167 -28.29 57.64 -12.05
C VAL A 1167 -29.34 57.51 -10.95
N GLY A 1168 -29.03 57.97 -9.74
CA GLY A 1168 -29.98 58.03 -8.64
C GLY A 1168 -30.90 59.23 -8.70
N LEU A 1169 -32.10 59.08 -8.13
CA LEU A 1169 -32.98 60.19 -7.83
C LEU A 1169 -32.28 61.19 -6.89
N ALA A 1170 -32.73 62.45 -6.92
CA ALA A 1170 -32.16 63.50 -6.07
C ALA A 1170 -32.19 63.13 -4.57
N ASP A 1171 -33.21 62.39 -4.13
CA ASP A 1171 -33.33 61.86 -2.76
C ASP A 1171 -32.12 61.02 -2.33
N ARG A 1172 -31.55 60.20 -3.23
CA ARG A 1172 -30.36 59.42 -2.92
C ARG A 1172 -29.14 60.32 -2.73
N SER A 1173 -28.98 61.32 -3.60
CA SER A 1173 -27.90 62.29 -3.49
C SER A 1173 -28.01 63.13 -2.20
N VAL A 1174 -29.23 63.48 -1.80
CA VAL A 1174 -29.54 64.17 -0.54
C VAL A 1174 -29.20 63.27 0.65
N ARG A 1175 -29.61 62.01 0.63
CA ARG A 1175 -29.28 61.05 1.70
C ARG A 1175 -27.77 60.79 1.81
N ALA A 1176 -27.05 60.77 0.69
CA ALA A 1176 -25.58 60.69 0.70
C ALA A 1176 -24.93 61.92 1.34
N LEU A 1177 -25.47 63.12 1.09
CA LEU A 1177 -25.05 64.35 1.75
C LEU A 1177 -25.31 64.31 3.27
N ASP A 1178 -26.46 63.77 3.69
CA ASP A 1178 -26.77 63.60 5.11
C ASP A 1178 -25.76 62.67 5.80
N LEU A 1179 -25.46 61.50 5.21
CA LEU A 1179 -24.44 60.57 5.73
C LEU A 1179 -23.07 61.23 5.89
N MET A 1180 -22.63 62.03 4.89
CA MET A 1180 -21.38 62.78 4.99
C MET A 1180 -21.44 63.85 6.08
N SER A 1181 -22.56 64.53 6.25
CA SER A 1181 -22.69 65.58 7.26
C SER A 1181 -22.75 65.03 8.68
N ASP A 1182 -23.43 63.90 8.86
CA ASP A 1182 -23.62 63.26 10.16
C ASP A 1182 -22.33 62.57 10.62
N SER A 1183 -21.44 62.18 9.70
CA SER A 1183 -20.15 61.57 10.03
C SER A 1183 -19.21 62.51 10.81
N VAL A 1184 -19.48 63.83 10.82
CA VAL A 1184 -18.72 64.80 11.62
C VAL A 1184 -18.76 64.49 13.11
N ARG A 1185 -19.86 63.87 13.59
CA ARG A 1185 -20.00 63.43 14.99
C ARG A 1185 -18.96 62.36 15.35
N ASN A 1186 -18.63 61.46 14.42
CA ASN A 1186 -17.61 60.44 14.66
C ASN A 1186 -16.21 61.06 14.77
N LEU A 1187 -15.90 62.07 13.94
CA LEU A 1187 -14.64 62.81 14.08
C LEU A 1187 -14.55 63.52 15.43
N ALA A 1188 -15.66 64.09 15.93
CA ALA A 1188 -15.72 64.73 17.24
C ALA A 1188 -15.44 63.73 18.37
N LEU A 1189 -16.08 62.55 18.33
CA LEU A 1189 -15.86 61.47 19.27
C LEU A 1189 -14.40 61.01 19.29
N TRP A 1190 -13.81 60.69 18.13
CA TRP A 1190 -12.40 60.28 18.05
C TRP A 1190 -11.44 61.38 18.50
N SER A 1191 -11.77 62.65 18.24
CA SER A 1191 -10.96 63.78 18.73
C SER A 1191 -10.95 63.87 20.24
N GLN A 1192 -12.03 63.48 20.93
CA GLN A 1192 -12.08 63.42 22.39
C GLN A 1192 -11.34 62.19 22.94
N GLU A 1193 -11.49 61.03 22.30
CA GLU A 1193 -10.79 59.80 22.69
C GLU A 1193 -9.27 59.96 22.61
N ILE A 1194 -8.74 60.53 21.53
CA ILE A 1194 -7.30 60.77 21.38
C ILE A 1194 -6.75 61.73 22.44
N LYS A 1195 -7.56 62.71 22.91
CA LYS A 1195 -7.15 63.56 24.04
C LYS A 1195 -7.07 62.81 25.36
N ALA A 1196 -7.91 61.80 25.56
CA ALA A 1196 -7.97 61.05 26.82
C ALA A 1196 -6.81 60.06 26.96
N THR A 1197 -6.29 59.52 25.85
CA THR A 1197 -5.15 58.60 25.85
C THR A 1197 -3.81 59.35 25.89
N THR A 1198 -3.26 59.53 27.09
CA THR A 1198 -1.96 60.16 27.35
C THR A 1198 -0.82 59.16 27.19
N PHE A 1199 -0.45 58.77 25.96
CA PHE A 1199 0.80 58.03 25.69
C PHE A 1199 1.46 58.46 24.35
N GLU A 1200 2.79 58.36 24.33
CA GLU A 1200 3.80 59.13 23.59
C GLU A 1200 3.83 59.06 22.03
N GLU A 1201 2.77 58.65 21.34
CA GLU A 1201 2.67 58.72 19.85
C GLU A 1201 1.72 59.83 19.34
N GLY A 1202 1.34 60.75 20.22
CA GLY A 1202 0.17 61.63 20.10
C GLY A 1202 0.16 62.75 19.04
N GLU A 1203 1.22 62.99 18.28
CA GLU A 1203 1.20 64.08 17.27
C GLU A 1203 0.47 63.72 15.97
N LYS A 1204 0.45 62.44 15.56
CA LYS A 1204 -0.17 62.05 14.28
C LYS A 1204 -1.71 61.98 14.33
N GLY A 1205 -2.27 61.70 15.51
CA GLY A 1205 -3.71 61.55 15.72
C GLY A 1205 -4.53 62.81 15.38
N PRO A 1206 -4.26 63.97 15.99
CA PRO A 1206 -5.03 65.19 15.75
C PRO A 1206 -4.82 65.74 14.32
N GLU A 1207 -3.63 65.55 13.73
CA GLU A 1207 -3.42 65.91 12.32
C GLU A 1207 -4.24 65.05 11.35
N ALA A 1208 -4.34 63.73 11.60
CA ALA A 1208 -5.16 62.85 10.79
C ALA A 1208 -6.66 63.24 10.85
N ILE A 1209 -7.18 63.58 12.04
CA ILE A 1209 -8.57 64.05 12.18
C ILE A 1209 -8.78 65.38 11.43
N ARG A 1210 -7.81 66.30 11.52
CA ARG A 1210 -7.83 67.57 10.77
C ARG A 1210 -7.93 67.34 9.26
N GLU A 1211 -7.12 66.44 8.72
CA GLU A 1211 -7.14 66.10 7.29
C GLU A 1211 -8.46 65.44 6.87
N MET A 1212 -9.02 64.55 7.69
CA MET A 1212 -10.31 63.91 7.44
C MET A 1212 -11.47 64.91 7.45
N TRP A 1213 -11.46 65.85 8.40
CA TRP A 1213 -12.44 66.94 8.44
C TRP A 1213 -12.34 67.84 7.22
N LEU A 1214 -11.11 68.23 6.83
CA LEU A 1214 -10.90 69.05 5.63
C LEU A 1214 -11.36 68.33 4.36
N ARG A 1215 -11.11 67.01 4.25
CA ARG A 1215 -11.58 66.18 3.13
C ARG A 1215 -13.11 66.13 3.05
N LEU A 1216 -13.80 66.00 4.19
CA LEU A 1216 -15.26 66.10 4.27
C LEU A 1216 -15.76 67.45 3.75
N LEU A 1217 -15.16 68.55 4.21
CA LEU A 1217 -15.55 69.89 3.78
C LEU A 1217 -15.32 70.11 2.28
N GLN A 1218 -14.20 69.64 1.73
CA GLN A 1218 -13.90 69.71 0.30
C GLN A 1218 -14.90 68.88 -0.53
N ALA A 1219 -15.31 67.71 -0.03
CA ALA A 1219 -16.33 66.89 -0.68
C ALA A 1219 -17.68 67.62 -0.76
N LEU A 1220 -18.13 68.21 0.36
CA LEU A 1220 -19.37 68.99 0.44
C LEU A 1220 -19.29 70.29 -0.39
N LYS A 1221 -18.13 70.95 -0.42
CA LYS A 1221 -17.86 72.13 -1.27
C LYS A 1221 -18.12 71.81 -2.73
N LYS A 1222 -17.58 70.69 -3.21
CA LYS A 1222 -17.74 70.27 -4.61
C LYS A 1222 -19.19 70.00 -4.98
N LEU A 1223 -19.94 69.35 -4.08
CA LEU A 1223 -21.37 69.08 -4.27
C LEU A 1223 -22.25 70.33 -4.15
N SER A 1224 -21.77 71.34 -3.42
CA SER A 1224 -22.41 72.67 -3.36
C SER A 1224 -22.32 73.44 -4.68
N LEU A 1225 -21.70 72.86 -5.72
CA LEU A 1225 -21.64 73.38 -7.10
C LEU A 1225 -22.44 72.50 -8.08
N ASP A 1226 -23.22 71.51 -7.61
CA ASP A 1226 -24.00 70.61 -8.48
C ASP A 1226 -25.05 71.38 -9.31
N GLN A 1227 -25.34 70.89 -10.53
CA GLN A 1227 -26.36 71.49 -11.40
C GLN A 1227 -27.78 71.40 -10.83
N ARG A 1228 -28.08 70.32 -10.11
CA ARG A 1228 -29.38 70.06 -9.48
C ARG A 1228 -29.56 70.96 -8.26
N GLU A 1229 -30.63 71.76 -8.27
CA GLU A 1229 -30.93 72.72 -7.21
C GLU A 1229 -31.04 72.08 -5.82
N GLU A 1230 -31.76 70.97 -5.72
CA GLU A 1230 -32.00 70.25 -4.46
C GLU A 1230 -30.69 69.77 -3.83
N VAL A 1231 -29.85 69.10 -4.62
CA VAL A 1231 -28.54 68.60 -4.18
C VAL A 1231 -27.61 69.76 -3.79
N ARG A 1232 -27.58 70.82 -4.61
CA ARG A 1232 -26.73 71.99 -4.37
C ARG A 1232 -27.11 72.71 -3.08
N ASN A 1233 -28.40 72.98 -2.87
CA ASN A 1233 -28.89 73.68 -1.69
C ASN A 1233 -28.74 72.82 -0.43
N HIS A 1234 -28.98 71.51 -0.52
CA HIS A 1234 -28.78 70.60 0.59
C HIS A 1234 -27.31 70.42 0.95
N ALA A 1235 -26.40 70.44 -0.04
CA ALA A 1235 -24.97 70.41 0.18
C ALA A 1235 -24.48 71.67 0.91
N LEU A 1236 -25.01 72.85 0.57
CA LEU A 1236 -24.75 74.08 1.32
C LEU A 1236 -25.24 73.98 2.77
N ALA A 1237 -26.44 73.45 3.01
CA ALA A 1237 -26.95 73.25 4.35
C ALA A 1237 -26.10 72.26 5.16
N SER A 1238 -25.66 71.17 4.51
CA SER A 1238 -24.79 70.14 5.07
C SER A 1238 -23.41 70.69 5.41
N LEU A 1239 -22.82 71.50 4.53
CA LEU A 1239 -21.54 72.18 4.76
C LEU A 1239 -21.64 73.14 5.95
N GLN A 1240 -22.73 73.92 6.04
CA GLN A 1240 -22.97 74.78 7.19
C GLN A 1240 -23.06 73.95 8.49
N ARG A 1241 -23.74 72.80 8.47
CA ARG A 1241 -23.82 71.89 9.62
C ARG A 1241 -22.42 71.43 10.05
N CYS A 1242 -21.61 70.90 9.14
CA CYS A 1242 -20.23 70.43 9.45
C CYS A 1242 -19.30 71.53 9.98
N LEU A 1243 -19.45 72.77 9.50
CA LEU A 1243 -18.67 73.92 9.97
C LEU A 1243 -19.13 74.45 11.33
N THR A 1244 -20.39 74.21 11.70
CA THR A 1244 -20.99 74.70 12.96
C THR A 1244 -20.98 73.63 14.07
N SER A 1245 -20.91 72.35 13.73
CA SER A 1245 -20.85 71.22 14.69
C SER A 1245 -19.46 70.97 15.28
N THR A 1246 -18.55 71.94 15.27
CA THR A 1246 -17.13 71.75 15.63
C THR A 1246 -16.79 72.01 17.09
N GLY A 1247 -17.76 72.35 17.95
CA GLY A 1247 -17.50 72.67 19.36
C GLY A 1247 -16.79 71.57 20.15
N GLU A 1248 -16.82 70.34 19.64
CA GLU A 1248 -16.18 69.15 20.22
C GLU A 1248 -14.86 68.75 19.54
N LEU A 1249 -14.56 69.29 18.35
CA LEU A 1249 -13.34 69.00 17.59
C LEU A 1249 -12.23 69.97 18.01
N CYS A 1250 -11.11 69.48 18.55
CA CYS A 1250 -9.99 70.36 18.91
C CYS A 1250 -9.09 70.67 17.72
N LEU A 1251 -9.60 71.52 16.85
CA LEU A 1251 -8.86 72.06 15.71
C LEU A 1251 -8.02 73.25 16.18
N GLN A 1252 -6.74 73.30 15.78
CA GLN A 1252 -5.90 74.48 15.98
C GLN A 1252 -6.50 75.68 15.24
N SER A 1253 -6.42 76.88 15.81
CA SER A 1253 -6.98 78.11 15.21
C SER A 1253 -6.52 78.33 13.77
N ALA A 1254 -5.27 77.97 13.42
CA ALA A 1254 -4.72 78.10 12.07
C ALA A 1254 -5.44 77.24 11.01
N THR A 1255 -6.08 76.14 11.43
CA THR A 1255 -6.88 75.26 10.55
C THR A 1255 -8.10 76.00 9.99
N TRP A 1256 -8.69 76.89 10.79
CA TRP A 1256 -9.85 77.69 10.35
C TRP A 1256 -9.49 78.63 9.21
N SER A 1257 -8.29 79.23 9.24
CA SER A 1257 -7.82 80.04 8.11
C SER A 1257 -7.78 79.22 6.81
N HIS A 1258 -7.29 77.98 6.88
CA HIS A 1258 -7.26 77.08 5.73
C HIS A 1258 -8.66 76.68 5.26
N ALA A 1259 -9.60 76.41 6.17
CA ALA A 1259 -10.99 76.12 5.81
C ALA A 1259 -11.67 77.31 5.13
N PHE A 1260 -11.42 78.53 5.60
CA PHE A 1260 -11.91 79.74 4.94
C PHE A 1260 -11.36 79.88 3.52
N ASP A 1261 -10.05 79.75 3.34
CA ASP A 1261 -9.42 79.94 2.03
C ASP A 1261 -9.75 78.81 1.04
N LEU A 1262 -9.58 77.55 1.44
CA LEU A 1262 -9.70 76.37 0.56
C LEU A 1262 -11.14 75.95 0.30
N VAL A 1263 -12.06 76.21 1.23
CA VAL A 1263 -13.45 75.75 1.14
C VAL A 1263 -14.41 76.92 1.00
N ILE A 1264 -14.51 77.78 2.01
CA ILE A 1264 -15.59 78.78 2.08
C ILE A 1264 -15.43 79.83 0.99
N PHE A 1265 -14.30 80.54 0.94
CA PHE A 1265 -14.05 81.58 -0.04
C PHE A 1265 -14.02 81.04 -1.46
N SER A 1266 -13.36 79.90 -1.68
CA SER A 1266 -13.37 79.24 -2.97
C SER A 1266 -14.79 78.86 -3.42
N LEU A 1267 -15.63 78.31 -2.54
CA LEU A 1267 -17.04 78.02 -2.84
C LEU A 1267 -17.82 79.28 -3.25
N LEU A 1268 -17.62 80.39 -2.52
CA LEU A 1268 -18.32 81.64 -2.81
C LEU A 1268 -17.93 82.21 -4.17
N ASP A 1269 -16.64 82.16 -4.50
CA ASP A 1269 -16.09 82.64 -5.75
C ASP A 1269 -16.56 81.73 -6.92
N ASP A 1270 -16.56 80.40 -6.74
CA ASP A 1270 -17.06 79.43 -7.74
C ASP A 1270 -18.57 79.60 -8.01
N LEU A 1271 -19.39 79.77 -6.96
CA LEU A 1271 -20.83 80.01 -7.11
C LEU A 1271 -21.14 81.33 -7.85
N LEU A 1272 -20.36 82.37 -7.58
CA LEU A 1272 -20.47 83.64 -8.31
C LEU A 1272 -20.17 83.43 -9.79
N GLU A 1273 -19.10 82.71 -10.11
CA GLU A 1273 -18.71 82.41 -11.49
C GLU A 1273 -19.79 81.61 -12.23
N ILE A 1274 -20.31 80.54 -11.59
CA ILE A 1274 -21.40 79.73 -12.15
C ILE A 1274 -22.64 80.60 -12.42
N SER A 1275 -23.00 81.50 -11.50
CA SER A 1275 -24.17 82.37 -11.63
C SER A 1275 -24.10 83.38 -12.78
N GLN A 1276 -22.88 83.73 -13.22
CA GLN A 1276 -22.62 84.70 -14.29
C GLN A 1276 -22.43 84.02 -15.65
N ASN A 1277 -21.79 82.86 -15.67
CA ASN A 1277 -21.31 82.23 -16.90
C ASN A 1277 -22.26 81.16 -17.48
N HIS A 1278 -23.19 80.60 -16.69
CA HIS A 1278 -24.01 79.46 -17.11
C HIS A 1278 -25.48 79.81 -17.35
N SER A 1279 -26.14 79.03 -18.22
CA SER A 1279 -27.55 79.24 -18.59
C SER A 1279 -28.51 78.70 -17.52
N GLN A 1280 -29.75 79.22 -17.49
CA GLN A 1280 -30.81 78.71 -16.61
C GLN A 1280 -31.19 77.24 -16.88
N LYS A 1281 -30.91 76.73 -18.09
CA LYS A 1281 -31.15 75.34 -18.45
C LYS A 1281 -30.19 74.40 -17.70
N ASP A 1282 -28.98 74.87 -17.45
CA ASP A 1282 -27.92 74.11 -16.79
C ASP A 1282 -27.97 74.27 -15.26
N TYR A 1283 -28.35 75.45 -14.76
CA TYR A 1283 -28.48 75.74 -13.33
C TYR A 1283 -29.81 76.44 -12.99
N ARG A 1284 -30.72 75.68 -12.35
CA ARG A 1284 -32.00 76.22 -11.85
C ARG A 1284 -31.81 76.97 -10.54
N ASN A 1285 -32.56 78.07 -10.37
CA ASN A 1285 -32.69 78.87 -9.15
C ASN A 1285 -31.37 79.22 -8.41
N MET A 1286 -30.39 79.76 -9.14
CA MET A 1286 -29.08 80.10 -8.56
C MET A 1286 -29.16 81.17 -7.44
N GLU A 1287 -30.14 82.07 -7.51
CA GLU A 1287 -30.35 83.11 -6.49
C GLU A 1287 -30.59 82.51 -5.10
N GLY A 1288 -31.38 81.43 -5.00
CA GLY A 1288 -31.60 80.71 -3.75
C GLY A 1288 -30.30 80.14 -3.16
N SER A 1289 -29.44 79.56 -4.00
CA SER A 1289 -28.16 79.00 -3.59
C SER A 1289 -27.19 80.10 -3.11
N LEU A 1290 -27.15 81.25 -3.77
CA LEU A 1290 -26.31 82.39 -3.36
C LEU A 1290 -26.73 82.93 -1.98
N VAL A 1291 -28.04 83.01 -1.71
CA VAL A 1291 -28.57 83.43 -0.40
C VAL A 1291 -28.16 82.45 0.70
N LEU A 1292 -28.27 81.14 0.44
CA LEU A 1292 -27.82 80.10 1.39
C LEU A 1292 -26.32 80.19 1.67
N ALA A 1293 -25.50 80.43 0.65
CA ALA A 1293 -24.06 80.59 0.80
C ALA A 1293 -23.69 81.81 1.67
N MET A 1294 -24.38 82.94 1.51
CA MET A 1294 -24.17 84.11 2.37
C MET A 1294 -24.59 83.85 3.81
N LYS A 1295 -25.72 83.17 4.03
CA LYS A 1295 -26.17 82.77 5.37
C LYS A 1295 -25.17 81.84 6.04
N LEU A 1296 -24.59 80.89 5.30
CA LEU A 1296 -23.54 79.99 5.77
C LEU A 1296 -22.34 80.77 6.29
N VAL A 1297 -21.78 81.68 5.47
CA VAL A 1297 -20.59 82.45 5.84
C VAL A 1297 -20.83 83.30 7.07
N ALA A 1298 -21.95 84.02 7.12
CA ALA A 1298 -22.29 84.87 8.24
C ALA A 1298 -22.43 84.07 9.54
N LYS A 1299 -23.11 82.93 9.48
CA LYS A 1299 -23.31 82.06 10.64
C LYS A 1299 -22.00 81.44 11.14
N VAL A 1300 -21.20 80.88 10.23
CA VAL A 1300 -19.90 80.25 10.56
C VAL A 1300 -18.92 81.28 11.11
N TYR A 1301 -18.83 82.47 10.50
CA TYR A 1301 -17.97 83.54 10.97
C TYR A 1301 -18.36 84.02 12.37
N LEU A 1302 -19.66 84.22 12.63
CA LEU A 1302 -20.18 84.62 13.95
C LEU A 1302 -19.86 83.61 15.05
N GLN A 1303 -20.04 82.31 14.74
CA GLN A 1303 -19.78 81.24 15.70
C GLN A 1303 -18.29 81.15 16.04
N LEU A 1304 -17.42 81.21 15.05
CA LEU A 1304 -15.96 81.08 15.20
C LEU A 1304 -15.27 82.40 15.56
N LEU A 1305 -16.02 83.50 15.69
CA LEU A 1305 -15.46 84.82 16.00
C LEU A 1305 -14.51 84.82 17.22
N PRO A 1306 -14.78 84.11 18.34
CA PRO A 1306 -13.83 84.00 19.45
C PRO A 1306 -12.48 83.38 19.04
N ASP A 1307 -12.51 82.30 18.27
CA ASP A 1307 -11.32 81.53 17.89
C ASP A 1307 -10.52 82.22 16.78
N LEU A 1308 -11.22 82.90 15.86
CA LEU A 1308 -10.63 83.64 14.75
C LEU A 1308 -9.92 84.91 15.22
N PHE A 1309 -10.43 85.56 16.27
CA PHE A 1309 -9.88 86.82 16.78
C PHE A 1309 -8.44 86.66 17.30
N GLY A 1310 -8.06 85.47 17.77
CA GLY A 1310 -6.69 85.15 18.19
C GLY A 1310 -5.69 84.94 17.04
N LEU A 1311 -6.14 84.93 15.78
CA LEU A 1311 -5.27 84.70 14.63
C LEU A 1311 -4.53 85.97 14.19
N SER A 1312 -3.25 85.83 13.86
CA SER A 1312 -2.48 86.90 13.20
C SER A 1312 -3.07 87.31 11.83
N SER A 1313 -3.81 86.40 11.19
CA SER A 1313 -4.51 86.64 9.91
C SER A 1313 -5.94 87.16 10.06
N PHE A 1314 -6.42 87.48 11.26
CA PHE A 1314 -7.82 87.87 11.51
C PHE A 1314 -8.30 89.00 10.59
N CYS A 1315 -7.56 90.11 10.51
CA CYS A 1315 -7.91 91.25 9.65
C CYS A 1315 -8.03 90.83 8.18
N LYS A 1316 -7.08 90.02 7.68
CA LYS A 1316 -7.10 89.53 6.29
C LYS A 1316 -8.33 88.67 6.03
N LEU A 1317 -8.68 87.78 6.96
CA LEU A 1317 -9.84 86.90 6.85
C LEU A 1317 -11.15 87.69 6.88
N TRP A 1318 -11.28 88.66 7.79
CA TRP A 1318 -12.44 89.56 7.86
C TRP A 1318 -12.64 90.36 6.58
N LEU A 1319 -11.57 90.93 6.03
CA LEU A 1319 -11.62 91.61 4.73
C LEU A 1319 -12.01 90.67 3.60
N GLY A 1320 -11.57 89.41 3.67
CA GLY A 1320 -11.99 88.35 2.75
C GLY A 1320 -13.50 88.09 2.78
N VAL A 1321 -14.13 88.13 3.96
CA VAL A 1321 -15.59 88.02 4.13
C VAL A 1321 -16.30 89.25 3.58
N LEU A 1322 -15.87 90.45 3.99
CA LEU A 1322 -16.45 91.72 3.54
C LEU A 1322 -16.39 91.89 2.02
N SER A 1323 -15.23 91.63 1.42
CA SER A 1323 -15.03 91.73 -0.04
C SER A 1323 -16.00 90.83 -0.81
N ARG A 1324 -16.28 89.62 -0.30
CA ARG A 1324 -17.19 88.67 -0.95
C ARG A 1324 -18.65 89.05 -0.72
N MET A 1325 -19.02 89.53 0.47
CA MET A 1325 -20.36 90.11 0.72
C MET A 1325 -20.63 91.28 -0.24
N GLU A 1326 -19.65 92.16 -0.46
CA GLU A 1326 -19.74 93.26 -1.42
C GLU A 1326 -19.93 92.77 -2.86
N LYS A 1327 -19.18 91.75 -3.28
CA LYS A 1327 -19.36 91.12 -4.61
C LYS A 1327 -20.76 90.51 -4.78
N TYR A 1328 -21.30 89.87 -3.75
CA TYR A 1328 -22.62 89.22 -3.79
C TYR A 1328 -23.77 90.25 -3.91
N VAL A 1329 -23.70 91.39 -3.23
CA VAL A 1329 -24.71 92.47 -3.39
C VAL A 1329 -24.69 93.07 -4.79
N LYS A 1330 -23.49 93.17 -5.38
CA LYS A 1330 -23.29 93.74 -6.72
C LYS A 1330 -23.56 92.73 -7.86
N VAL A 1331 -23.73 91.45 -7.54
CA VAL A 1331 -23.87 90.39 -8.56
C VAL A 1331 -25.13 90.61 -9.39
N LYS A 1332 -24.98 90.43 -10.70
CA LYS A 1332 -26.11 90.44 -11.63
C LYS A 1332 -26.44 89.01 -12.03
N VAL A 1333 -27.36 88.37 -11.29
CA VAL A 1333 -27.90 87.07 -11.69
C VAL A 1333 -28.74 87.32 -12.95
N ARG A 1334 -28.26 86.85 -14.11
CA ARG A 1334 -28.92 87.06 -15.42
C ARG A 1334 -29.05 88.53 -15.83
N GLY A 1335 -28.02 89.34 -15.56
CA GLY A 1335 -27.99 90.76 -15.95
C GLY A 1335 -28.86 91.69 -15.10
N LYS A 1336 -29.71 91.15 -14.22
CA LYS A 1336 -30.47 91.90 -13.20
C LYS A 1336 -29.85 91.71 -11.83
N ARG A 1337 -29.87 92.75 -11.01
CA ARG A 1337 -29.46 92.61 -9.60
C ARG A 1337 -30.53 91.79 -8.88
N SER A 1338 -30.10 90.94 -7.95
CA SER A 1338 -31.00 90.12 -7.13
C SER A 1338 -31.56 90.97 -5.99
N ASP A 1339 -32.89 91.09 -5.94
CA ASP A 1339 -33.57 91.83 -4.86
C ASP A 1339 -33.37 91.12 -3.52
N ARG A 1340 -33.40 89.78 -3.51
CA ARG A 1340 -33.18 88.98 -2.29
C ARG A 1340 -31.78 89.16 -1.71
N LEU A 1341 -30.73 89.23 -2.54
CA LEU A 1341 -29.36 89.46 -2.06
C LEU A 1341 -29.15 90.89 -1.57
N GLN A 1342 -29.84 91.87 -2.17
CA GLN A 1342 -29.79 93.27 -1.71
C GLN A 1342 -30.43 93.47 -0.33
N GLU A 1343 -31.41 92.64 0.03
CA GLU A 1343 -32.02 92.66 1.36
C GLU A 1343 -31.18 91.84 2.36
N VAL A 1344 -30.88 90.58 2.02
CA VAL A 1344 -30.30 89.63 2.97
C VAL A 1344 -28.85 89.95 3.35
N VAL A 1345 -28.00 90.41 2.42
CA VAL A 1345 -26.57 90.59 2.72
C VAL A 1345 -26.33 91.76 3.69
N PRO A 1346 -26.94 92.95 3.52
CA PRO A 1346 -26.84 94.02 4.52
C PRO A 1346 -27.33 93.57 5.90
N ASP A 1347 -28.44 92.84 5.98
CA ASP A 1347 -28.97 92.34 7.25
C ASP A 1347 -28.01 91.35 7.96
N LEU A 1348 -27.42 90.43 7.19
CA LEU A 1348 -26.41 89.52 7.71
C LEU A 1348 -25.16 90.27 8.19
N LEU A 1349 -24.68 91.26 7.42
CA LEU A 1349 -23.53 92.07 7.81
C LEU A 1349 -23.81 92.90 9.07
N LYS A 1350 -25.00 93.52 9.17
CA LYS A 1350 -25.45 94.24 10.37
C LYS A 1350 -25.36 93.36 11.61
N ASN A 1351 -25.86 92.12 11.52
CA ASN A 1351 -25.80 91.17 12.62
C ASN A 1351 -24.35 90.83 13.02
N ILE A 1352 -23.44 90.63 12.05
CA ILE A 1352 -22.02 90.40 12.34
C ILE A 1352 -21.39 91.59 13.07
N LEU A 1353 -21.60 92.80 12.55
CA LEU A 1353 -21.05 94.03 13.12
C LEU A 1353 -21.57 94.30 14.53
N LEU A 1354 -22.85 94.05 14.80
CA LEU A 1354 -23.45 94.16 16.14
C LEU A 1354 -22.78 93.21 17.14
N VAL A 1355 -22.49 91.98 16.75
CA VAL A 1355 -21.80 91.00 17.62
C VAL A 1355 -20.32 91.37 17.81
N MET A 1356 -19.64 91.82 16.75
CA MET A 1356 -18.25 92.30 16.88
C MET A 1356 -18.15 93.53 17.78
N LYS A 1357 -19.15 94.43 17.74
CA LYS A 1357 -19.28 95.56 18.66
C LYS A 1357 -19.49 95.07 20.10
N SER A 1358 -20.46 94.18 20.33
CA SER A 1358 -20.78 93.72 21.70
C SER A 1358 -19.64 92.95 22.36
N LYS A 1359 -18.79 92.27 21.57
CA LYS A 1359 -17.57 91.60 22.05
C LYS A 1359 -16.34 92.53 22.16
N GLY A 1360 -16.46 93.81 21.84
CA GLY A 1360 -15.36 94.78 21.92
C GLY A 1360 -14.29 94.65 20.82
N ILE A 1361 -14.53 93.83 19.80
CA ILE A 1361 -13.59 93.62 18.68
C ILE A 1361 -13.60 94.83 17.75
N LEU A 1362 -14.78 95.37 17.47
CA LEU A 1362 -14.98 96.53 16.59
C LEU A 1362 -15.18 97.80 17.43
N ALA A 1363 -14.06 98.45 17.78
CA ALA A 1363 -14.05 99.71 18.49
C ALA A 1363 -13.21 100.75 17.71
N LYS A 1364 -13.59 102.03 17.79
CA LYS A 1364 -12.85 103.16 17.17
C LYS A 1364 -11.38 103.27 17.60
N ARG A 1365 -10.96 102.56 18.66
CA ARG A 1365 -9.60 102.59 19.24
C ARG A 1365 -8.93 101.21 19.35
N SER A 1366 -9.37 100.21 18.58
CA SER A 1366 -8.75 98.88 18.61
C SER A 1366 -7.32 98.92 18.07
N THR A 1367 -6.32 98.54 18.88
CA THR A 1367 -4.89 98.45 18.51
C THR A 1367 -4.53 97.11 17.85
N ILE A 1368 -5.52 96.32 17.44
CA ILE A 1368 -5.31 94.99 16.88
C ILE A 1368 -5.08 95.12 15.38
N GLY A 1369 -3.83 94.89 14.96
CA GLY A 1369 -3.41 94.82 13.56
C GLY A 1369 -2.86 96.11 12.93
N GLY A 1370 -2.61 97.17 13.71
CA GLY A 1370 -2.13 98.46 13.20
C GLY A 1370 -3.22 99.24 12.46
N ASP A 1371 -3.72 100.29 13.10
CA ASP A 1371 -4.55 101.44 12.63
C ASP A 1371 -5.68 101.26 11.59
N SER A 1372 -6.07 100.06 11.16
CA SER A 1372 -6.93 99.93 9.96
C SER A 1372 -8.19 99.06 10.06
N LEU A 1373 -8.42 98.26 11.12
CA LEU A 1373 -9.59 97.38 11.17
C LEU A 1373 -10.92 98.16 11.09
N TRP A 1374 -11.03 99.27 11.84
CA TRP A 1374 -12.22 100.13 11.83
C TRP A 1374 -12.44 100.77 10.46
N GLU A 1375 -11.40 101.42 9.91
CA GLU A 1375 -11.49 102.13 8.63
C GLU A 1375 -11.78 101.20 7.47
N LEU A 1376 -11.08 100.07 7.38
CA LEU A 1376 -11.27 99.09 6.31
C LEU A 1376 -12.62 98.38 6.41
N THR A 1377 -13.14 98.15 7.63
CA THR A 1377 -14.49 97.59 7.81
C THR A 1377 -15.55 98.53 7.23
N TRP A 1378 -15.48 99.82 7.55
CA TRP A 1378 -16.45 100.80 7.07
C TRP A 1378 -16.28 101.17 5.59
N LEU A 1379 -15.07 101.02 5.03
CA LEU A 1379 -14.84 101.13 3.59
C LEU A 1379 -15.69 100.13 2.80
N HIS A 1380 -15.67 98.85 3.20
CA HIS A 1380 -16.46 97.81 2.54
C HIS A 1380 -17.94 97.84 2.95
N ALA A 1381 -18.26 98.12 4.22
CA ALA A 1381 -19.64 98.16 4.69
C ALA A 1381 -20.45 99.28 4.00
N ASN A 1382 -19.85 100.46 3.77
CA ASN A 1382 -20.49 101.55 3.02
C ASN A 1382 -20.74 101.18 1.55
N ASN A 1383 -19.92 100.32 0.95
CA ASN A 1383 -20.13 99.81 -0.40
C ASN A 1383 -21.28 98.79 -0.49
N ILE A 1384 -21.69 98.21 0.63
CA ILE A 1384 -22.79 97.25 0.76
C ILE A 1384 -24.11 97.98 1.08
N SER A 1385 -24.11 98.79 2.14
CA SER A 1385 -25.23 99.68 2.48
C SER A 1385 -24.74 100.86 3.32
N THR A 1386 -25.13 102.07 2.92
CA THR A 1386 -24.81 103.32 3.62
C THR A 1386 -25.55 103.46 4.95
N SER A 1387 -26.60 102.67 5.22
CA SER A 1387 -27.39 102.73 6.45
C SER A 1387 -26.79 101.92 7.62
N LEU A 1388 -25.74 101.12 7.39
CA LEU A 1388 -25.22 100.19 8.40
C LEU A 1388 -24.50 100.89 9.57
N LEU A 1389 -23.82 102.01 9.34
CA LEU A 1389 -23.09 102.74 10.38
C LEU A 1389 -24.00 103.29 11.50
N PRO A 1390 -25.04 104.08 11.19
CA PRO A 1390 -25.95 104.57 12.23
C PRO A 1390 -26.73 103.44 12.92
N ASP A 1391 -26.99 102.34 12.23
CA ASP A 1391 -27.72 101.19 12.76
C ASP A 1391 -26.95 100.38 13.80
N VAL A 1392 -25.62 100.26 13.66
CA VAL A 1392 -24.75 99.50 14.59
C VAL A 1392 -24.21 100.40 15.72
N PHE A 1393 -23.93 101.67 15.40
CA PHE A 1393 -23.46 102.68 16.35
C PHE A 1393 -24.42 103.87 16.39
N PRO A 1394 -25.59 103.72 17.06
CA PRO A 1394 -26.50 104.84 17.24
C PRO A 1394 -25.76 105.95 18.01
N SER A 1395 -25.94 107.19 17.55
CA SER A 1395 -25.16 108.36 17.95
C SER A 1395 -25.27 108.75 19.44
N GLN A 1396 -26.00 107.99 20.26
CA GLN A 1396 -26.32 108.27 21.66
C GLN A 1396 -25.37 107.63 22.70
N GLU A 1397 -24.41 106.78 22.32
CA GLU A 1397 -23.44 106.17 23.27
C GLU A 1397 -22.24 107.08 23.63
N TYR A 1398 -22.24 108.36 23.25
CA TYR A 1398 -21.06 109.24 23.33
C TYR A 1398 -20.87 109.99 24.67
N GLU A 1399 -21.77 109.89 25.66
CA GLU A 1399 -21.76 110.85 26.80
C GLU A 1399 -21.54 110.28 28.22
N GLN A 1400 -21.28 108.99 28.44
CA GLN A 1400 -21.29 108.43 29.82
C GLN A 1400 -19.98 107.88 30.43
N GLN A 1401 -18.79 108.07 29.85
CA GLN A 1401 -17.55 107.53 30.45
C GLN A 1401 -16.42 108.54 30.75
N SER A 1402 -16.74 109.83 30.87
CA SER A 1402 -15.79 110.84 31.35
C SER A 1402 -16.13 111.33 32.77
N SER A 1403 -15.88 110.54 33.80
CA SER A 1403 -15.52 111.05 35.14
C SER A 1403 -15.16 109.93 36.13
N THR A 1404 -14.08 110.17 36.90
CA THR A 1404 -13.51 109.37 38.01
C THR A 1404 -12.76 108.10 37.56
N GLY A 1405 -11.55 107.76 37.99
CA GLY A 1405 -10.72 108.20 39.11
C GLY A 1405 -9.92 106.97 39.58
N SER A 1406 -8.61 107.12 39.80
CA SER A 1406 -7.62 106.07 40.15
C SER A 1406 -7.82 105.47 41.58
N PRO A 1407 -6.99 104.54 42.11
CA PRO A 1407 -7.34 103.14 42.40
C PRO A 1407 -7.23 102.73 43.90
N ARG A 1408 -7.76 101.56 44.28
CA ARG A 1408 -7.35 100.77 45.47
C ARG A 1408 -7.49 99.27 45.20
N GLY A 1409 -6.39 98.52 45.25
CA GLY A 1409 -6.35 97.04 45.19
C GLY A 1409 -6.58 96.38 46.57
N PRO A 1410 -6.03 95.18 46.87
CA PRO A 1410 -5.61 94.06 46.00
C PRO A 1410 -6.02 92.63 46.53
N SER A 1411 -5.83 91.60 45.66
CA SER A 1411 -5.48 90.16 45.91
C SER A 1411 -6.51 89.16 46.51
N PRO A 1412 -6.28 87.81 46.46
CA PRO A 1412 -5.50 86.94 45.54
C PRO A 1412 -6.25 85.63 45.13
N VAL A 1413 -5.50 84.69 44.52
CA VAL A 1413 -5.71 83.25 44.21
C VAL A 1413 -5.78 83.03 42.68
N GLU A 1414 -4.62 82.83 42.04
CA GLU A 1414 -4.03 81.50 41.72
C GLU A 1414 -5.05 80.63 40.97
N ALA A 1415 -4.96 80.65 39.63
CA ALA A 1415 -4.12 79.75 38.83
C ALA A 1415 -4.78 78.37 38.68
#